data_AF-A0A840RR03-F1
#
_entry.id   AF-A0A840RR03-F1
#
_cell.length_a   1.000
_cell.length_b   1.000
_cell.length_c   1.000
_cell.angle_alpha   90.00
_cell.angle_beta   90.00
_cell.angle_gamma   90.00
#
_symmetry.space_group_name_H-M   'P 1'
#
loop_
_entity.id
_entity.type
_entity.pdbx_description
1 polymer ?
#
loop_
_entity_poly.entity_id
_entity_poly.type
_entity_poly.pdbx_seq_one_letter_code
_entity_poly.pdbx_strand_id
1 'polypeptide(L)'
;MNNTACMSTVYSTFWQAGYEGADHISYGQQPVSMNDSTGHIDRVRADYELLRQFDIRTVRESVGWRLVERDGEFDFSSIATRARVAQEMGLQICWTLCHYGWPSDIDLYGPDFVPRFARFCRHVAAFLAPFSVGVPVFSPINEISFTSWGLSTGMFYCLNSDHNTAPEEGKRQLVRATLAGCDAIWESIPQARILHCDPLIHLVSPENHDDGGAARYLRSSQFDAWDMLCGRKDPELGGAPRYLDLMGANYYHSNQWESCTNARLWWHLSDQRRIPLHQLLVELYARYQRPLLLAETSHVGSGRGVWIREIAQEVAVAMQKGVDLSGICIYPIIDRPDWSDPCSWHRSGLWDVAPTQADPLARVLCQPYALAVHQAQQLTQNLCSTNALSGRKERFMPTIIVFCHLRWDFVYQRPQQLLSRLAHHYKILFIEEPVFHEGESFMEVLEAAPNLTVYRPHTPIKAAGFHDDQLPILKPLLAQIARADEAPIVWFYTPMALPLLQELQPCLVVYDCMDELSGFKNSPKQLLQRESALLNIADILFTGGPSLYEAKRKRHNNAYCFSSSVDVVHFEQALDRTNAHPAQENIPYPRLGFFGVIDERFDVALIAAMADTHPEWQIVLVGPVVKIDPANLPRRANIHYMGQQPYKVLPQFLAGWDVCLLPFALNEATRYISPTKVLEYMAAELPIVSTAIADVEQPYGTIVTVARDIPAFITGCEQALALTEPQKSALITKMRQVVAATSWDDTVAQMGTLLQKRIAEKKPVPLSGLSEDYFSDKLERKDVPVNGALQSSPCVIVGAGPTGLSAAYHYGEGALLLEKNAEVGGWCRSVNDEGFTFDHAGHIMFSNDAYVLELYKILLGDNLHWQNREAWVYSKGVHTRYPFQGALYGLPPTVIAECVLGAIEARYGKQGKQGTQPPRTLGGVGIAQAAILPPVEDCCGDGTMSADALIATAVQSTDPHNFEQFIYKVWGAGIAKHFAIPYNKKLWTVPLTEMETSWLGGRVPLPDLKEIIQGALEPVARPMGPNARFGYPLKGGFQALMNGFLPYIKGEVATSTEIVHLLPREHIVTLSDGRRIHYDHLISTMPLPELVKLIGKEAPAAVRAAAQALRHVSVRCVNLGINRENITDKHWVYYPEESIFHRIFVQGNTSPLCNPPGGFGLTCEISYSPWKPLPVDGQALIDRCVADCIKVGMLTSEDKLLTSNLVDIPYAYVVYDHARLANVATIKTWLAQHDVVLAGRYSEWEYYNSDHAFLAGKKAAEEILAGQYRRQINAE
;
A
#
# COMPACT_ATOMS: atom_id res chain seq x y z
N MET A 1 53.77 0.10 -24.50
CA MET A 1 53.74 0.07 -23.02
C MET A 1 52.67 1.05 -22.53
N ASN A 2 51.51 0.54 -22.17
CA ASN A 2 50.75 0.93 -20.98
C ASN A 2 49.71 -0.17 -20.79
N ASN A 3 50.14 -1.13 -19.98
CA ASN A 3 49.45 -2.35 -19.60
C ASN A 3 48.38 -1.98 -18.58
N THR A 4 47.11 -2.09 -18.95
CA THR A 4 46.00 -2.27 -17.99
C THR A 4 45.45 -3.66 -18.21
N ALA A 5 45.98 -4.62 -17.45
CA ALA A 5 45.49 -5.98 -17.40
C ALA A 5 44.02 -5.97 -16.97
N CYS A 6 43.14 -6.34 -17.89
CA CYS A 6 41.77 -6.74 -17.60
C CYS A 6 41.84 -8.06 -16.80
N MET A 7 41.30 -8.11 -15.57
CA MET A 7 41.21 -9.37 -14.82
C MET A 7 40.40 -10.38 -15.64
N SER A 8 41.02 -11.52 -15.98
CA SER A 8 40.47 -12.56 -16.86
C SER A 8 39.43 -13.42 -16.15
N THR A 9 38.26 -13.63 -16.75
CA THR A 9 37.24 -14.58 -16.27
C THR A 9 37.74 -16.03 -16.43
N VAL A 10 37.51 -16.89 -15.42
CA VAL A 10 37.95 -18.32 -15.40
C VAL A 10 37.27 -19.15 -16.50
N TYR A 11 35.99 -18.86 -16.75
CA TYR A 11 35.17 -19.56 -17.76
C TYR A 11 34.83 -18.64 -18.94
N SER A 12 34.63 -19.23 -20.12
CA SER A 12 34.19 -18.54 -21.35
C SER A 12 32.76 -17.99 -21.24
N THR A 13 31.87 -18.69 -20.55
CA THR A 13 30.51 -18.25 -20.23
C THR A 13 30.15 -18.59 -18.78
N PHE A 14 29.30 -17.75 -18.18
CA PHE A 14 28.81 -17.98 -16.81
C PHE A 14 27.89 -19.21 -16.74
N TRP A 15 26.98 -19.35 -17.71
CA TRP A 15 26.17 -20.55 -17.88
C TRP A 15 26.96 -21.62 -18.62
N GLN A 16 26.89 -22.84 -18.10
CA GLN A 16 27.61 -24.00 -18.60
C GLN A 16 26.63 -25.15 -18.85
N ALA A 17 26.99 -26.03 -19.78
CA ALA A 17 26.25 -27.25 -20.03
C ALA A 17 27.09 -28.46 -19.59
N GLY A 18 26.47 -29.37 -18.85
CA GLY A 18 27.13 -30.58 -18.39
C GLY A 18 26.58 -31.83 -19.04
N TYR A 19 27.44 -32.67 -19.59
CA TYR A 19 27.05 -33.97 -20.14
C TYR A 19 27.28 -35.04 -19.09
N GLU A 20 26.26 -35.89 -18.85
CA GLU A 20 26.34 -36.99 -17.89
C GLU A 20 27.44 -37.97 -18.31
N GLY A 21 28.49 -38.02 -17.50
CA GLY A 21 29.72 -38.71 -17.84
C GLY A 21 30.04 -39.90 -16.95
N ALA A 22 29.11 -40.32 -16.09
CA ALA A 22 29.29 -41.46 -15.21
C ALA A 22 29.61 -42.73 -16.02
N ASP A 23 30.73 -43.36 -15.67
CA ASP A 23 31.24 -44.57 -16.34
C ASP A 23 31.55 -45.71 -15.36
N HIS A 24 30.91 -45.74 -14.18
CA HIS A 24 31.16 -46.74 -13.14
C HIS A 24 30.71 -48.17 -13.52
N ILE A 25 31.10 -49.12 -12.68
CA ILE A 25 30.52 -50.47 -12.63
C ILE A 25 29.56 -50.50 -11.44
N SER A 26 28.30 -50.85 -11.69
CA SER A 26 27.30 -50.97 -10.62
C SER A 26 27.62 -52.16 -9.71
N TYR A 27 27.03 -52.21 -8.52
CA TYR A 27 27.22 -53.34 -7.60
C TYR A 27 26.76 -54.69 -8.18
N GLY A 28 25.79 -54.67 -9.10
CA GLY A 28 25.42 -55.84 -9.92
C GLY A 28 26.43 -56.21 -11.01
N GLN A 29 27.63 -55.63 -10.97
CA GLN A 29 28.73 -55.75 -11.93
C GLN A 29 28.33 -55.40 -13.37
N GLN A 30 27.32 -54.54 -13.55
CA GLN A 30 26.93 -54.05 -14.87
C GLN A 30 27.71 -52.76 -15.17
N PRO A 31 28.45 -52.70 -16.29
CA PRO A 31 29.15 -51.49 -16.70
C PRO A 31 28.16 -50.43 -17.19
N VAL A 32 28.29 -49.21 -16.68
CA VAL A 32 27.48 -48.05 -17.08
C VAL A 32 28.33 -47.11 -17.93
N SER A 33 27.75 -46.52 -18.99
CA SER A 33 28.39 -45.45 -19.79
C SER A 33 27.32 -44.49 -20.28
N MET A 34 27.12 -43.40 -19.54
CA MET A 34 25.99 -42.48 -19.81
C MET A 34 26.15 -41.70 -21.12
N ASN A 35 27.39 -41.37 -21.50
CA ASN A 35 27.69 -40.76 -22.79
C ASN A 35 27.33 -41.67 -23.98
N ASP A 36 27.50 -42.99 -23.83
CA ASP A 36 27.06 -43.97 -24.84
C ASP A 36 25.53 -44.13 -24.81
N SER A 37 24.92 -44.26 -23.62
CA SER A 37 23.47 -44.46 -23.47
C SER A 37 22.63 -43.30 -24.03
N THR A 38 23.15 -42.08 -23.97
CA THR A 38 22.50 -40.88 -24.53
C THR A 38 22.85 -40.63 -26.01
N GLY A 39 23.76 -41.42 -26.58
CA GLY A 39 24.31 -41.23 -27.93
C GLY A 39 25.10 -39.93 -28.10
N HIS A 40 25.57 -39.33 -27.01
CA HIS A 40 26.27 -38.05 -27.06
C HIS A 40 27.61 -38.17 -27.82
N ILE A 41 28.35 -39.27 -27.63
CA ILE A 41 29.65 -39.51 -28.30
C ILE A 41 29.54 -39.44 -29.83
N ASP A 42 28.45 -39.95 -30.40
CA ASP A 42 28.26 -39.97 -31.85
C ASP A 42 27.67 -38.65 -32.38
N ARG A 43 27.08 -37.82 -31.51
CA ARG A 43 26.30 -36.62 -31.85
C ARG A 43 26.90 -35.32 -31.34
N VAL A 44 28.13 -35.34 -30.84
CA VAL A 44 28.85 -34.21 -30.22
C VAL A 44 28.66 -32.90 -30.97
N ARG A 45 28.88 -32.86 -32.29
CA ARG A 45 28.75 -31.61 -33.06
C ARG A 45 27.33 -31.06 -33.01
N ALA A 46 26.34 -31.92 -33.25
CA ALA A 46 24.93 -31.51 -33.20
C ALA A 46 24.55 -31.04 -31.78
N ASP A 47 24.97 -31.76 -30.75
CA ASP A 47 24.70 -31.42 -29.36
C ASP A 47 25.37 -30.09 -28.94
N TYR A 48 26.60 -29.82 -29.40
CA TYR A 48 27.29 -28.55 -29.16
C TYR A 48 26.69 -27.39 -29.97
N GLU A 49 26.16 -27.64 -31.16
CA GLU A 49 25.49 -26.61 -31.97
C GLU A 49 24.20 -26.13 -31.31
N LEU A 50 23.47 -27.01 -30.63
CA LEU A 50 22.27 -26.67 -29.85
C LEU A 50 22.56 -25.63 -28.76
N LEU A 51 23.74 -25.68 -28.12
CA LEU A 51 24.14 -24.76 -27.06
C LEU A 51 24.23 -23.29 -27.51
N ARG A 52 24.47 -23.05 -28.81
CA ARG A 52 24.52 -21.69 -29.36
C ARG A 52 23.20 -20.94 -29.20
N GLN A 53 22.07 -21.67 -29.16
CA GLN A 53 20.75 -21.08 -28.94
C GLN A 53 20.64 -20.40 -27.56
N PHE A 54 21.51 -20.79 -26.62
CA PHE A 54 21.53 -20.29 -25.25
C PHE A 54 22.83 -19.54 -24.89
N ASP A 55 23.66 -19.17 -25.87
CA ASP A 55 24.98 -18.53 -25.64
C ASP A 55 25.85 -19.25 -24.59
N ILE A 56 25.81 -20.58 -24.57
CA ILE A 56 26.67 -21.40 -23.69
C ILE A 56 27.93 -21.77 -24.47
N ARG A 57 29.09 -21.36 -23.94
CA ARG A 57 30.42 -21.63 -24.53
C ARG A 57 31.40 -22.33 -23.59
N THR A 58 30.95 -22.70 -22.40
CA THR A 58 31.69 -23.56 -21.47
C THR A 58 30.87 -24.83 -21.22
N VAL A 59 31.51 -25.99 -21.32
CA VAL A 59 30.87 -27.29 -21.07
C VAL A 59 31.66 -28.14 -20.09
N ARG A 60 30.98 -28.98 -19.32
CA ARG A 60 31.59 -30.04 -18.51
C ARG A 60 31.46 -31.38 -19.22
N GLU A 61 32.59 -32.05 -19.38
CA GLU A 61 32.72 -33.34 -20.07
C GLU A 61 33.49 -34.33 -19.21
N SER A 62 33.22 -35.62 -19.41
CA SER A 62 33.99 -36.69 -18.79
C SER A 62 34.91 -37.35 -19.80
N VAL A 63 36.16 -37.57 -19.40
CA VAL A 63 37.13 -38.36 -20.14
C VAL A 63 36.74 -39.85 -20.09
N GLY A 64 36.30 -40.33 -18.94
CA GLY A 64 35.99 -41.74 -18.68
C GLY A 64 37.25 -42.59 -18.55
N TRP A 65 37.90 -42.59 -17.39
CA TRP A 65 39.15 -43.31 -17.15
C TRP A 65 39.02 -44.81 -17.50
N ARG A 66 37.92 -45.47 -17.10
CA ARG A 66 37.67 -46.88 -17.43
C ARG A 66 37.56 -47.12 -18.93
N LEU A 67 36.99 -46.16 -19.66
CA LEU A 67 36.71 -46.30 -21.09
C LEU A 67 37.97 -46.11 -21.95
N VAL A 68 38.87 -45.24 -21.49
CA VAL A 68 40.07 -44.78 -22.19
C VAL A 68 41.29 -45.66 -21.90
N GLU A 69 41.46 -46.14 -20.67
CA GLU A 69 42.54 -47.06 -20.32
C GLU A 69 42.05 -48.51 -20.43
N ARG A 70 42.56 -49.24 -21.43
CA ARG A 70 42.25 -50.66 -21.65
C ARG A 70 43.55 -51.44 -21.74
N ASP A 71 43.66 -52.51 -20.94
CA ASP A 71 44.86 -53.36 -20.88
C ASP A 71 46.18 -52.58 -20.61
N GLY A 72 46.09 -51.44 -19.93
CA GLY A 72 47.23 -50.57 -19.60
C GLY A 72 47.65 -49.60 -20.71
N GLU A 73 46.98 -49.62 -21.87
CA GLU A 73 47.17 -48.70 -22.99
C GLU A 73 46.06 -47.63 -23.01
N PHE A 74 46.36 -46.44 -23.54
CA PHE A 74 45.40 -45.32 -23.62
C PHE A 74 44.84 -45.13 -25.03
N ASP A 75 43.52 -45.20 -25.18
CA ASP A 75 42.79 -44.83 -26.40
C ASP A 75 42.03 -43.50 -26.22
N PHE A 76 42.56 -42.44 -26.82
CA PHE A 76 41.96 -41.10 -26.76
C PHE A 76 41.00 -40.78 -27.91
N SER A 77 40.62 -41.74 -28.76
CA SER A 77 39.79 -41.50 -29.96
C SER A 77 38.45 -40.81 -29.66
N SER A 78 37.75 -41.23 -28.61
CA SER A 78 36.46 -40.65 -28.17
C SER A 78 36.60 -39.22 -27.64
N ILE A 79 37.75 -38.86 -27.06
CA ILE A 79 38.06 -37.52 -26.56
C ILE A 79 38.54 -36.63 -27.70
N ALA A 80 39.33 -37.17 -28.62
CA ALA A 80 39.91 -36.44 -29.75
C ALA A 80 38.84 -35.75 -30.59
N THR A 81 37.73 -36.46 -30.84
CA THR A 81 36.58 -35.90 -31.57
C THR A 81 35.95 -34.75 -30.81
N ARG A 82 35.65 -34.92 -29.52
CA ARG A 82 35.08 -33.87 -28.66
C ARG A 82 35.97 -32.63 -28.57
N ALA A 83 37.26 -32.83 -28.30
CA ALA A 83 38.25 -31.76 -28.19
C ALA A 83 38.39 -30.97 -29.49
N ARG A 84 38.43 -31.64 -30.65
CA ARG A 84 38.53 -30.98 -31.97
C ARG A 84 37.28 -30.18 -32.30
N VAL A 85 36.09 -30.76 -32.12
CA VAL A 85 34.82 -30.08 -32.39
C VAL A 85 34.67 -28.85 -31.49
N ALA A 86 35.00 -28.97 -30.19
CA ALA A 86 34.99 -27.84 -29.28
C ALA A 86 35.97 -26.74 -29.69
N GLN A 87 37.20 -27.08 -30.07
CA GLN A 87 38.19 -26.11 -30.55
C GLN A 87 37.70 -25.36 -31.80
N GLU A 88 37.15 -26.07 -32.79
CA GLU A 88 36.59 -25.46 -34.01
C GLU A 88 35.43 -24.49 -33.70
N MET A 89 34.64 -24.79 -32.67
CA MET A 89 33.49 -24.00 -32.26
C MET A 89 33.82 -22.90 -31.24
N GLY A 90 35.07 -22.86 -30.74
CA GLY A 90 35.49 -21.94 -29.67
C GLY A 90 34.86 -22.25 -28.31
N LEU A 91 34.51 -23.52 -28.04
CA LEU A 91 33.96 -23.98 -26.77
C LEU A 91 35.10 -24.35 -25.80
N GLN A 92 35.01 -23.88 -24.56
CA GLN A 92 35.89 -24.30 -23.47
C GLN A 92 35.31 -25.55 -22.81
N ILE A 93 36.10 -26.61 -22.70
CA ILE A 93 35.73 -27.83 -21.97
C ILE A 93 36.41 -27.85 -20.60
N CYS A 94 35.62 -28.06 -19.55
CA CYS A 94 36.08 -28.46 -18.22
C CYS A 94 36.10 -29.99 -18.14
N TRP A 95 37.30 -30.57 -18.14
CA TRP A 95 37.49 -32.02 -18.26
C TRP A 95 37.48 -32.71 -16.90
N THR A 96 36.50 -33.59 -16.70
CA THR A 96 36.44 -34.51 -15.57
C THR A 96 37.19 -35.79 -15.93
N LEU A 97 38.26 -36.12 -15.22
CA LEU A 97 39.14 -37.23 -15.60
C LEU A 97 38.58 -38.59 -15.14
N CYS A 98 38.12 -38.67 -13.89
CA CYS A 98 37.43 -39.83 -13.34
C CYS A 98 36.04 -39.43 -12.83
N HIS A 99 34.99 -40.04 -13.39
CA HIS A 99 33.60 -39.84 -12.99
C HIS A 99 32.99 -41.18 -12.55
N TYR A 100 33.41 -41.63 -11.38
CA TYR A 100 33.04 -42.91 -10.73
C TYR A 100 33.59 -44.19 -11.39
N GLY A 101 34.20 -44.12 -12.57
CA GLY A 101 34.82 -45.26 -13.25
C GLY A 101 36.35 -45.26 -13.23
N TRP A 102 36.93 -46.43 -12.99
CA TRP A 102 38.36 -46.74 -13.18
C TRP A 102 38.52 -48.15 -13.78
N PRO A 103 39.70 -48.52 -14.30
CA PRO A 103 39.95 -49.85 -14.85
C PRO A 103 39.58 -50.98 -13.87
N SER A 104 38.92 -52.03 -14.36
CA SER A 104 38.41 -53.11 -13.51
C SER A 104 39.50 -54.00 -12.88
N ASP A 105 40.73 -53.90 -13.40
CA ASP A 105 41.90 -54.64 -12.94
C ASP A 105 42.64 -53.95 -11.78
N ILE A 106 42.28 -52.71 -11.43
CA ILE A 106 42.89 -52.00 -10.31
C ILE A 106 42.02 -51.97 -9.05
N ASP A 107 42.65 -52.28 -7.92
CA ASP A 107 42.07 -52.14 -6.59
C ASP A 107 42.22 -50.69 -6.11
N LEU A 108 41.09 -50.05 -5.75
CA LEU A 108 41.06 -48.70 -5.19
C LEU A 108 41.94 -48.58 -3.94
N TYR A 109 41.89 -49.58 -3.06
CA TYR A 109 42.62 -49.59 -1.79
C TYR A 109 44.06 -50.09 -1.95
N GLY A 110 44.43 -50.54 -3.14
CA GLY A 110 45.77 -51.01 -3.45
C GLY A 110 46.80 -49.87 -3.57
N PRO A 111 48.11 -50.18 -3.38
CA PRO A 111 49.19 -49.19 -3.49
C PRO A 111 49.36 -48.65 -4.91
N ASP A 112 48.91 -49.38 -5.93
CA ASP A 112 49.07 -49.01 -7.34
C ASP A 112 48.05 -47.98 -7.85
N PHE A 113 46.95 -47.76 -7.10
CA PHE A 113 45.86 -46.87 -7.51
C PHE A 113 46.32 -45.43 -7.76
N VAL A 114 47.02 -44.86 -6.77
CA VAL A 114 47.48 -43.46 -6.80
C VAL A 114 48.51 -43.23 -7.93
N PRO A 115 49.59 -44.03 -8.07
CA PRO A 115 50.53 -43.86 -9.18
C PRO A 115 49.89 -44.06 -10.56
N ARG A 116 48.98 -45.03 -10.71
CA ARG A 116 48.32 -45.29 -12.01
C ARG A 116 47.39 -44.15 -12.39
N PHE A 117 46.64 -43.59 -11.45
CA PHE A 117 45.80 -42.43 -11.68
C PHE A 117 46.61 -41.17 -12.05
N ALA A 118 47.72 -40.92 -11.35
CA ALA A 118 48.63 -39.81 -11.68
C ALA A 118 49.25 -39.97 -13.09
N ARG A 119 49.61 -41.20 -13.48
CA ARG A 119 50.06 -41.52 -14.84
C ARG A 119 48.97 -41.18 -15.86
N PHE A 120 47.74 -41.61 -15.63
CA PHE A 120 46.60 -41.29 -16.50
C PHE A 120 46.38 -39.78 -16.64
N CYS A 121 46.33 -39.04 -15.52
CA CYS A 121 46.18 -37.58 -15.51
C CYS A 121 47.23 -36.87 -16.37
N ARG A 122 48.51 -37.29 -16.25
CA ARG A 122 49.63 -36.75 -17.03
C ARG A 122 49.43 -36.92 -18.53
N HIS A 123 49.05 -38.12 -18.96
CA HIS A 123 48.89 -38.45 -20.39
C HIS A 123 47.68 -37.72 -20.99
N VAL A 124 46.57 -37.65 -20.26
CA VAL A 124 45.38 -36.91 -20.69
C VAL A 124 45.67 -35.41 -20.80
N ALA A 125 46.32 -34.82 -19.79
CA ALA A 125 46.70 -33.40 -19.82
C ALA A 125 47.63 -33.10 -21.00
N ALA A 126 48.66 -33.93 -21.24
CA ALA A 126 49.57 -33.78 -22.37
C ALA A 126 48.84 -33.90 -23.72
N PHE A 127 47.88 -34.83 -23.83
CA PHE A 127 47.07 -35.01 -25.04
C PHE A 127 46.13 -33.83 -25.32
N LEU A 128 45.50 -33.27 -24.29
CA LEU A 128 44.50 -32.19 -24.40
C LEU A 128 45.13 -30.79 -24.54
N ALA A 129 46.40 -30.62 -24.18
CA ALA A 129 47.10 -29.34 -24.24
C ALA A 129 46.97 -28.60 -25.60
N PRO A 130 47.07 -29.26 -26.78
CA PRO A 130 46.95 -28.59 -28.07
C PRO A 130 45.52 -28.17 -28.44
N PHE A 131 44.50 -28.72 -27.77
CA PHE A 131 43.08 -28.47 -28.08
C PHE A 131 42.43 -27.41 -27.18
N SER A 132 43.14 -26.97 -26.15
CA SER A 132 42.57 -26.12 -25.09
C SER A 132 42.21 -24.72 -25.62
N VAL A 133 40.96 -24.31 -25.40
CA VAL A 133 40.48 -22.94 -25.64
C VAL A 133 40.61 -22.16 -24.34
N GLY A 134 41.54 -21.22 -24.26
CA GLY A 134 41.85 -20.48 -23.04
C GLY A 134 42.65 -21.29 -22.02
N VAL A 135 42.51 -20.99 -20.73
CA VAL A 135 43.15 -21.76 -19.65
C VAL A 135 42.35 -23.04 -19.42
N PRO A 136 42.96 -24.24 -19.51
CA PRO A 136 42.24 -25.49 -19.32
C PRO A 136 41.88 -25.71 -17.86
N VAL A 137 40.67 -26.23 -17.63
CA VAL A 137 40.13 -26.56 -16.32
C VAL A 137 39.97 -28.07 -16.24
N PHE A 138 40.53 -28.68 -15.21
CA PHE A 138 40.45 -30.12 -14.96
C PHE A 138 39.79 -30.40 -13.61
N SER A 139 38.94 -31.42 -13.57
CA SER A 139 38.44 -32.05 -12.36
C SER A 139 39.04 -33.46 -12.28
N PRO A 140 40.10 -33.69 -11.48
CA PRO A 140 40.76 -34.99 -11.44
C PRO A 140 39.78 -36.12 -11.09
N ILE A 141 39.14 -36.03 -9.93
CA ILE A 141 38.10 -36.98 -9.50
C ILE A 141 36.84 -36.18 -9.17
N ASN A 142 35.72 -36.50 -9.82
CA ASN A 142 34.43 -35.88 -9.51
C ASN A 142 33.89 -36.43 -8.18
N GLU A 143 33.35 -35.55 -7.33
CA GLU A 143 32.61 -35.89 -6.12
C GLU A 143 33.28 -36.97 -5.26
N ILE A 144 34.45 -36.66 -4.69
CA ILE A 144 35.20 -37.58 -3.81
C ILE A 144 34.32 -38.05 -2.65
N SER A 145 33.54 -37.14 -2.06
CA SER A 145 32.68 -37.45 -0.92
C SER A 145 31.49 -38.31 -1.33
N PHE A 146 30.86 -38.03 -2.48
CA PHE A 146 29.79 -38.88 -3.03
C PHE A 146 30.31 -40.26 -3.42
N THR A 147 31.48 -40.34 -4.06
CA THR A 147 32.12 -41.60 -4.45
C THR A 147 32.40 -42.47 -3.22
N SER A 148 32.97 -41.88 -2.17
CA SER A 148 33.21 -42.57 -0.88
C SER A 148 31.91 -43.06 -0.24
N TRP A 149 30.84 -42.25 -0.26
CA TRP A 149 29.53 -42.66 0.22
C TRP A 149 28.92 -43.78 -0.63
N GLY A 150 28.96 -43.68 -1.96
CA GLY A 150 28.44 -44.68 -2.89
C GLY A 150 29.15 -46.03 -2.76
N LEU A 151 30.45 -46.03 -2.46
CA LEU A 151 31.18 -47.25 -2.10
C LEU A 151 30.63 -47.87 -0.80
N SER A 152 30.33 -47.04 0.21
CA SER A 152 29.83 -47.51 1.51
C SER A 152 28.40 -48.09 1.47
N THR A 153 27.57 -47.65 0.51
CA THR A 153 26.19 -48.12 0.34
C THR A 153 26.07 -49.24 -0.68
N GLY A 154 27.16 -49.68 -1.29
CA GLY A 154 27.14 -50.67 -2.39
C GLY A 154 26.48 -50.13 -3.66
N MET A 155 26.69 -48.85 -3.98
CA MET A 155 26.28 -48.25 -5.26
C MET A 155 27.33 -48.52 -6.35
N PHE A 156 28.61 -48.38 -6.01
CA PHE A 156 29.74 -48.60 -6.90
C PHE A 156 30.50 -49.87 -6.53
N TYR A 157 30.82 -50.68 -7.54
CA TYR A 157 31.67 -51.85 -7.37
C TYR A 157 33.15 -51.49 -7.51
N CYS A 158 33.99 -51.99 -6.60
CA CYS A 158 35.44 -52.00 -6.75
C CYS A 158 35.99 -53.41 -6.52
N LEU A 159 37.15 -53.70 -7.10
CA LEU A 159 37.87 -54.95 -6.83
C LEU A 159 38.15 -55.04 -5.32
N ASN A 160 37.95 -56.22 -4.73
CA ASN A 160 38.12 -56.47 -3.29
C ASN A 160 37.23 -55.62 -2.34
N SER A 161 36.05 -55.21 -2.82
CA SER A 161 35.05 -54.45 -2.05
C SER A 161 34.47 -55.18 -0.82
N ASP A 162 34.62 -56.51 -0.73
CA ASP A 162 34.19 -57.33 0.42
C ASP A 162 35.03 -57.10 1.69
N HIS A 163 36.11 -56.30 1.60
CA HIS A 163 36.88 -55.93 2.78
C HIS A 163 36.13 -54.91 3.62
N ASN A 164 36.08 -55.20 4.93
CA ASN A 164 35.57 -54.40 6.04
C ASN A 164 36.34 -53.05 6.22
N THR A 165 36.61 -52.36 5.12
CA THR A 165 37.40 -51.14 5.02
C THR A 165 36.49 -49.95 5.24
N ALA A 166 36.89 -49.07 6.16
CA ALA A 166 36.08 -47.93 6.56
C ALA A 166 35.90 -46.98 5.36
N PRO A 167 34.69 -46.43 5.13
CA PRO A 167 34.43 -45.41 4.09
C PRO A 167 35.42 -44.23 4.11
N GLU A 168 35.96 -43.95 5.30
CA GLU A 168 37.00 -42.95 5.55
C GLU A 168 38.33 -43.24 4.83
N GLU A 169 38.79 -44.49 4.78
CA GLU A 169 40.05 -44.82 4.07
C GLU A 169 39.86 -44.73 2.56
N GLY A 170 38.69 -45.09 2.04
CA GLY A 170 38.35 -44.88 0.63
C GLY A 170 38.40 -43.39 0.26
N LYS A 171 37.85 -42.51 1.13
CA LYS A 171 37.95 -41.06 0.95
C LYS A 171 39.40 -40.58 0.95
N ARG A 172 40.21 -40.99 1.94
CA ARG A 172 41.63 -40.63 2.06
C ARG A 172 42.42 -41.06 0.81
N GLN A 173 42.14 -42.25 0.27
CA GLN A 173 42.81 -42.79 -0.91
C GLN A 173 42.45 -42.02 -2.19
N LEU A 174 41.18 -41.64 -2.36
CA LEU A 174 40.74 -40.74 -3.44
C LEU A 174 41.39 -39.35 -3.33
N VAL A 175 41.59 -38.83 -2.12
CA VAL A 175 42.33 -37.57 -1.90
C VAL A 175 43.80 -37.72 -2.31
N ARG A 176 44.49 -38.80 -1.91
CA ARG A 176 45.89 -39.05 -2.33
C ARG A 176 46.01 -39.12 -3.85
N ALA A 177 45.10 -39.83 -4.51
CA ALA A 177 45.01 -39.90 -5.97
C ALA A 177 44.81 -38.52 -6.59
N THR A 178 43.90 -37.72 -6.04
CA THR A 178 43.61 -36.37 -6.51
C THR A 178 44.82 -35.44 -6.39
N LEU A 179 45.54 -35.45 -5.26
CA LEU A 179 46.74 -34.65 -5.03
C LEU A 179 47.83 -35.00 -6.06
N ALA A 180 48.12 -36.30 -6.23
CA ALA A 180 49.09 -36.77 -7.21
C ALA A 180 48.67 -36.46 -8.66
N GLY A 181 47.37 -36.53 -8.95
CA GLY A 181 46.78 -36.13 -10.23
C GLY A 181 46.95 -34.65 -10.53
N CYS A 182 46.75 -33.77 -9.53
CA CYS A 182 46.97 -32.33 -9.67
C CYS A 182 48.42 -32.00 -10.04
N ASP A 183 49.39 -32.58 -9.31
CA ASP A 183 50.81 -32.38 -9.61
C ASP A 183 51.16 -32.88 -11.02
N ALA A 184 50.64 -34.06 -11.41
CA ALA A 184 50.82 -34.61 -12.74
C ALA A 184 50.21 -33.74 -13.86
N ILE A 185 49.06 -33.10 -13.62
CA ILE A 185 48.43 -32.15 -14.55
C ILE A 185 49.30 -30.89 -14.69
N TRP A 186 49.75 -30.30 -13.58
CA TRP A 186 50.57 -29.08 -13.60
C TRP A 186 51.96 -29.29 -14.19
N GLU A 187 52.53 -30.49 -14.08
CA GLU A 187 53.77 -30.85 -14.78
C GLU A 187 53.59 -30.81 -16.30
N SER A 188 52.41 -31.19 -16.82
CA SER A 188 52.09 -31.11 -18.26
C SER A 188 51.62 -29.71 -18.69
N ILE A 189 50.80 -29.04 -17.86
CA ILE A 189 50.20 -27.73 -18.13
C ILE A 189 50.26 -26.86 -16.86
N PRO A 190 51.34 -26.08 -16.66
CA PRO A 190 51.55 -25.32 -15.42
C PRO A 190 50.45 -24.30 -15.08
N GLN A 191 49.75 -23.77 -16.09
CA GLN A 191 48.66 -22.81 -15.94
C GLN A 191 47.28 -23.45 -15.70
N ALA A 192 47.17 -24.78 -15.69
CA ALA A 192 45.89 -25.46 -15.55
C ALA A 192 45.20 -25.12 -14.23
N ARG A 193 43.88 -24.94 -14.29
CA ARG A 193 43.03 -24.72 -13.11
C ARG A 193 42.40 -26.03 -12.67
N ILE A 194 42.23 -26.21 -11.36
CA ILE A 194 41.69 -27.44 -10.78
C ILE A 194 40.32 -27.17 -10.16
N LEU A 195 39.31 -27.88 -10.64
CA LEU A 195 37.93 -27.83 -10.15
C LEU A 195 37.64 -29.08 -9.31
N HIS A 196 37.25 -28.90 -8.06
CA HIS A 196 36.81 -29.99 -7.19
C HIS A 196 35.30 -29.90 -6.95
N CYS A 197 34.55 -30.83 -7.53
CA CYS A 197 33.10 -30.90 -7.35
C CYS A 197 32.74 -31.84 -6.21
N ASP A 198 31.78 -31.48 -5.36
CA ASP A 198 31.18 -32.37 -4.36
C ASP A 198 29.75 -31.90 -4.00
N PRO A 199 28.87 -32.78 -3.49
CA PRO A 199 27.52 -32.42 -3.08
C PRO A 199 27.48 -31.42 -1.93
N LEU A 200 26.65 -30.38 -2.07
CA LEU A 200 26.32 -29.43 -1.01
C LEU A 200 25.00 -29.85 -0.34
N ILE A 201 25.07 -30.34 0.90
CA ILE A 201 23.93 -31.00 1.58
C ILE A 201 23.56 -30.32 2.90
N HIS A 202 22.30 -30.45 3.30
CA HIS A 202 21.81 -30.01 4.61
C HIS A 202 20.89 -31.07 5.22
N LEU A 203 21.25 -31.55 6.42
CA LEU A 203 20.49 -32.57 7.14
C LEU A 203 19.91 -31.99 8.42
N VAL A 204 18.69 -32.42 8.76
CA VAL A 204 17.99 -32.04 9.99
C VAL A 204 17.58 -33.28 10.79
N SER A 205 17.43 -33.11 12.10
CA SER A 205 16.89 -34.15 12.98
C SER A 205 15.36 -34.22 12.83
N PRO A 206 14.71 -35.38 13.02
CA PRO A 206 13.25 -35.49 13.00
C PRO A 206 12.61 -34.67 14.15
N GLU A 207 11.45 -34.04 13.92
CA GLU A 207 10.84 -33.08 14.87
C GLU A 207 10.59 -33.65 16.28
N ASN A 208 10.30 -34.95 16.37
CA ASN A 208 9.95 -35.62 17.63
C ASN A 208 11.04 -36.60 18.10
N HIS A 209 12.26 -36.49 17.59
CA HIS A 209 13.36 -37.41 17.92
C HIS A 209 14.72 -36.71 17.94
N ASP A 210 15.39 -36.73 19.09
CA ASP A 210 16.80 -36.31 19.21
C ASP A 210 17.69 -37.39 18.59
N ASP A 211 18.37 -37.07 17.48
CA ASP A 211 19.29 -37.97 16.78
C ASP A 211 20.71 -37.95 17.37
N GLY A 212 20.90 -37.34 18.55
CA GLY A 212 22.19 -37.31 19.26
C GLY A 212 23.27 -36.52 18.52
N GLY A 213 22.89 -35.65 17.59
CA GLY A 213 23.81 -34.86 16.76
C GLY A 213 24.27 -35.53 15.47
N ALA A 214 23.69 -36.66 15.08
CA ALA A 214 24.02 -37.36 13.84
C ALA A 214 23.86 -36.47 12.58
N ALA A 215 22.78 -35.69 12.49
CA ALA A 215 22.55 -34.73 11.40
C ALA A 215 23.71 -33.71 11.28
N ARG A 216 24.18 -33.18 12.42
CA ARG A 216 25.30 -32.22 12.46
C ARG A 216 26.61 -32.87 12.02
N TYR A 217 26.86 -34.09 12.45
CA TYR A 217 28.05 -34.85 12.05
C TYR A 217 28.07 -35.10 10.54
N LEU A 218 26.99 -35.67 9.98
CA LEU A 218 26.86 -35.96 8.55
C LEU A 218 26.99 -34.70 7.70
N ARG A 219 26.33 -33.60 8.10
CA ARG A 219 26.46 -32.31 7.44
C ARG A 219 27.90 -31.81 7.44
N SER A 220 28.65 -32.00 8.53
CA SER A 220 30.05 -31.55 8.61
C SER A 220 30.97 -32.43 7.74
N SER A 221 30.68 -33.73 7.64
CA SER A 221 31.52 -34.70 6.92
C SER A 221 31.60 -34.49 5.40
N GLN A 222 30.66 -33.71 4.82
CA GLN A 222 30.69 -33.34 3.40
C GLN A 222 31.94 -32.51 3.04
N PHE A 223 32.51 -31.78 4.02
CA PHE A 223 33.67 -30.92 3.81
C PHE A 223 35.01 -31.64 3.97
N ASP A 224 34.99 -32.90 4.44
CA ASP A 224 36.21 -33.66 4.76
C ASP A 224 37.19 -33.73 3.59
N ALA A 225 36.71 -34.02 2.37
CA ALA A 225 37.59 -34.15 1.21
C ALA A 225 38.28 -32.82 0.87
N TRP A 226 37.54 -31.71 0.87
CA TRP A 226 38.12 -30.37 0.66
C TRP A 226 39.05 -29.94 1.79
N ASP A 227 38.73 -30.26 3.04
CA ASP A 227 39.61 -30.00 4.19
C ASP A 227 40.91 -30.80 4.09
N MET A 228 40.86 -32.05 3.64
CA MET A 228 42.06 -32.86 3.39
C MET A 228 42.88 -32.30 2.21
N LEU A 229 42.24 -31.93 1.10
CA LEU A 229 42.92 -31.36 -0.07
C LEU A 229 43.66 -30.06 0.26
N CYS A 230 43.07 -29.18 1.08
CA CYS A 230 43.70 -27.93 1.49
C CYS A 230 44.61 -28.04 2.72
N GLY A 231 44.71 -29.22 3.34
CA GLY A 231 45.60 -29.50 4.49
C GLY A 231 45.04 -29.06 5.85
N ARG A 232 43.74 -28.80 5.97
CA ARG A 232 43.06 -28.48 7.24
C ARG A 232 42.72 -29.73 8.07
N LYS A 233 42.49 -30.85 7.41
CA LYS A 233 42.27 -32.18 8.00
C LYS A 233 43.34 -33.13 7.44
N ASP A 234 43.81 -34.07 8.25
CA ASP A 234 44.78 -35.11 7.85
C ASP A 234 45.95 -34.59 6.99
N PRO A 235 46.73 -33.61 7.50
CA PRO A 235 47.79 -32.95 6.74
C PRO A 235 48.90 -33.92 6.29
N GLU A 236 49.01 -35.11 6.90
CA GLU A 236 49.94 -36.16 6.47
C GLU A 236 49.66 -36.70 5.06
N LEU A 237 48.47 -36.44 4.50
CA LEU A 237 48.13 -36.75 3.10
C LEU A 237 48.87 -35.85 2.09
N GLY A 238 49.46 -34.74 2.53
CA GLY A 238 50.20 -33.80 1.67
C GLY A 238 49.35 -32.67 1.08
N GLY A 239 48.11 -32.49 1.57
CA GLY A 239 47.24 -31.39 1.17
C GLY A 239 47.79 -30.01 1.52
N ALA A 240 47.45 -29.02 0.70
CA ALA A 240 47.89 -27.63 0.86
C ALA A 240 46.90 -26.67 0.17
N PRO A 241 46.81 -25.39 0.59
CA PRO A 241 45.83 -24.45 0.04
C PRO A 241 45.81 -24.31 -1.48
N ARG A 242 46.94 -24.58 -2.17
CA ARG A 242 47.03 -24.54 -3.65
C ARG A 242 46.20 -25.60 -4.36
N TYR A 243 45.95 -26.74 -3.72
CA TYR A 243 45.22 -27.85 -4.34
C TYR A 243 43.72 -27.60 -4.39
N LEU A 244 43.18 -26.81 -3.45
CA LEU A 244 41.80 -26.34 -3.49
C LEU A 244 41.73 -25.00 -4.24
N ASP A 245 41.73 -25.07 -5.56
CA ASP A 245 41.76 -23.92 -6.49
C ASP A 245 40.35 -23.39 -6.79
N LEU A 246 39.54 -24.15 -7.53
CA LEU A 246 38.13 -23.86 -7.82
C LEU A 246 37.24 -24.90 -7.13
N MET A 247 36.10 -24.46 -6.59
CA MET A 247 35.17 -25.34 -5.89
C MET A 247 33.85 -25.47 -6.65
N GLY A 248 33.45 -26.70 -6.95
CA GLY A 248 32.17 -27.05 -7.55
C GLY A 248 31.17 -27.52 -6.49
N ALA A 249 30.09 -26.78 -6.29
CA ALA A 249 28.99 -27.21 -5.44
C ALA A 249 27.93 -27.91 -6.29
N ASN A 250 27.61 -29.17 -5.97
CA ASN A 250 26.55 -29.92 -6.64
C ASN A 250 25.28 -29.82 -5.80
N TYR A 251 24.21 -29.31 -6.40
CA TYR A 251 22.98 -29.01 -5.66
C TYR A 251 21.73 -29.28 -6.50
N TYR A 252 20.97 -30.26 -6.05
CA TYR A 252 19.69 -30.69 -6.61
C TYR A 252 18.56 -30.51 -5.60
N HIS A 253 17.32 -30.60 -6.07
CA HIS A 253 16.11 -30.48 -5.26
C HIS A 253 16.08 -31.39 -4.01
N SER A 254 16.74 -32.54 -4.07
CA SER A 254 16.79 -33.56 -3.01
C SER A 254 17.98 -33.44 -2.04
N ASN A 255 18.84 -32.42 -2.17
CA ASN A 255 20.04 -32.23 -1.33
C ASN A 255 19.77 -31.89 0.15
N GLN A 256 18.50 -31.85 0.58
CA GLN A 256 18.14 -31.64 1.98
C GLN A 256 17.11 -32.68 2.46
N TRP A 257 17.39 -33.33 3.59
CA TRP A 257 16.60 -34.46 4.11
C TRP A 257 16.81 -34.67 5.61
N GLU A 258 15.97 -35.51 6.21
CA GLU A 258 16.08 -35.94 7.60
C GLU A 258 17.09 -37.09 7.77
N SER A 259 18.04 -36.95 8.71
CA SER A 259 19.19 -37.87 8.90
C SER A 259 18.84 -39.34 9.16
N CYS A 260 17.73 -39.62 9.85
CA CYS A 260 17.35 -40.98 10.27
C CYS A 260 16.27 -41.63 9.38
N THR A 261 15.30 -40.84 8.92
CA THR A 261 14.17 -41.34 8.12
C THR A 261 14.46 -41.29 6.62
N ASN A 262 15.48 -40.55 6.20
CA ASN A 262 15.73 -40.16 4.81
C ASN A 262 14.56 -39.42 4.15
N ALA A 263 13.60 -38.92 4.94
CA ALA A 263 12.50 -38.12 4.43
C ALA A 263 13.04 -36.84 3.80
N ARG A 264 12.68 -36.59 2.54
CA ARG A 264 13.14 -35.41 1.80
C ARG A 264 12.45 -34.17 2.33
N LEU A 265 13.22 -33.09 2.52
CA LEU A 265 12.66 -31.76 2.72
C LEU A 265 12.30 -31.20 1.34
N TRP A 266 11.08 -31.50 0.87
CA TRP A 266 10.63 -31.14 -0.47
C TRP A 266 10.75 -29.64 -0.73
N TRP A 267 11.51 -29.28 -1.77
CA TRP A 267 11.86 -27.88 -2.07
C TRP A 267 10.64 -26.96 -2.27
N HIS A 268 9.54 -27.49 -2.80
CA HIS A 268 8.34 -26.72 -3.10
C HIS A 268 7.33 -26.63 -1.94
N LEU A 269 7.51 -27.41 -0.86
CA LEU A 269 6.56 -27.46 0.28
C LEU A 269 6.87 -26.46 1.40
N SER A 270 7.91 -25.63 1.24
CA SER A 270 8.24 -24.55 2.19
C SER A 270 8.45 -25.04 3.64
N ASP A 271 9.04 -26.22 3.82
CA ASP A 271 9.43 -26.73 5.15
C ASP A 271 10.42 -25.75 5.81
N GLN A 272 10.10 -25.25 6.99
CA GLN A 272 10.88 -24.23 7.70
C GLN A 272 12.29 -24.70 8.09
N ARG A 273 12.52 -26.01 8.13
CA ARG A 273 13.82 -26.61 8.44
C ARG A 273 14.75 -26.63 7.23
N ARG A 274 14.24 -26.40 6.02
CA ARG A 274 15.04 -26.30 4.80
C ARG A 274 15.76 -24.95 4.75
N ILE A 275 17.04 -24.95 4.40
CA ILE A 275 17.85 -23.72 4.29
C ILE A 275 17.95 -23.27 2.82
N PRO A 276 17.79 -21.98 2.50
CA PRO A 276 17.99 -21.47 1.14
C PRO A 276 19.41 -21.72 0.61
N LEU A 277 19.54 -21.94 -0.70
CA LEU A 277 20.84 -22.24 -1.33
C LEU A 277 21.85 -21.12 -1.13
N HIS A 278 21.44 -19.85 -1.22
CA HIS A 278 22.35 -18.73 -1.05
C HIS A 278 23.06 -18.74 0.32
N GLN A 279 22.39 -19.20 1.38
CA GLN A 279 23.00 -19.30 2.71
C GLN A 279 24.05 -20.42 2.74
N LEU A 280 23.76 -21.56 2.11
CA LEU A 280 24.72 -22.65 1.97
C LEU A 280 25.97 -22.20 1.17
N LEU A 281 25.77 -21.42 0.11
CA LEU A 281 26.87 -20.85 -0.68
C LEU A 281 27.69 -19.80 0.09
N VAL A 282 27.03 -18.95 0.87
CA VAL A 282 27.71 -17.97 1.75
C VAL A 282 28.55 -18.68 2.82
N GLU A 283 28.01 -19.72 3.46
CA GLU A 283 28.76 -20.53 4.43
C GLU A 283 29.96 -21.21 3.77
N LEU A 284 29.76 -21.79 2.59
CA LEU A 284 30.82 -22.44 1.84
C LEU A 284 31.94 -21.46 1.46
N TYR A 285 31.57 -20.28 0.96
CA TYR A 285 32.52 -19.24 0.62
C TYR A 285 33.24 -18.71 1.86
N ALA A 286 32.52 -18.45 2.96
CA ALA A 286 33.12 -18.02 4.23
C ALA A 286 34.16 -19.02 4.75
N ARG A 287 33.95 -20.33 4.53
CA ARG A 287 34.88 -21.38 4.96
C ARG A 287 36.20 -21.37 4.19
N TYR A 288 36.17 -21.21 2.86
CA TYR A 288 37.35 -21.43 2.02
C TYR A 288 37.88 -20.21 1.25
N GLN A 289 37.04 -19.19 1.01
CA GLN A 289 37.38 -17.97 0.27
C GLN A 289 38.00 -18.28 -1.11
N ARG A 290 37.38 -19.23 -1.84
CA ARG A 290 37.76 -19.64 -3.19
C ARG A 290 36.63 -19.36 -4.19
N PRO A 291 36.93 -19.16 -5.49
CA PRO A 291 35.91 -19.04 -6.51
C PRO A 291 35.03 -20.30 -6.56
N LEU A 292 33.72 -20.09 -6.61
CA LEU A 292 32.71 -21.14 -6.60
C LEU A 292 32.08 -21.32 -7.98
N LEU A 293 31.73 -22.55 -8.33
CA LEU A 293 30.89 -22.93 -9.45
C LEU A 293 29.71 -23.72 -8.88
N LEU A 294 28.48 -23.39 -9.25
CA LEU A 294 27.38 -24.35 -9.07
C LEU A 294 27.54 -25.43 -10.15
N ALA A 295 28.28 -26.48 -9.83
CA ALA A 295 28.88 -27.36 -10.82
C ALA A 295 27.91 -28.39 -11.37
N GLU A 296 26.84 -28.69 -10.64
CA GLU A 296 25.76 -29.56 -11.10
C GLU A 296 24.42 -29.15 -10.49
N THR A 297 23.42 -28.91 -11.34
CA THR A 297 22.04 -28.69 -10.90
C THR A 297 21.05 -28.99 -12.02
N SER A 298 19.94 -29.65 -11.65
CA SER A 298 18.73 -29.80 -12.46
C SER A 298 17.56 -30.32 -11.61
N HIS A 299 16.42 -30.57 -12.23
CA HIS A 299 15.26 -31.26 -11.65
C HIS A 299 14.78 -32.34 -12.63
N VAL A 300 13.85 -33.20 -12.20
CA VAL A 300 13.17 -34.18 -13.04
C VAL A 300 11.76 -33.73 -13.46
N GLY A 301 11.30 -34.12 -14.64
CA GLY A 301 9.93 -33.89 -15.11
C GLY A 301 9.55 -32.42 -15.26
N SER A 302 8.34 -32.08 -14.83
CA SER A 302 7.72 -30.77 -15.07
C SER A 302 8.28 -29.65 -14.17
N GLY A 303 8.96 -29.97 -13.07
CA GLY A 303 9.52 -28.98 -12.12
C GLY A 303 10.79 -28.25 -12.59
N ARG A 304 11.39 -28.67 -13.72
CA ARG A 304 12.69 -28.17 -14.22
C ARG A 304 12.75 -26.67 -14.45
N GLY A 305 11.73 -26.11 -15.12
CA GLY A 305 11.70 -24.69 -15.42
C GLY A 305 11.60 -23.83 -14.17
N VAL A 306 10.81 -24.23 -13.17
CA VAL A 306 10.72 -23.49 -11.91
C VAL A 306 12.01 -23.62 -11.11
N TRP A 307 12.60 -24.82 -11.06
CA TRP A 307 13.86 -25.08 -10.37
C TRP A 307 14.98 -24.17 -10.84
N ILE A 308 15.23 -24.08 -12.16
CA ILE A 308 16.38 -23.32 -12.66
C ILE A 308 16.25 -21.81 -12.45
N ARG A 309 15.01 -21.29 -12.45
CA ARG A 309 14.74 -19.89 -12.11
C ARG A 309 15.06 -19.61 -10.65
N GLU A 310 14.64 -20.51 -9.76
CA GLU A 310 14.95 -20.39 -8.33
C GLU A 310 16.46 -20.49 -8.09
N ILE A 311 17.16 -21.42 -8.75
CA ILE A 311 18.62 -21.51 -8.66
C ILE A 311 19.31 -20.21 -9.10
N ALA A 312 18.88 -19.62 -10.21
CA ALA A 312 19.45 -18.35 -10.67
C ALA A 312 19.19 -17.20 -9.67
N GLN A 313 18.02 -17.17 -9.03
CA GLN A 313 17.70 -16.21 -7.96
C GLN A 313 18.58 -16.41 -6.72
N GLU A 314 18.73 -17.65 -6.25
CA GLU A 314 19.57 -17.97 -5.10
C GLU A 314 21.05 -17.64 -5.35
N VAL A 315 21.55 -17.95 -6.56
CA VAL A 315 22.90 -17.57 -7.00
C VAL A 315 23.06 -16.05 -7.01
N ALA A 316 22.09 -15.34 -7.56
CA ALA A 316 22.06 -13.88 -7.57
C ALA A 316 22.16 -13.28 -6.16
N VAL A 317 21.38 -13.79 -5.20
CA VAL A 317 21.46 -13.36 -3.80
C VAL A 317 22.83 -13.65 -3.20
N ALA A 318 23.40 -14.83 -3.44
CA ALA A 318 24.73 -15.18 -2.93
C ALA A 318 25.81 -14.21 -3.45
N MET A 319 25.78 -13.88 -4.76
CA MET A 319 26.70 -12.93 -5.37
C MET A 319 26.56 -11.51 -4.78
N GLN A 320 25.33 -11.07 -4.48
CA GLN A 320 25.10 -9.78 -3.80
C GLN A 320 25.65 -9.76 -2.37
N LYS A 321 25.67 -10.90 -1.69
CA LYS A 321 26.29 -11.07 -0.37
C LYS A 321 27.83 -11.26 -0.43
N GLY A 322 28.45 -11.06 -1.59
CA GLY A 322 29.90 -11.07 -1.77
C GLY A 322 30.51 -12.45 -2.06
N VAL A 323 29.69 -13.45 -2.40
CA VAL A 323 30.21 -14.76 -2.84
C VAL A 323 30.79 -14.64 -4.26
N ASP A 324 32.05 -15.04 -4.43
CA ASP A 324 32.70 -15.13 -5.75
C ASP A 324 32.21 -16.36 -6.52
N LEU A 325 31.01 -16.26 -7.10
CA LEU A 325 30.43 -17.30 -7.94
C LEU A 325 30.77 -17.04 -9.41
N SER A 326 31.47 -17.99 -10.04
CA SER A 326 31.99 -17.89 -11.41
C SER A 326 31.09 -18.56 -12.47
N GLY A 327 30.05 -19.29 -12.08
CA GLY A 327 29.10 -19.86 -13.04
C GLY A 327 28.02 -20.79 -12.47
N ILE A 328 27.13 -21.24 -13.36
CA ILE A 328 26.10 -22.27 -13.12
C ILE A 328 26.17 -23.30 -14.25
N CYS A 329 26.26 -24.59 -13.90
CA CYS A 329 26.24 -25.68 -14.86
C CYS A 329 24.93 -26.46 -14.78
N ILE A 330 24.17 -26.46 -15.88
CA ILE A 330 22.97 -27.31 -16.03
C ILE A 330 23.46 -28.73 -16.26
N TYR A 331 23.18 -29.63 -15.31
CA TYR A 331 23.68 -31.00 -15.32
C TYR A 331 22.55 -31.98 -14.98
N PRO A 332 22.20 -32.92 -15.88
CA PRO A 332 22.70 -33.02 -17.25
C PRO A 332 21.99 -32.04 -18.19
N ILE A 333 22.63 -31.66 -19.30
CA ILE A 333 22.04 -30.78 -20.33
C ILE A 333 21.13 -31.55 -21.29
N ILE A 334 21.46 -32.81 -21.57
CA ILE A 334 20.62 -33.77 -22.29
C ILE A 334 20.08 -34.76 -21.26
N ASP A 335 18.85 -35.20 -21.44
CA ASP A 335 18.25 -36.19 -20.55
C ASP A 335 19.07 -37.49 -20.49
N ARG A 336 18.91 -38.23 -19.40
CA ARG A 336 19.60 -39.49 -19.15
C ARG A 336 18.65 -40.56 -18.61
N PRO A 337 18.95 -41.85 -18.87
CA PRO A 337 18.31 -42.93 -18.16
C PRO A 337 18.76 -43.02 -16.70
N ASP A 338 18.03 -43.79 -15.90
CA ASP A 338 18.45 -44.20 -14.57
C ASP A 338 19.68 -45.12 -14.66
N TRP A 339 20.58 -45.02 -13.68
CA TRP A 339 21.81 -45.84 -13.66
C TRP A 339 21.51 -47.34 -13.49
N SER A 340 20.40 -47.68 -12.84
CA SER A 340 19.97 -49.04 -12.55
C SER A 340 18.89 -49.56 -13.51
N ASP A 341 18.11 -48.67 -14.11
CA ASP A 341 17.06 -49.00 -15.08
C ASP A 341 17.22 -48.21 -16.39
N PRO A 342 17.86 -48.81 -17.44
CA PRO A 342 18.09 -48.13 -18.72
C PRO A 342 16.80 -47.80 -19.50
N CYS A 343 15.66 -48.38 -19.13
CA CYS A 343 14.36 -48.10 -19.73
C CYS A 343 13.68 -46.88 -19.10
N SER A 344 14.09 -46.47 -17.90
CA SER A 344 13.51 -45.36 -17.17
C SER A 344 14.31 -44.08 -17.45
N TRP A 345 13.68 -43.12 -18.12
CA TRP A 345 14.27 -41.82 -18.43
C TRP A 345 13.72 -40.74 -17.50
N HIS A 346 14.62 -40.01 -16.85
CA HIS A 346 14.21 -39.07 -15.79
C HIS A 346 13.54 -37.81 -16.30
N ARG A 347 13.70 -37.45 -17.59
CA ARG A 347 13.34 -36.13 -18.11
C ARG A 347 13.98 -35.05 -17.26
N SER A 348 15.31 -35.02 -17.29
CA SER A 348 16.17 -34.18 -16.44
C SER A 348 16.98 -33.14 -17.22
N GLY A 349 17.13 -33.31 -18.53
CA GLY A 349 17.86 -32.39 -19.40
C GLY A 349 17.03 -31.19 -19.88
N LEU A 350 17.69 -30.22 -20.52
CA LEU A 350 17.05 -29.18 -21.33
C LEU A 350 16.48 -29.77 -22.62
N TRP A 351 17.17 -30.78 -23.16
CA TRP A 351 16.68 -31.63 -24.23
C TRP A 351 16.30 -33.00 -23.70
N ASP A 352 15.03 -33.35 -23.85
CA ASP A 352 14.53 -34.70 -23.62
C ASP A 352 14.94 -35.63 -24.76
N VAL A 353 15.02 -36.92 -24.44
CA VAL A 353 15.20 -37.98 -25.42
C VAL A 353 13.88 -38.75 -25.50
N ALA A 354 13.25 -38.75 -26.68
CA ALA A 354 11.94 -39.37 -26.90
C ALA A 354 12.09 -40.72 -27.62
N PRO A 355 12.18 -41.86 -26.91
CA PRO A 355 12.44 -43.17 -27.52
C PRO A 355 11.33 -43.67 -28.44
N THR A 356 10.17 -43.01 -28.47
CA THR A 356 9.00 -43.38 -29.28
C THR A 356 8.97 -42.73 -30.66
N GLN A 357 9.98 -41.93 -31.03
CA GLN A 357 10.10 -41.32 -32.36
C GLN A 357 10.89 -42.21 -33.34
N ALA A 358 10.87 -41.86 -34.64
CA ALA A 358 11.63 -42.58 -35.66
C ALA A 358 13.16 -42.58 -35.41
N ASP A 359 13.67 -41.54 -34.75
CA ASP A 359 15.00 -41.50 -34.14
C ASP A 359 14.85 -41.50 -32.61
N PRO A 360 15.15 -42.62 -31.91
CA PRO A 360 14.90 -42.75 -30.48
C PRO A 360 15.81 -41.88 -29.62
N LEU A 361 16.90 -41.35 -30.18
CA LEU A 361 17.85 -40.47 -29.49
C LEU A 361 17.72 -39.00 -29.94
N ALA A 362 16.65 -38.66 -30.66
CA ALA A 362 16.39 -37.29 -31.09
C ALA A 362 16.27 -36.35 -29.88
N ARG A 363 16.90 -35.17 -29.99
CA ARG A 363 16.86 -34.13 -28.96
C ARG A 363 15.55 -33.34 -29.09
N VAL A 364 14.68 -33.46 -28.10
CA VAL A 364 13.40 -32.73 -28.03
C VAL A 364 13.55 -31.62 -27.01
N LEU A 365 13.53 -30.36 -27.46
CA LEU A 365 13.66 -29.22 -26.55
C LEU A 365 12.44 -29.13 -25.63
N CYS A 366 12.68 -29.11 -24.32
CA CYS A 366 11.65 -28.81 -23.34
C CYS A 366 11.39 -27.29 -23.33
N GLN A 367 10.37 -26.83 -24.08
CA GLN A 367 10.07 -25.40 -24.26
C GLN A 367 9.92 -24.61 -22.94
N PRO A 368 9.24 -25.15 -21.90
CA PRO A 368 9.11 -24.43 -20.62
C PRO A 368 10.44 -24.27 -19.90
N TYR A 369 11.29 -25.31 -19.97
CA TYR A 369 12.63 -25.26 -19.39
C TYR A 369 13.53 -24.31 -20.18
N ALA A 370 13.43 -24.29 -21.52
CA ALA A 370 14.15 -23.36 -22.38
C ALA A 370 13.82 -21.89 -22.07
N LEU A 371 12.52 -21.57 -21.96
CA LEU A 371 12.06 -20.23 -21.55
C LEU A 371 12.62 -19.85 -20.18
N ALA A 372 12.58 -20.78 -19.22
CA ALA A 372 13.12 -20.58 -17.88
C ALA A 372 14.64 -20.34 -17.87
N VAL A 373 15.41 -21.06 -18.70
CA VAL A 373 16.86 -20.86 -18.84
C VAL A 373 17.14 -19.47 -19.41
N HIS A 374 16.41 -19.00 -20.42
CA HIS A 374 16.57 -17.63 -20.93
C HIS A 374 16.26 -16.57 -19.87
N GLN A 375 15.18 -16.75 -19.10
CA GLN A 375 14.86 -15.85 -17.97
C GLN A 375 15.98 -15.84 -16.91
N ALA A 376 16.51 -17.01 -16.57
CA ALA A 376 17.61 -17.17 -15.63
C ALA A 376 18.93 -16.54 -16.12
N GLN A 377 19.22 -16.66 -17.42
CA GLN A 377 20.37 -16.03 -18.07
C GLN A 377 20.28 -14.50 -18.03
N GLN A 378 19.12 -13.94 -18.33
CA GLN A 378 18.90 -12.49 -18.27
C GLN A 378 19.11 -11.94 -16.85
N LEU A 379 18.56 -12.61 -15.83
CA LEU A 379 18.73 -12.24 -14.42
C LEU A 379 20.21 -12.19 -14.02
N THR A 380 20.94 -13.26 -14.29
CA THR A 380 22.36 -13.38 -13.91
C THR A 380 23.26 -12.46 -14.74
N GLN A 381 22.97 -12.22 -16.03
CA GLN A 381 23.74 -11.30 -16.87
C GLN A 381 23.70 -9.85 -16.34
N ASN A 382 22.53 -9.37 -15.91
CA ASN A 382 22.38 -8.03 -15.34
C ASN A 382 23.21 -7.87 -14.05
N LEU A 383 23.23 -8.89 -13.21
CA LEU A 383 23.98 -8.90 -11.95
C LEU A 383 25.50 -9.05 -12.15
N CYS A 384 25.92 -9.93 -13.05
CA CYS A 384 27.33 -10.02 -13.44
C CYS A 384 27.82 -8.69 -14.00
N SER A 385 27.02 -7.99 -14.81
CA SER A 385 27.41 -6.69 -15.39
C SER A 385 27.54 -5.56 -14.35
N THR A 386 26.86 -5.67 -13.21
CA THR A 386 26.91 -4.69 -12.11
C THR A 386 28.02 -5.00 -11.10
N ASN A 387 28.33 -6.29 -10.87
CA ASN A 387 29.41 -6.72 -9.97
C ASN A 387 30.81 -6.82 -10.62
N ALA A 388 30.92 -6.87 -11.95
CA ALA A 388 32.19 -7.16 -12.64
C ALA A 388 33.30 -6.09 -12.58
N LEU A 389 33.18 -5.00 -11.81
CA LEU A 389 34.19 -3.93 -11.80
C LEU A 389 34.36 -3.31 -10.40
N SER A 390 35.29 -3.85 -9.62
CA SER A 390 35.86 -3.24 -8.40
C SER A 390 36.72 -1.99 -8.68
N GLY A 391 36.34 -1.17 -9.65
CA GLY A 391 37.13 0.00 -10.07
C GLY A 391 36.51 0.95 -11.09
N ARG A 392 35.25 0.79 -11.49
CA ARG A 392 34.50 1.81 -12.23
C ARG A 392 33.30 2.24 -11.40
N LYS A 393 33.04 3.56 -11.32
CA LYS A 393 31.87 4.17 -10.67
C LYS A 393 30.65 3.26 -10.81
N GLU A 394 30.10 2.81 -9.68
CA GLU A 394 28.89 1.99 -9.61
C GLU A 394 27.88 2.50 -10.64
N ARG A 395 27.45 1.63 -11.55
CA ARG A 395 26.35 1.95 -12.45
C ARG A 395 25.10 1.91 -11.57
N PHE A 396 24.73 3.07 -11.03
CA PHE A 396 23.64 3.20 -10.06
C PHE A 396 22.36 2.63 -10.67
N MET A 397 21.85 1.54 -10.09
CA MET A 397 20.59 0.93 -10.51
C MET A 397 19.45 1.75 -9.90
N PRO A 398 18.49 2.26 -10.69
CA PRO A 398 17.45 3.14 -10.15
C PRO A 398 16.53 2.42 -9.16
N THR A 399 16.14 3.11 -8.09
CA THR A 399 15.22 2.56 -7.08
C THR A 399 13.74 2.81 -7.44
N ILE A 400 12.89 1.80 -7.21
CA ILE A 400 11.44 1.90 -7.16
C ILE A 400 10.98 1.68 -5.72
N ILE A 401 10.29 2.65 -5.15
CA ILE A 401 9.63 2.53 -3.85
C ILE A 401 8.15 2.24 -4.08
N VAL A 402 7.66 1.13 -3.57
CA VAL A 402 6.29 0.65 -3.79
C VAL A 402 5.51 0.71 -2.48
N PHE A 403 4.34 1.35 -2.48
CA PHE A 403 3.40 1.28 -1.36
C PHE A 403 2.24 0.35 -1.69
N CYS A 404 2.08 -0.71 -0.89
CA CYS A 404 1.10 -1.75 -1.16
C CYS A 404 0.21 -2.07 0.04
N HIS A 405 -1.09 -2.21 -0.20
CA HIS A 405 -2.06 -2.67 0.80
C HIS A 405 -2.05 -4.20 0.97
N LEU A 406 -1.32 -4.91 0.11
CA LEU A 406 -1.21 -6.36 0.10
C LEU A 406 0.13 -6.78 0.72
N ARG A 407 0.08 -7.84 1.52
CA ARG A 407 1.26 -8.48 2.08
C ARG A 407 1.96 -9.33 1.02
N TRP A 408 3.28 -9.31 1.03
CA TRP A 408 4.12 -10.06 0.09
C TRP A 408 3.92 -11.57 0.24
N ASP A 409 3.84 -12.05 1.49
CA ASP A 409 3.72 -13.45 1.92
C ASP A 409 2.27 -13.96 2.03
N PHE A 410 1.28 -13.16 1.62
CA PHE A 410 -0.12 -13.58 1.59
C PHE A 410 -0.47 -14.34 0.30
N VAL A 411 -1.43 -13.84 -0.48
CA VAL A 411 -1.79 -14.44 -1.78
C VAL A 411 -0.94 -13.81 -2.88
N TYR A 412 -0.15 -14.65 -3.53
CA TYR A 412 0.72 -14.25 -4.64
C TYR A 412 -0.11 -13.89 -5.87
N GLN A 413 0.05 -12.67 -6.36
CA GLN A 413 -0.76 -12.11 -7.45
C GLN A 413 0.03 -11.05 -8.22
N ARG A 414 -0.66 -10.16 -8.94
CA ARG A 414 -0.08 -9.17 -9.85
C ARG A 414 1.14 -8.40 -9.28
N PRO A 415 1.13 -7.83 -8.06
CA PRO A 415 2.28 -7.07 -7.57
C PRO A 415 3.55 -7.91 -7.50
N GLN A 416 3.47 -9.14 -6.97
CA GLN A 416 4.62 -10.02 -6.88
C GLN A 416 5.12 -10.44 -8.27
N GLN A 417 4.21 -10.69 -9.23
CA GLN A 417 4.58 -11.04 -10.60
C GLN A 417 5.33 -9.90 -11.32
N LEU A 418 4.85 -8.66 -11.19
CA LEU A 418 5.43 -7.50 -11.85
C LEU A 418 6.74 -7.07 -11.19
N LEU A 419 6.74 -6.93 -9.86
CA LEU A 419 7.86 -6.35 -9.13
C LEU A 419 9.07 -7.26 -9.07
N SER A 420 8.88 -8.58 -8.96
CA SER A 420 10.00 -9.53 -8.99
C SER A 420 10.73 -9.51 -10.33
N ARG A 421 10.03 -9.25 -11.44
CA ARG A 421 10.62 -9.10 -12.78
C ARG A 421 11.24 -7.72 -12.98
N LEU A 422 10.60 -6.66 -12.48
CA LEU A 422 11.18 -5.31 -12.48
C LEU A 422 12.48 -5.25 -11.65
N ALA A 423 12.62 -6.08 -10.61
CA ALA A 423 13.83 -6.18 -9.81
C ALA A 423 15.08 -6.63 -10.60
N HIS A 424 14.90 -7.18 -11.80
CA HIS A 424 16.02 -7.48 -12.72
C HIS A 424 16.68 -6.21 -13.29
N HIS A 425 15.99 -5.06 -13.22
CA HIS A 425 16.44 -3.79 -13.80
C HIS A 425 16.45 -2.63 -12.80
N TYR A 426 15.77 -2.80 -11.66
CA TYR A 426 15.58 -1.77 -10.65
C TYR A 426 15.82 -2.33 -9.25
N LYS A 427 16.19 -1.47 -8.30
CA LYS A 427 16.14 -1.81 -6.87
C LYS A 427 14.73 -1.57 -6.36
N ILE A 428 14.01 -2.60 -5.90
CA ILE A 428 12.63 -2.49 -5.43
C ILE A 428 12.60 -2.45 -3.90
N LEU A 429 12.01 -1.39 -3.33
CA LEU A 429 11.69 -1.29 -1.91
C LEU A 429 10.16 -1.38 -1.77
N PHE A 430 9.66 -2.54 -1.35
CA PHE A 430 8.24 -2.81 -1.22
C PHE A 430 7.76 -2.58 0.21
N ILE A 431 6.96 -1.54 0.42
CA ILE A 431 6.47 -1.12 1.73
C ILE A 431 5.04 -1.64 1.92
N GLU A 432 4.89 -2.54 2.88
CA GLU A 432 3.59 -3.08 3.27
C GLU A 432 2.85 -2.16 4.26
N GLU A 433 1.59 -2.47 4.52
CA GLU A 433 0.84 -1.86 5.60
C GLU A 433 1.49 -2.09 6.98
N PRO A 434 1.26 -1.23 7.98
CA PRO A 434 1.77 -1.46 9.32
C PRO A 434 1.13 -2.69 9.98
N VAL A 435 1.88 -3.40 10.82
CA VAL A 435 1.38 -4.43 11.74
C VAL A 435 1.34 -3.85 13.15
N PHE A 436 0.28 -4.19 13.90
CA PHE A 436 0.17 -3.78 15.30
C PHE A 436 1.19 -4.53 16.16
N HIS A 437 1.98 -3.79 16.93
CA HIS A 437 2.99 -4.28 17.86
C HIS A 437 2.97 -3.41 19.13
N GLU A 438 2.85 -4.02 20.32
CA GLU A 438 2.64 -3.29 21.58
C GLU A 438 3.89 -2.51 22.08
N GLY A 439 5.03 -2.57 21.39
CA GLY A 439 6.30 -1.94 21.77
C GLY A 439 6.74 -0.77 20.88
N GLU A 440 8.04 -0.48 20.90
CA GLU A 440 8.66 0.53 20.03
C GLU A 440 8.43 0.19 18.55
N SER A 441 8.35 1.24 17.73
CA SER A 441 8.12 1.09 16.30
C SER A 441 9.42 0.75 15.59
N PHE A 442 9.41 -0.27 14.75
CA PHE A 442 10.58 -0.70 13.98
C PHE A 442 10.16 -1.18 12.59
N MET A 443 11.14 -1.36 11.72
CA MET A 443 10.96 -1.90 10.38
C MET A 443 11.44 -3.35 10.34
N GLU A 444 10.53 -4.29 10.08
CA GLU A 444 10.91 -5.65 9.71
C GLU A 444 11.35 -5.63 8.23
N VAL A 445 12.47 -6.29 7.94
CA VAL A 445 13.09 -6.31 6.61
C VAL A 445 13.17 -7.75 6.12
N LEU A 446 12.57 -8.02 4.98
CA LEU A 446 12.59 -9.32 4.32
C LEU A 446 13.20 -9.19 2.91
N GLU A 447 14.27 -9.94 2.65
CA GLU A 447 14.83 -10.08 1.30
C GLU A 447 14.00 -11.09 0.52
N ALA A 448 13.10 -10.61 -0.32
CA ALA A 448 12.12 -11.45 -1.01
C ALA A 448 12.61 -11.97 -2.38
N ALA A 449 13.47 -11.22 -3.07
CA ALA A 449 14.15 -11.62 -4.30
C ALA A 449 15.43 -10.77 -4.47
N PRO A 450 16.37 -11.13 -5.38
CA PRO A 450 17.48 -10.25 -5.73
C PRO A 450 16.99 -8.84 -6.06
N ASN A 451 17.60 -7.82 -5.47
CA ASN A 451 17.20 -6.41 -5.60
C ASN A 451 15.79 -6.05 -5.11
N LEU A 452 15.06 -6.96 -4.44
CA LEU A 452 13.72 -6.71 -3.91
C LEU A 452 13.69 -6.91 -2.40
N THR A 453 13.50 -5.81 -1.69
CA THR A 453 13.40 -5.78 -0.23
C THR A 453 12.00 -5.39 0.18
N VAL A 454 11.37 -6.23 1.00
CA VAL A 454 10.08 -5.97 1.62
C VAL A 454 10.31 -5.33 2.98
N TYR A 455 9.67 -4.19 3.22
CA TYR A 455 9.67 -3.47 4.48
C TYR A 455 8.27 -3.55 5.09
N ARG A 456 8.21 -4.13 6.28
CA ARG A 456 6.98 -4.26 7.05
C ARG A 456 7.09 -3.41 8.33
N PRO A 457 6.38 -2.27 8.40
CA PRO A 457 6.39 -1.45 9.60
C PRO A 457 5.67 -2.14 10.75
N HIS A 458 6.24 -2.14 11.95
CA HIS A 458 5.58 -2.56 13.19
C HIS A 458 5.33 -1.32 14.05
N THR A 459 4.08 -1.10 14.47
CA THR A 459 3.65 0.15 15.12
C THR A 459 2.68 -0.11 16.29
N PRO A 460 2.66 0.72 17.34
CA PRO A 460 1.70 0.61 18.45
C PRO A 460 0.30 1.13 18.10
N ILE A 461 0.04 1.46 16.83
CA ILE A 461 -1.21 2.04 16.37
C ILE A 461 -2.14 0.93 15.88
N LYS A 462 -3.34 0.85 16.47
CA LYS A 462 -4.34 -0.18 16.14
C LYS A 462 -5.06 0.06 14.82
N ALA A 463 -4.98 1.28 14.26
CA ALA A 463 -5.59 1.59 12.98
C ALA A 463 -4.88 0.80 11.86
N ALA A 464 -5.67 0.10 11.02
CA ALA A 464 -5.14 -0.73 9.94
C ALA A 464 -4.68 0.10 8.74
N GLY A 465 -3.77 -0.46 7.94
CA GLY A 465 -3.31 0.14 6.69
C GLY A 465 -2.57 1.46 6.85
N PHE A 466 -2.48 2.23 5.77
CA PHE A 466 -1.87 3.57 5.78
C PHE A 466 -2.85 4.64 6.32
N HIS A 467 -3.48 4.35 7.47
CA HIS A 467 -4.37 5.29 8.15
C HIS A 467 -3.59 6.53 8.64
N ASP A 468 -4.28 7.64 8.86
CA ASP A 468 -3.64 8.90 9.28
C ASP A 468 -2.86 8.79 10.58
N ASP A 469 -3.37 8.01 11.53
CA ASP A 469 -2.71 7.74 12.81
C ASP A 469 -1.36 7.00 12.65
N GLN A 470 -1.16 6.30 11.53
CA GLN A 470 0.08 5.60 11.23
C GLN A 470 1.15 6.56 10.66
N LEU A 471 0.75 7.63 9.98
CA LEU A 471 1.67 8.49 9.22
C LEU A 471 2.78 9.13 10.08
N PRO A 472 2.54 9.65 11.30
CA PRO A 472 3.60 10.23 12.14
C PRO A 472 4.71 9.24 12.50
N ILE A 473 4.39 7.95 12.56
CA ILE A 473 5.35 6.87 12.85
C ILE A 473 6.01 6.38 11.56
N LEU A 474 5.25 6.30 10.47
CA LEU A 474 5.75 5.82 9.18
C LEU A 474 6.73 6.79 8.51
N LYS A 475 6.54 8.10 8.64
CA LYS A 475 7.45 9.11 8.06
C LYS A 475 8.91 8.96 8.54
N PRO A 476 9.22 8.92 9.85
CA PRO A 476 10.59 8.74 10.31
C PRO A 476 11.14 7.34 9.99
N LEU A 477 10.31 6.30 9.94
CA LEU A 477 10.74 4.96 9.51
C LEU A 477 11.09 4.93 8.01
N LEU A 478 10.35 5.65 7.17
CA LEU A 478 10.59 5.77 5.73
C LEU A 478 11.89 6.53 5.43
N ALA A 479 12.19 7.58 6.21
CA ALA A 479 13.43 8.34 6.08
C ALA A 479 14.70 7.51 6.36
N GLN A 480 14.59 6.38 7.08
CA GLN A 480 15.71 5.47 7.33
C GLN A 480 16.05 4.58 6.12
N ILE A 481 15.09 4.38 5.20
CA ILE A 481 15.23 3.45 4.07
C ILE A 481 15.41 4.16 2.73
N ALA A 482 14.86 5.38 2.58
CA ALA A 482 15.02 6.19 1.38
C ALA A 482 16.34 6.97 1.45
N ARG A 483 17.20 6.82 0.45
CA ARG A 483 18.43 7.61 0.36
C ARG A 483 18.10 9.04 -0.08
N ALA A 484 18.53 10.04 0.67
CA ALA A 484 18.22 11.45 0.40
C ALA A 484 18.80 11.98 -0.93
N ASP A 485 19.81 11.30 -1.49
CA ASP A 485 20.50 11.64 -2.74
C ASP A 485 19.93 10.96 -3.99
N GLU A 486 18.92 10.08 -3.83
CA GLU A 486 18.32 9.32 -4.92
C GLU A 486 16.92 9.86 -5.28
N ALA A 487 16.62 9.93 -6.58
CA ALA A 487 15.30 10.29 -7.08
C ALA A 487 14.54 9.03 -7.56
N PRO A 488 13.82 8.31 -6.67
CA PRO A 488 13.22 7.02 -7.00
C PRO A 488 11.99 7.15 -7.90
N ILE A 489 11.57 6.04 -8.51
CA ILE A 489 10.20 5.89 -9.02
C ILE A 489 9.32 5.52 -7.82
N VAL A 490 8.20 6.20 -7.60
CA VAL A 490 7.27 5.87 -6.51
C VAL A 490 6.00 5.25 -7.08
N TRP A 491 5.68 4.04 -6.63
CA TRP A 491 4.63 3.20 -7.18
C TRP A 491 3.55 2.92 -6.13
N PHE A 492 2.29 3.18 -6.46
CA PHE A 492 1.17 2.98 -5.55
C PHE A 492 0.27 1.84 -6.02
N TYR A 493 0.03 0.87 -5.12
CA TYR A 493 -1.10 -0.07 -5.20
C TYR A 493 -2.26 0.34 -4.28
N THR A 494 -2.10 1.39 -3.49
CA THR A 494 -3.14 1.93 -2.62
C THR A 494 -3.06 3.44 -2.54
N PRO A 495 -4.16 4.17 -2.76
CA PRO A 495 -4.21 5.61 -2.55
C PRO A 495 -3.96 6.01 -1.09
N MET A 496 -4.16 5.10 -0.13
CA MET A 496 -4.02 5.43 1.28
C MET A 496 -2.60 5.85 1.65
N ALA A 497 -1.57 5.36 0.95
CA ALA A 497 -0.18 5.72 1.21
C ALA A 497 0.24 7.08 0.60
N LEU A 498 -0.62 7.74 -0.19
CA LEU A 498 -0.33 9.00 -0.87
C LEU A 498 0.35 10.07 0.01
N PRO A 499 -0.03 10.28 1.30
CA PRO A 499 0.63 11.28 2.15
C PRO A 499 2.13 11.03 2.38
N LEU A 500 2.61 9.79 2.25
CA LEU A 500 4.02 9.45 2.40
C LEU A 500 4.87 9.86 1.19
N LEU A 501 4.24 10.21 0.06
CA LEU A 501 4.95 10.72 -1.13
C LEU A 501 5.73 12.01 -0.83
N GLN A 502 5.25 12.82 0.12
CA GLN A 502 5.87 14.10 0.48
C GLN A 502 7.29 13.96 1.06
N GLU A 503 7.61 12.80 1.62
CA GLU A 503 8.93 12.52 2.19
C GLU A 503 9.94 12.04 1.12
N LEU A 504 9.49 11.87 -0.13
CA LEU A 504 10.27 11.32 -1.23
C LEU A 504 10.45 12.35 -2.34
N GLN A 505 11.56 12.26 -3.10
CA GLN A 505 11.82 13.09 -4.28
C GLN A 505 11.61 12.26 -5.57
N PRO A 506 10.37 11.95 -5.98
CA PRO A 506 10.14 11.02 -7.08
C PRO A 506 10.61 11.56 -8.43
N CYS A 507 11.36 10.79 -9.20
CA CYS A 507 11.55 11.07 -10.63
C CYS A 507 10.29 10.72 -11.44
N LEU A 508 9.48 9.76 -10.97
CA LEU A 508 8.24 9.32 -11.62
C LEU A 508 7.24 8.80 -10.56
N VAL A 509 5.96 9.12 -10.69
CA VAL A 509 4.87 8.58 -9.86
C VAL A 509 3.99 7.65 -10.68
N VAL A 510 3.83 6.41 -10.23
CA VAL A 510 3.01 5.37 -10.88
C VAL A 510 1.85 5.00 -9.96
N TYR A 511 0.64 4.95 -10.50
CA TYR A 511 -0.51 4.34 -9.82
C TYR A 511 -0.93 3.08 -10.58
N ASP A 512 -0.80 1.89 -9.97
CA ASP A 512 -1.28 0.61 -10.52
C ASP A 512 -2.58 0.22 -9.82
N CYS A 513 -3.69 0.67 -10.42
CA CYS A 513 -5.05 0.42 -9.96
C CYS A 513 -5.47 -0.98 -10.40
N MET A 514 -5.16 -2.00 -9.59
CA MET A 514 -5.52 -3.39 -9.89
C MET A 514 -6.94 -3.78 -9.47
N ASP A 515 -7.45 -3.16 -8.41
CA ASP A 515 -8.79 -3.40 -7.86
C ASP A 515 -9.48 -2.05 -7.58
N GLU A 516 -10.82 -2.04 -7.61
CA GLU A 516 -11.62 -0.91 -7.13
C GLU A 516 -11.74 -0.99 -5.60
N LEU A 517 -10.69 -0.53 -4.90
CA LEU A 517 -10.58 -0.64 -3.43
C LEU A 517 -11.75 0.04 -2.69
N SER A 518 -12.40 1.01 -3.32
CA SER A 518 -13.59 1.68 -2.77
C SER A 518 -14.82 0.77 -2.70
N GLY A 519 -14.88 -0.27 -3.55
CA GLY A 519 -15.98 -1.23 -3.65
C GLY A 519 -15.98 -2.36 -2.61
N PHE A 520 -14.91 -2.51 -1.81
CA PHE A 520 -14.87 -3.48 -0.71
C PHE A 520 -15.68 -2.99 0.51
N LYS A 521 -16.24 -3.92 1.30
CA LYS A 521 -16.94 -3.54 2.54
C LYS A 521 -15.99 -2.85 3.52
N ASN A 522 -16.50 -1.83 4.21
CA ASN A 522 -15.78 -1.03 5.21
C ASN A 522 -14.54 -0.32 4.66
N SER A 523 -14.52 0.06 3.37
CA SER A 523 -13.42 0.85 2.81
C SER A 523 -13.25 2.19 3.55
N PRO A 524 -12.01 2.65 3.84
CA PRO A 524 -11.77 3.92 4.51
C PRO A 524 -12.32 5.09 3.69
N LYS A 525 -12.99 6.04 4.36
CA LYS A 525 -13.67 7.17 3.68
C LYS A 525 -12.71 8.06 2.89
N GLN A 526 -11.47 8.18 3.34
CA GLN A 526 -10.43 8.97 2.67
C GLN A 526 -9.97 8.34 1.34
N LEU A 527 -10.27 7.06 1.10
CA LEU A 527 -9.74 6.31 -0.05
C LEU A 527 -10.16 6.92 -1.39
N LEU A 528 -11.43 7.32 -1.56
CA LEU A 528 -11.91 7.98 -2.80
C LEU A 528 -11.28 9.36 -3.03
N GLN A 529 -11.11 10.13 -1.96
CA GLN A 529 -10.47 11.44 -2.03
C GLN A 529 -9.01 11.30 -2.43
N ARG A 530 -8.28 10.39 -1.77
CA ARG A 530 -6.87 10.10 -2.07
C ARG A 530 -6.70 9.48 -3.44
N GLU A 531 -7.62 8.64 -3.89
CA GLU A 531 -7.59 8.11 -5.25
C GLU A 531 -7.68 9.24 -6.27
N SER A 532 -8.62 10.16 -6.07
CA SER A 532 -8.79 11.30 -6.99
C SER A 532 -7.55 12.21 -6.99
N ALA A 533 -6.92 12.43 -5.84
CA ALA A 533 -5.66 13.15 -5.75
C ALA A 533 -4.50 12.39 -6.43
N LEU A 534 -4.38 11.09 -6.18
CA LEU A 534 -3.35 10.23 -6.78
C LEU A 534 -3.49 10.16 -8.30
N LEU A 535 -4.71 10.09 -8.83
CA LEU A 535 -4.99 10.18 -10.27
C LEU A 535 -4.56 11.53 -10.87
N ASN A 536 -4.61 12.63 -10.11
CA ASN A 536 -4.17 13.92 -10.64
C ASN A 536 -2.64 14.08 -10.62
N ILE A 537 -1.94 13.43 -9.69
CA ILE A 537 -0.49 13.57 -9.53
C ILE A 537 0.33 12.46 -10.21
N ALA A 538 -0.27 11.32 -10.50
CA ALA A 538 0.42 10.21 -11.12
C ALA A 538 0.88 10.62 -12.53
N ASP A 539 2.12 10.28 -12.88
CA ASP A 539 2.62 10.46 -14.24
C ASP A 539 2.02 9.37 -15.16
N ILE A 540 1.79 8.18 -14.61
CA ILE A 540 1.27 6.99 -15.30
C ILE A 540 0.22 6.28 -14.43
N LEU A 541 -0.89 5.91 -15.07
CA LEU A 541 -1.91 5.02 -14.50
C LEU A 541 -1.89 3.67 -15.23
N PHE A 542 -1.68 2.59 -14.49
CA PHE A 542 -1.91 1.22 -14.96
C PHE A 542 -3.21 0.67 -14.36
N THR A 543 -3.95 -0.10 -15.14
CA THR A 543 -5.16 -0.79 -14.68
C THR A 543 -5.08 -2.30 -14.91
N GLY A 544 -5.60 -3.08 -13.97
CA GLY A 544 -5.50 -4.55 -13.95
C GLY A 544 -6.44 -5.30 -14.91
N GLY A 545 -7.44 -4.64 -15.49
CA GLY A 545 -8.37 -5.25 -16.45
C GLY A 545 -9.15 -4.22 -17.29
N PRO A 546 -9.80 -4.67 -18.39
CA PRO A 546 -10.49 -3.78 -19.34
C PRO A 546 -11.65 -2.99 -18.71
N SER A 547 -12.45 -3.62 -17.85
CA SER A 547 -13.58 -2.94 -17.19
C SER A 547 -13.13 -1.75 -16.34
N LEU A 548 -12.05 -1.92 -15.57
CA LEU A 548 -11.45 -0.88 -14.74
C LEU A 548 -10.74 0.18 -15.59
N TYR A 549 -10.10 -0.22 -16.68
CA TYR A 549 -9.53 0.71 -17.66
C TYR A 549 -10.59 1.66 -18.22
N GLU A 550 -11.71 1.13 -18.71
CA GLU A 550 -12.78 1.97 -19.27
C GLU A 550 -13.39 2.91 -18.22
N ALA A 551 -13.48 2.47 -16.96
CA ALA A 551 -13.95 3.31 -15.86
C ALA A 551 -12.99 4.48 -15.53
N LYS A 552 -11.67 4.29 -15.69
CA LYS A 552 -10.65 5.28 -15.26
C LYS A 552 -10.01 6.06 -16.40
N ARG A 553 -10.04 5.59 -17.66
CA ARG A 553 -9.32 6.22 -18.78
C ARG A 553 -9.75 7.66 -19.10
N LYS A 554 -10.98 8.05 -18.76
CA LYS A 554 -11.47 9.43 -18.90
C LYS A 554 -10.99 10.37 -17.80
N ARG A 555 -10.42 9.82 -16.72
CA ARG A 555 -9.94 10.57 -15.54
C ARG A 555 -8.42 10.78 -15.56
N HIS A 556 -7.68 10.15 -16.48
CA HIS A 556 -6.22 10.25 -16.56
C HIS A 556 -5.71 10.10 -18.00
N ASN A 557 -4.94 11.07 -18.49
CA ASN A 557 -4.50 11.12 -19.90
C ASN A 557 -3.49 10.01 -20.27
N ASN A 558 -2.69 9.53 -19.32
CA ASN A 558 -1.71 8.46 -19.51
C ASN A 558 -2.15 7.14 -18.84
N ALA A 559 -3.40 6.75 -19.07
CA ALA A 559 -3.94 5.48 -18.59
C ALA A 559 -3.64 4.35 -19.59
N TYR A 560 -3.13 3.22 -19.09
CA TYR A 560 -2.84 2.03 -19.89
C TYR A 560 -3.43 0.78 -19.24
N CYS A 561 -4.11 -0.03 -20.06
CA CYS A 561 -4.65 -1.32 -19.62
C CYS A 561 -3.57 -2.40 -19.78
N PHE A 562 -3.20 -3.03 -18.66
CA PHE A 562 -2.38 -4.23 -18.65
C PHE A 562 -3.15 -5.30 -17.91
N SER A 563 -3.93 -6.09 -18.65
CA SER A 563 -4.70 -7.19 -18.09
C SER A 563 -3.78 -8.23 -17.41
N SER A 564 -4.37 -9.07 -16.56
CA SER A 564 -3.68 -10.21 -15.96
C SER A 564 -3.01 -11.12 -17.00
N SER A 565 -1.83 -11.66 -16.65
CA SER A 565 -1.11 -12.71 -17.39
C SER A 565 -0.94 -13.96 -16.52
N VAL A 566 -0.27 -14.99 -17.06
CA VAL A 566 0.02 -16.25 -16.36
C VAL A 566 1.52 -16.56 -16.39
N ASP A 567 2.04 -17.14 -15.31
CA ASP A 567 3.37 -17.76 -15.30
C ASP A 567 3.25 -19.18 -15.84
N VAL A 568 3.43 -19.32 -17.16
CA VAL A 568 3.23 -20.59 -17.88
C VAL A 568 4.14 -21.69 -17.34
N VAL A 569 5.44 -21.37 -17.17
CA VAL A 569 6.45 -22.28 -16.62
C VAL A 569 6.03 -22.83 -15.25
N HIS A 570 5.37 -22.01 -14.44
CA HIS A 570 4.85 -22.43 -13.14
C HIS A 570 3.66 -23.39 -13.27
N PHE A 571 2.64 -23.03 -14.04
CA PHE A 571 1.36 -23.76 -14.06
C PHE A 571 1.34 -24.99 -14.97
N GLU A 572 2.22 -25.10 -15.97
CA GLU A 572 2.34 -26.31 -16.81
C GLU A 572 2.74 -27.56 -16.01
N GLN A 573 3.26 -27.40 -14.79
CA GLN A 573 3.45 -28.50 -13.85
C GLN A 573 2.16 -29.30 -13.60
N ALA A 574 0.99 -28.67 -13.74
CA ALA A 574 -0.32 -29.30 -13.59
C ALA A 574 -0.67 -30.29 -14.71
N LEU A 575 0.04 -30.22 -15.86
CA LEU A 575 -0.13 -31.16 -16.98
C LEU A 575 0.39 -32.55 -16.61
N ASP A 576 1.37 -32.62 -15.71
CA ASP A 576 1.77 -33.87 -15.07
C ASP A 576 0.77 -34.22 -13.96
N ARG A 577 -0.24 -35.02 -14.33
CA ARG A 577 -1.29 -35.45 -13.41
C ARG A 577 -0.78 -36.35 -12.28
N THR A 578 0.45 -36.88 -12.36
CA THR A 578 1.07 -37.66 -11.29
C THR A 578 1.67 -36.78 -10.18
N ASN A 579 1.85 -35.48 -10.45
CA ASN A 579 2.36 -34.48 -9.52
C ASN A 579 1.24 -33.84 -8.66
N ALA A 580 0.21 -34.60 -8.29
CA ALA A 580 -0.90 -34.10 -7.49
C ALA A 580 -0.46 -33.82 -6.04
N HIS A 581 -1.00 -32.77 -5.44
CA HIS A 581 -0.64 -32.37 -4.07
C HIS A 581 -1.03 -33.48 -3.06
N PRO A 582 -0.14 -33.88 -2.13
CA PRO A 582 -0.40 -34.96 -1.17
C PRO A 582 -1.67 -34.78 -0.32
N ALA A 583 -2.06 -33.53 -0.02
CA ALA A 583 -3.31 -33.26 0.71
C ALA A 583 -4.58 -33.73 -0.02
N GLN A 584 -4.51 -34.06 -1.31
CA GLN A 584 -5.62 -34.59 -2.10
C GLN A 584 -5.57 -36.11 -2.28
N GLU A 585 -4.56 -36.81 -1.77
CA GLU A 585 -4.36 -38.25 -2.02
C GLU A 585 -5.58 -39.08 -1.60
N ASN A 586 -6.20 -38.74 -0.47
CA ASN A 586 -7.35 -39.47 0.08
C ASN A 586 -8.73 -38.93 -0.35
N ILE A 587 -8.79 -37.95 -1.26
CA ILE A 587 -10.05 -37.34 -1.72
C ILE A 587 -10.55 -38.08 -2.97
N PRO A 588 -11.77 -38.64 -3.01
CA PRO A 588 -12.27 -39.30 -4.22
C PRO A 588 -12.40 -38.37 -5.44
N TYR A 589 -12.63 -38.96 -6.63
CA TYR A 589 -12.99 -38.24 -7.85
C TYR A 589 -14.51 -38.31 -8.09
N PRO A 590 -15.14 -37.34 -8.79
CA PRO A 590 -14.53 -36.17 -9.43
C PRO A 590 -14.27 -35.01 -8.46
N ARG A 591 -13.22 -34.23 -8.72
CA ARG A 591 -12.77 -33.10 -7.89
C ARG A 591 -12.96 -31.78 -8.63
N LEU A 592 -13.77 -30.89 -8.06
CA LEU A 592 -14.04 -29.56 -8.59
C LEU A 592 -13.40 -28.52 -7.68
N GLY A 593 -12.49 -27.72 -8.23
CA GLY A 593 -11.57 -26.93 -7.41
C GLY A 593 -11.65 -25.43 -7.62
N PHE A 594 -11.45 -24.68 -6.54
CA PHE A 594 -11.19 -23.25 -6.58
C PHE A 594 -9.98 -22.96 -5.70
N PHE A 595 -9.06 -22.13 -6.20
CA PHE A 595 -8.11 -21.47 -5.31
C PHE A 595 -8.28 -19.95 -5.34
N GLY A 596 -8.04 -19.27 -4.22
CA GLY A 596 -8.18 -17.83 -4.08
C GLY A 596 -8.61 -17.41 -2.69
N VAL A 597 -8.62 -16.11 -2.43
CA VAL A 597 -9.11 -15.56 -1.16
C VAL A 597 -10.61 -15.87 -1.02
N ILE A 598 -10.99 -16.50 0.10
CA ILE A 598 -12.39 -16.79 0.43
C ILE A 598 -12.88 -15.63 1.31
N ASP A 599 -13.50 -14.63 0.67
CA ASP A 599 -14.05 -13.44 1.31
C ASP A 599 -15.43 -13.10 0.73
N GLU A 600 -15.88 -11.84 0.87
CA GLU A 600 -17.16 -11.36 0.35
C GLU A 600 -17.35 -11.49 -1.17
N ARG A 601 -16.28 -11.74 -1.92
CA ARG A 601 -16.32 -12.01 -3.36
C ARG A 601 -16.66 -13.47 -3.66
N PHE A 602 -16.66 -14.36 -2.67
CA PHE A 602 -16.90 -15.79 -2.85
C PHE A 602 -18.39 -16.13 -2.62
N ASP A 603 -19.01 -16.82 -3.58
CA ASP A 603 -20.42 -17.21 -3.50
C ASP A 603 -20.60 -18.49 -2.67
N VAL A 604 -20.75 -18.29 -1.37
CA VAL A 604 -21.01 -19.35 -0.39
C VAL A 604 -22.31 -20.12 -0.68
N ALA A 605 -23.35 -19.43 -1.17
CA ALA A 605 -24.66 -20.05 -1.41
C ALA A 605 -24.60 -20.99 -2.63
N LEU A 606 -23.88 -20.59 -3.68
CA LEU A 606 -23.61 -21.43 -4.84
C LEU A 606 -22.89 -22.72 -4.44
N ILE A 607 -21.82 -22.63 -3.64
CA ILE A 607 -21.06 -23.81 -3.20
C ILE A 607 -21.92 -24.75 -2.35
N ALA A 608 -22.73 -24.21 -1.43
CA ALA A 608 -23.66 -25.01 -0.64
C ALA A 608 -24.65 -25.76 -1.54
N ALA A 609 -25.24 -25.08 -2.53
CA ALA A 609 -26.20 -25.68 -3.45
C ALA A 609 -25.57 -26.77 -4.35
N MET A 610 -24.34 -26.55 -4.84
CA MET A 610 -23.59 -27.57 -5.58
C MET A 610 -23.36 -28.83 -4.73
N ALA A 611 -22.88 -28.65 -3.49
CA ALA A 611 -22.61 -29.75 -2.57
C ALA A 611 -23.87 -30.56 -2.22
N ASP A 612 -25.01 -29.88 -2.07
CA ASP A 612 -26.29 -30.50 -1.73
C ASP A 612 -26.92 -31.23 -2.93
N THR A 613 -26.68 -30.75 -4.15
CA THR A 613 -27.23 -31.33 -5.40
C THR A 613 -26.42 -32.53 -5.90
N HIS A 614 -25.08 -32.48 -5.75
CA HIS A 614 -24.15 -33.56 -6.13
C HIS A 614 -23.26 -33.98 -4.96
N PRO A 615 -23.76 -34.83 -4.03
CA PRO A 615 -22.98 -35.32 -2.89
C PRO A 615 -21.74 -36.13 -3.29
N GLU A 616 -21.70 -36.66 -4.52
CA GLU A 616 -20.57 -37.42 -5.08
C GLU A 616 -19.40 -36.54 -5.52
N TRP A 617 -19.64 -35.27 -5.87
CA TRP A 617 -18.59 -34.32 -6.26
C TRP A 617 -17.78 -33.89 -5.05
N GLN A 618 -16.45 -33.87 -5.19
CA GLN A 618 -15.55 -33.38 -4.15
C GLN A 618 -15.15 -31.93 -4.45
N ILE A 619 -15.66 -30.98 -3.66
CA ILE A 619 -15.41 -29.55 -3.84
C ILE A 619 -14.17 -29.17 -3.03
N VAL A 620 -13.08 -28.82 -3.72
CA VAL A 620 -11.78 -28.51 -3.11
C VAL A 620 -11.55 -27.00 -3.12
N LEU A 621 -11.49 -26.38 -1.94
CA LEU A 621 -11.36 -24.94 -1.77
C LEU A 621 -10.01 -24.59 -1.13
N VAL A 622 -9.14 -23.93 -1.89
CA VAL A 622 -7.76 -23.63 -1.50
C VAL A 622 -7.58 -22.13 -1.33
N GLY A 623 -7.45 -21.68 -0.09
CA GLY A 623 -7.11 -20.29 0.20
C GLY A 623 -7.51 -19.84 1.60
N PRO A 624 -7.04 -18.65 2.01
CA PRO A 624 -7.35 -18.08 3.30
C PRO A 624 -8.81 -17.60 3.36
N VAL A 625 -9.44 -17.80 4.52
CA VAL A 625 -10.75 -17.22 4.84
C VAL A 625 -10.52 -15.89 5.55
N VAL A 626 -10.96 -14.79 4.93
CA VAL A 626 -10.76 -13.43 5.46
C VAL A 626 -12.01 -12.57 5.27
N LYS A 627 -12.19 -11.55 6.11
CA LYS A 627 -13.31 -10.57 6.05
C LYS A 627 -14.71 -11.17 6.25
N ILE A 628 -14.85 -12.48 6.30
CA ILE A 628 -16.07 -13.22 6.61
C ILE A 628 -15.85 -14.11 7.83
N ASP A 629 -16.91 -14.38 8.59
CA ASP A 629 -16.86 -15.30 9.72
C ASP A 629 -16.75 -16.75 9.20
N PRO A 630 -15.69 -17.52 9.54
CA PRO A 630 -15.55 -18.92 9.15
C PRO A 630 -16.70 -19.83 9.62
N ALA A 631 -17.48 -19.41 10.63
CA ALA A 631 -18.68 -20.12 11.06
C ALA A 631 -19.80 -20.11 10.00
N ASN A 632 -19.81 -19.12 9.10
CA ASN A 632 -20.83 -18.98 8.05
C ASN A 632 -20.51 -19.81 6.79
N LEU A 633 -19.37 -20.49 6.74
CA LEU A 633 -18.98 -21.32 5.61
C LEU A 633 -19.76 -22.64 5.58
N PRO A 634 -20.14 -23.15 4.39
CA PRO A 634 -20.90 -24.38 4.26
C PRO A 634 -20.03 -25.58 4.64
N ARG A 635 -20.57 -26.44 5.52
CA ARG A 635 -19.91 -27.65 6.00
C ARG A 635 -20.69 -28.88 5.55
N ARG A 636 -20.35 -29.41 4.37
CA ARG A 636 -20.82 -30.72 3.87
C ARG A 636 -19.64 -31.68 3.81
N ALA A 637 -19.89 -32.99 3.88
CA ALA A 637 -18.84 -34.01 3.91
C ALA A 637 -17.96 -34.03 2.64
N ASN A 638 -18.47 -33.49 1.54
CA ASN A 638 -17.80 -33.40 0.25
C ASN A 638 -17.20 -32.02 -0.04
N ILE A 639 -17.13 -31.10 0.95
CA ILE A 639 -16.43 -29.81 0.84
C ILE A 639 -15.13 -29.88 1.65
N HIS A 640 -14.01 -29.57 1.00
CA HIS A 640 -12.66 -29.68 1.57
C HIS A 640 -11.98 -28.31 1.57
N TYR A 641 -11.82 -27.70 2.75
CA TYR A 641 -11.10 -26.42 2.91
C TYR A 641 -9.62 -26.69 3.21
N MET A 642 -8.74 -26.29 2.29
CA MET A 642 -7.29 -26.53 2.39
C MET A 642 -6.52 -25.40 3.08
N GLY A 643 -7.20 -24.30 3.43
CA GLY A 643 -6.57 -23.11 4.00
C GLY A 643 -5.62 -22.40 3.01
N GLN A 644 -4.84 -21.44 3.51
CA GLN A 644 -3.82 -20.77 2.70
C GLN A 644 -2.72 -21.76 2.32
N GLN A 645 -2.43 -21.84 1.02
CA GLN A 645 -1.35 -22.66 0.48
C GLN A 645 -0.33 -21.76 -0.24
N PRO A 646 0.97 -22.10 -0.20
CA PRO A 646 1.99 -21.37 -0.95
C PRO A 646 1.68 -21.35 -2.45
N TYR A 647 1.98 -20.24 -3.13
CA TYR A 647 1.80 -20.15 -4.59
C TYR A 647 2.54 -21.26 -5.36
N LYS A 648 3.71 -21.66 -4.84
CA LYS A 648 4.55 -22.72 -5.41
C LYS A 648 3.83 -24.07 -5.56
N VAL A 649 2.80 -24.35 -4.75
CA VAL A 649 2.09 -25.66 -4.76
C VAL A 649 0.77 -25.66 -5.52
N LEU A 650 0.27 -24.50 -5.98
CA LEU A 650 -1.02 -24.43 -6.69
C LEU A 650 -1.12 -25.32 -7.96
N PRO A 651 -0.06 -25.48 -8.78
CA PRO A 651 -0.11 -26.40 -9.93
C PRO A 651 -0.37 -27.85 -9.52
N GLN A 652 0.08 -28.26 -8.34
CA GLN A 652 -0.12 -29.62 -7.82
C GLN A 652 -1.55 -29.82 -7.33
N PHE A 653 -2.22 -28.76 -6.88
CA PHE A 653 -3.65 -28.81 -6.63
C PHE A 653 -4.42 -29.02 -7.94
N LEU A 654 -4.11 -28.22 -8.96
CA LEU A 654 -4.70 -28.32 -10.30
C LEU A 654 -4.49 -29.70 -10.94
N ALA A 655 -3.30 -30.30 -10.77
CA ALA A 655 -2.98 -31.67 -11.21
C ALA A 655 -3.95 -32.72 -10.64
N GLY A 656 -4.66 -32.41 -9.55
CA GLY A 656 -5.65 -33.26 -8.94
C GLY A 656 -7.11 -32.93 -9.28
N TRP A 657 -7.42 -31.89 -10.08
CA TRP A 657 -8.80 -31.42 -10.33
C TRP A 657 -9.32 -31.79 -11.71
N ASP A 658 -10.62 -32.04 -11.83
CA ASP A 658 -11.29 -32.31 -13.11
C ASP A 658 -11.95 -31.05 -13.70
N VAL A 659 -12.46 -30.16 -12.85
CA VAL A 659 -13.08 -28.89 -13.26
C VAL A 659 -12.62 -27.77 -12.34
N CYS A 660 -12.28 -26.63 -12.93
CA CYS A 660 -11.91 -25.43 -12.19
C CYS A 660 -13.10 -24.48 -12.07
N LEU A 661 -13.32 -23.99 -10.85
CA LEU A 661 -14.45 -23.14 -10.50
C LEU A 661 -14.00 -21.68 -10.33
N LEU A 662 -14.85 -20.75 -10.74
CA LEU A 662 -14.78 -19.32 -10.42
C LEU A 662 -16.13 -18.86 -9.82
N PRO A 663 -16.44 -19.26 -8.57
CA PRO A 663 -17.72 -19.03 -7.92
C PRO A 663 -17.76 -17.62 -7.29
N PHE A 664 -17.65 -16.58 -8.12
CA PHE A 664 -17.68 -15.21 -7.60
C PHE A 664 -19.11 -14.75 -7.33
N ALA A 665 -19.34 -14.18 -6.15
CA ALA A 665 -20.58 -13.49 -5.82
C ALA A 665 -20.70 -12.22 -6.67
N LEU A 666 -21.85 -11.99 -7.31
CA LEU A 666 -22.08 -10.81 -8.15
C LEU A 666 -22.47 -9.61 -7.29
N ASN A 667 -21.49 -8.79 -6.90
CA ASN A 667 -21.66 -7.61 -6.06
C ASN A 667 -20.67 -6.49 -6.44
N GLU A 668 -20.70 -5.34 -5.76
CA GLU A 668 -19.81 -4.21 -6.09
C GLU A 668 -18.31 -4.57 -6.04
N ALA A 669 -17.90 -5.48 -5.14
CA ALA A 669 -16.50 -5.89 -5.00
C ALA A 669 -16.00 -6.78 -6.16
N THR A 670 -16.89 -7.41 -6.93
CA THR A 670 -16.55 -8.24 -8.10
C THR A 670 -16.88 -7.56 -9.44
N ARG A 671 -17.46 -6.35 -9.42
CA ARG A 671 -17.86 -5.62 -10.62
C ARG A 671 -16.72 -5.35 -11.61
N TYR A 672 -15.51 -5.12 -11.09
CA TYR A 672 -14.32 -4.80 -11.87
C TYR A 672 -13.20 -5.84 -11.73
N ILE A 673 -13.53 -7.06 -11.27
CA ILE A 673 -12.52 -8.10 -11.04
C ILE A 673 -12.05 -8.70 -12.37
N SER A 674 -10.72 -8.77 -12.56
CA SER A 674 -10.09 -9.47 -13.67
C SER A 674 -9.26 -10.64 -13.13
N PRO A 675 -9.86 -11.83 -12.95
CA PRO A 675 -9.22 -12.94 -12.24
C PRO A 675 -8.10 -13.58 -13.05
N THR A 676 -6.86 -13.55 -12.53
CA THR A 676 -5.69 -14.26 -13.08
C THR A 676 -5.95 -15.75 -13.29
N LYS A 677 -6.76 -16.34 -12.39
CA LYS A 677 -7.14 -17.75 -12.33
C LYS A 677 -7.62 -18.33 -13.65
N VAL A 678 -8.30 -17.54 -14.48
CA VAL A 678 -8.75 -18.01 -15.79
C VAL A 678 -7.56 -18.50 -16.62
N LEU A 679 -6.49 -17.70 -16.69
CA LEU A 679 -5.30 -18.04 -17.46
C LEU A 679 -4.46 -19.13 -16.79
N GLU A 680 -4.44 -19.16 -15.45
CA GLU A 680 -3.77 -20.20 -14.66
C GLU A 680 -4.43 -21.58 -14.87
N TYR A 681 -5.76 -21.63 -14.93
CA TYR A 681 -6.52 -22.84 -15.23
C TYR A 681 -6.37 -23.26 -16.71
N MET A 682 -6.29 -22.29 -17.64
CA MET A 682 -6.00 -22.57 -19.05
C MET A 682 -4.59 -23.14 -19.24
N ALA A 683 -3.59 -22.65 -18.50
CA ALA A 683 -2.23 -23.20 -18.51
C ALA A 683 -2.17 -24.64 -17.95
N ALA A 684 -3.11 -24.99 -17.07
CA ALA A 684 -3.31 -26.36 -16.59
C ALA A 684 -4.21 -27.22 -17.50
N GLU A 685 -4.75 -26.67 -18.60
CA GLU A 685 -5.57 -27.38 -19.59
C GLU A 685 -6.87 -27.98 -19.01
N LEU A 686 -7.45 -27.32 -18.01
CA LEU A 686 -8.67 -27.78 -17.33
C LEU A 686 -9.91 -26.98 -17.74
N PRO A 687 -11.09 -27.62 -17.86
CA PRO A 687 -12.34 -26.93 -18.12
C PRO A 687 -12.71 -25.99 -16.97
N ILE A 688 -13.28 -24.82 -17.30
CA ILE A 688 -13.52 -23.72 -16.36
C ILE A 688 -15.01 -23.38 -16.37
N VAL A 689 -15.60 -23.28 -15.18
CA VAL A 689 -16.97 -22.79 -14.97
C VAL A 689 -16.93 -21.55 -14.09
N SER A 690 -17.52 -20.44 -14.56
CA SER A 690 -17.50 -19.14 -13.90
C SER A 690 -18.89 -18.56 -13.75
N THR A 691 -19.11 -17.79 -12.68
CA THR A 691 -20.22 -16.83 -12.67
C THR A 691 -19.98 -15.71 -13.69
N ALA A 692 -21.02 -14.94 -14.02
CA ALA A 692 -21.00 -13.92 -15.07
C ALA A 692 -20.19 -12.65 -14.72
N ILE A 693 -18.89 -12.81 -14.52
CA ILE A 693 -17.91 -11.73 -14.39
C ILE A 693 -17.60 -11.14 -15.76
N ALA A 694 -17.72 -9.82 -15.90
CA ALA A 694 -17.57 -9.11 -17.17
C ALA A 694 -16.21 -9.37 -17.84
N ASP A 695 -15.11 -9.29 -17.08
CA ASP A 695 -13.74 -9.51 -17.56
C ASP A 695 -13.40 -11.01 -17.73
N VAL A 696 -14.35 -11.91 -17.53
CA VAL A 696 -14.27 -13.33 -17.94
C VAL A 696 -15.15 -13.58 -19.16
N GLU A 697 -16.41 -13.15 -19.11
CA GLU A 697 -17.41 -13.38 -20.15
C GLU A 697 -17.00 -12.75 -21.49
N GLN A 698 -16.56 -11.49 -21.47
CA GLN A 698 -16.20 -10.75 -22.70
C GLN A 698 -14.98 -11.35 -23.43
N PRO A 699 -13.81 -11.55 -22.78
CA PRO A 699 -12.63 -12.08 -23.46
C PRO A 699 -12.65 -13.61 -23.64
N TYR A 700 -13.31 -14.36 -22.76
CA TYR A 700 -13.14 -15.81 -22.66
C TYR A 700 -14.44 -16.63 -22.76
N GLY A 701 -15.61 -16.02 -22.96
CA GLY A 701 -16.90 -16.73 -22.97
C GLY A 701 -17.07 -17.81 -24.05
N THR A 702 -16.14 -17.91 -25.02
CA THR A 702 -16.11 -19.02 -26.00
C THR A 702 -15.28 -20.24 -25.56
N ILE A 703 -14.58 -20.12 -24.42
CA ILE A 703 -13.68 -21.12 -23.82
C ILE A 703 -14.16 -21.46 -22.41
N VAL A 704 -14.59 -20.46 -21.63
CA VAL A 704 -15.10 -20.60 -20.26
C VAL A 704 -16.61 -20.72 -20.28
N THR A 705 -17.16 -21.71 -19.57
CA THR A 705 -18.60 -21.82 -19.37
C THR A 705 -19.06 -20.76 -18.37
N VAL A 706 -19.90 -19.83 -18.81
CA VAL A 706 -20.40 -18.72 -17.97
C VAL A 706 -21.84 -18.97 -17.56
N ALA A 707 -22.10 -18.98 -16.26
CA ALA A 707 -23.43 -19.16 -15.69
C ALA A 707 -23.94 -17.90 -14.97
N ARG A 708 -25.24 -17.64 -15.09
CA ARG A 708 -25.92 -16.45 -14.55
C ARG A 708 -26.75 -16.75 -13.30
N ASP A 709 -26.98 -18.01 -13.01
CA ASP A 709 -27.68 -18.50 -11.82
C ASP A 709 -27.10 -19.86 -11.36
N ILE A 710 -27.52 -20.29 -10.17
CA ILE A 710 -27.03 -21.53 -9.54
C ILE A 710 -27.33 -22.77 -10.40
N PRO A 711 -28.56 -23.00 -10.90
CA PRO A 711 -28.84 -24.15 -11.75
C PRO A 711 -27.95 -24.20 -13.00
N ALA A 712 -27.78 -23.08 -13.71
CA ALA A 712 -26.91 -23.01 -14.89
C ALA A 712 -25.45 -23.29 -14.55
N PHE A 713 -24.98 -22.90 -13.36
CA PHE A 713 -23.62 -23.16 -12.92
C PHE A 713 -23.40 -24.66 -12.68
N ILE A 714 -24.33 -25.32 -11.99
CA ILE A 714 -24.32 -26.77 -11.78
C ILE A 714 -24.33 -27.51 -13.13
N THR A 715 -25.24 -27.14 -14.04
CA THR A 715 -25.29 -27.73 -15.39
C THR A 715 -23.99 -27.49 -16.17
N GLY A 716 -23.34 -26.34 -16.00
CA GLY A 716 -22.03 -26.07 -16.59
C GLY A 716 -20.95 -27.03 -16.08
N CYS A 717 -20.97 -27.37 -14.79
CA CYS A 717 -20.07 -28.37 -14.21
C CYS A 717 -20.36 -29.78 -14.70
N GLU A 718 -21.64 -30.18 -14.81
CA GLU A 718 -22.04 -31.48 -15.39
C GLU A 718 -21.53 -31.62 -16.83
N GLN A 719 -21.68 -30.57 -17.64
CA GLN A 719 -21.19 -30.54 -19.02
C GLN A 719 -19.66 -30.63 -19.11
N ALA A 720 -18.95 -29.93 -18.21
CA ALA A 720 -17.49 -29.97 -18.13
C ALA A 720 -16.98 -31.39 -17.81
N LEU A 721 -17.63 -32.10 -16.88
CA LEU A 721 -17.31 -33.48 -16.53
C LEU A 721 -17.67 -34.48 -17.65
N ALA A 722 -18.65 -34.15 -18.49
CA ALA A 722 -19.12 -35.00 -19.58
C ALA A 722 -18.39 -34.76 -20.93
N LEU A 723 -17.36 -33.91 -20.97
CA LEU A 723 -16.61 -33.63 -22.20
C LEU A 723 -15.95 -34.89 -22.77
N THR A 724 -16.19 -35.15 -24.06
CA THR A 724 -15.48 -36.22 -24.79
C THR A 724 -14.05 -35.80 -25.14
N GLU A 725 -13.14 -36.77 -25.35
CA GLU A 725 -11.75 -36.50 -25.71
C GLU A 725 -11.57 -35.56 -26.93
N PRO A 726 -12.36 -35.66 -28.02
CA PRO A 726 -12.29 -34.69 -29.12
C PRO A 726 -12.69 -33.27 -28.70
N GLN A 727 -13.72 -33.12 -27.86
CA GLN A 727 -14.15 -31.81 -27.37
C GLN A 727 -13.11 -31.21 -26.43
N LYS A 728 -12.53 -32.03 -25.54
CA LYS A 728 -11.45 -31.64 -24.63
C LYS A 728 -10.21 -31.19 -25.42
N SER A 729 -9.81 -31.93 -26.44
CA SER A 729 -8.69 -31.58 -27.32
C SER A 729 -8.91 -30.24 -28.06
N ALA A 730 -10.13 -30.02 -28.57
CA ALA A 730 -10.49 -28.75 -29.20
C ALA A 730 -10.48 -27.58 -28.21
N LEU A 731 -10.93 -27.80 -26.98
CA LEU A 731 -10.91 -26.81 -25.91
C LEU A 731 -9.45 -26.45 -25.52
N ILE A 732 -8.61 -27.45 -25.29
CA ILE A 732 -7.18 -27.30 -24.98
C ILE A 732 -6.46 -26.48 -26.07
N THR A 733 -6.76 -26.76 -27.35
CA THR A 733 -6.17 -26.01 -28.46
C THR A 733 -6.47 -24.51 -28.36
N LYS A 734 -7.72 -24.14 -28.02
CA LYS A 734 -8.11 -22.73 -27.81
C LYS A 734 -7.43 -22.14 -26.58
N MET A 735 -7.35 -22.89 -25.48
CA MET A 735 -6.68 -22.45 -24.24
C MET A 735 -5.21 -22.12 -24.49
N ARG A 736 -4.47 -23.02 -25.18
CA ARG A 736 -3.07 -22.80 -25.55
C ARG A 736 -2.87 -21.55 -26.40
N GLN A 737 -3.77 -21.27 -27.34
CA GLN A 737 -3.71 -20.05 -28.17
C GLN A 737 -3.82 -18.77 -27.32
N VAL A 738 -4.70 -18.76 -26.31
CA VAL A 738 -4.86 -17.63 -25.39
C VAL A 738 -3.63 -17.48 -24.49
N VAL A 739 -3.16 -18.59 -23.89
CA VAL A 739 -2.00 -18.59 -22.98
C VAL A 739 -0.73 -18.14 -23.71
N ALA A 740 -0.51 -18.59 -24.95
CA ALA A 740 0.65 -18.21 -25.75
C ALA A 740 0.65 -16.71 -26.15
N ALA A 741 -0.50 -16.02 -26.08
CA ALA A 741 -0.63 -14.62 -26.45
C ALA A 741 -0.41 -13.65 -25.27
N THR A 742 -0.09 -14.16 -24.07
CA THR A 742 0.09 -13.34 -22.86
C THR A 742 1.34 -13.74 -22.09
N SER A 743 2.03 -12.76 -21.51
CA SER A 743 3.24 -13.00 -20.72
C SER A 743 3.44 -11.87 -19.70
N TRP A 744 3.79 -12.25 -18.47
CA TRP A 744 4.21 -11.28 -17.46
C TRP A 744 5.50 -10.57 -17.85
N ASP A 745 6.41 -11.24 -18.56
CA ASP A 745 7.68 -10.63 -19.01
C ASP A 745 7.41 -9.57 -20.09
N ASP A 746 6.56 -9.87 -21.07
CA ASP A 746 6.18 -8.90 -22.10
C ASP A 746 5.41 -7.72 -21.51
N THR A 747 4.56 -7.98 -20.51
CA THR A 747 3.85 -6.93 -19.76
C THR A 747 4.84 -6.01 -19.07
N VAL A 748 5.84 -6.57 -18.36
CA VAL A 748 6.89 -5.78 -17.67
C VAL A 748 7.78 -5.04 -18.67
N ALA A 749 8.11 -5.63 -19.82
CA ALA A 749 8.89 -4.97 -20.86
C ALA A 749 8.15 -3.75 -21.46
N GLN A 750 6.85 -3.91 -21.71
CA GLN A 750 5.99 -2.81 -22.18
C GLN A 750 5.83 -1.73 -21.12
N MET A 751 5.56 -2.10 -19.86
CA MET A 751 5.55 -1.16 -18.74
C MET A 751 6.89 -0.43 -18.62
N GLY A 752 8.01 -1.15 -18.66
CA GLY A 752 9.36 -0.61 -18.61
C GLY A 752 9.65 0.41 -19.71
N THR A 753 9.18 0.16 -20.93
CA THR A 753 9.26 1.11 -22.05
C THR A 753 8.49 2.40 -21.74
N LEU A 754 7.29 2.28 -21.15
CA LEU A 754 6.49 3.44 -20.74
C LEU A 754 7.16 4.22 -19.60
N LEU A 755 7.73 3.53 -18.60
CA LEU A 755 8.49 4.16 -17.52
C LEU A 755 9.66 4.96 -18.10
N GLN A 756 10.50 4.34 -18.93
CA GLN A 756 11.66 5.00 -19.54
C GLN A 756 11.26 6.17 -20.43
N LYS A 757 10.22 6.01 -21.25
CA LYS A 757 9.69 7.08 -22.10
C LYS A 757 9.28 8.30 -21.27
N ARG A 758 8.53 8.10 -20.18
CA ARG A 758 8.09 9.21 -19.32
C ARG A 758 9.23 9.85 -18.55
N ILE A 759 10.18 9.05 -18.07
CA ILE A 759 11.40 9.58 -17.45
C ILE A 759 12.19 10.43 -18.45
N ALA A 760 12.29 10.04 -19.72
CA ALA A 760 13.00 10.81 -20.75
C ALA A 760 12.25 12.09 -21.18
N GLU A 761 10.91 12.07 -21.22
CA GLU A 761 10.08 13.26 -21.47
C GLU A 761 10.17 14.28 -20.32
N LYS A 762 10.49 13.82 -19.11
CA LYS A 762 10.77 14.63 -17.92
C LYS A 762 12.23 15.11 -17.99
N LYS A 763 12.48 16.40 -18.24
CA LYS A 763 13.86 16.94 -18.26
C LYS A 763 14.58 16.61 -16.92
N PRO A 764 15.83 16.11 -16.93
CA PRO A 764 16.58 15.90 -15.71
C PRO A 764 16.95 17.26 -15.11
N VAL A 765 16.49 17.52 -13.88
CA VAL A 765 16.90 18.69 -13.09
C VAL A 765 18.18 18.31 -12.32
N PRO A 766 19.31 19.04 -12.45
CA PRO A 766 20.53 18.71 -11.73
C PRO A 766 20.42 18.95 -10.22
N LEU A 767 20.73 17.93 -9.43
CA LEU A 767 20.67 17.84 -7.95
C LEU A 767 21.66 18.74 -7.18
N SER A 768 22.32 19.71 -7.82
CA SER A 768 23.17 20.70 -7.12
C SER A 768 22.47 22.03 -6.83
N GLY A 769 21.19 22.15 -7.23
CA GLY A 769 20.33 23.31 -6.93
C GLY A 769 19.11 22.99 -6.06
N LEU A 770 19.01 21.76 -5.54
CA LEU A 770 17.88 21.29 -4.74
C LEU A 770 18.19 21.46 -3.25
N SER A 771 18.29 22.72 -2.82
CA SER A 771 18.29 23.07 -1.40
C SER A 771 16.85 23.08 -0.86
N GLU A 772 16.68 23.21 0.46
CA GLU A 772 15.41 23.30 1.21
C GLU A 772 14.39 24.30 0.63
N ASP A 773 14.78 25.13 -0.34
CA ASP A 773 13.92 25.99 -1.14
C ASP A 773 13.06 25.23 -2.18
N TYR A 774 13.44 24.03 -2.64
CA TYR A 774 12.70 23.33 -3.71
C TYR A 774 11.43 22.58 -3.23
N PHE A 775 11.43 22.10 -1.98
CA PHE A 775 10.25 21.49 -1.34
C PHE A 775 9.37 22.52 -0.62
N SER A 776 9.88 23.72 -0.39
CA SER A 776 9.07 24.83 0.07
C SER A 776 8.44 25.65 -1.06
N ASP A 777 9.09 25.77 -2.23
CA ASP A 777 8.64 26.68 -3.30
C ASP A 777 7.50 26.13 -4.17
N LYS A 778 7.01 24.90 -3.95
CA LYS A 778 5.77 24.41 -4.60
C LYS A 778 4.62 24.09 -3.66
N LEU A 779 4.77 24.42 -2.38
CA LEU A 779 3.64 24.81 -1.55
C LEU A 779 3.56 26.33 -1.34
N GLU A 780 4.60 27.09 -1.69
CA GLU A 780 4.56 28.54 -1.85
C GLU A 780 5.36 29.02 -3.06
N ARG A 781 4.74 28.85 -4.22
CA ARG A 781 4.69 29.79 -5.33
C ARG A 781 3.97 29.04 -6.43
N LYS A 782 2.69 29.35 -6.60
CA LYS A 782 2.10 29.19 -7.93
C LYS A 782 2.97 30.08 -8.82
N ASP A 783 3.91 29.51 -9.58
CA ASP A 783 4.56 30.21 -10.69
C ASP A 783 3.49 30.43 -11.74
N VAL A 784 2.61 31.38 -11.43
CA VAL A 784 1.74 31.96 -12.41
C VAL A 784 2.64 32.90 -13.21
N PRO A 785 2.83 32.67 -14.51
CA PRO A 785 3.66 33.54 -15.32
C PRO A 785 3.19 34.99 -15.13
N VAL A 786 4.11 35.86 -14.68
CA VAL A 786 3.79 37.26 -14.44
C VAL A 786 3.39 37.89 -15.77
N ASN A 787 2.09 38.15 -15.91
CA ASN A 787 1.52 38.74 -17.11
C ASN A 787 1.17 40.20 -16.80
N GLY A 788 1.88 41.11 -17.46
CA GLY A 788 1.60 42.55 -17.43
C GLY A 788 2.39 43.34 -16.38
N ALA A 789 2.23 44.66 -16.42
CA ALA A 789 2.85 45.60 -15.50
C ALA A 789 2.27 45.46 -14.08
N LEU A 790 3.08 45.73 -13.06
CA LEU A 790 2.65 45.79 -11.66
C LEU A 790 1.55 46.84 -11.50
N GLN A 791 0.36 46.40 -11.10
CA GLN A 791 -0.76 47.29 -10.80
C GLN A 791 -0.63 47.79 -9.36
N SER A 792 -1.14 48.98 -9.07
CA SER A 792 -1.14 49.54 -7.72
C SER A 792 -2.58 49.86 -7.31
N SER A 793 -2.95 49.49 -6.09
CA SER A 793 -4.25 49.79 -5.50
C SER A 793 -4.07 50.37 -4.10
N PRO A 794 -4.73 51.49 -3.74
CA PRO A 794 -4.65 52.07 -2.41
C PRO A 794 -5.09 51.11 -1.30
N CYS A 795 -6.15 50.32 -1.53
CA CYS A 795 -6.59 49.32 -0.57
C CYS A 795 -7.08 48.05 -1.27
N VAL A 796 -6.44 46.92 -0.97
CA VAL A 796 -6.88 45.60 -1.43
C VAL A 796 -7.69 44.93 -0.33
N ILE A 797 -8.91 44.50 -0.64
CA ILE A 797 -9.81 43.80 0.29
C ILE A 797 -9.95 42.36 -0.17
N VAL A 798 -9.59 41.41 0.69
CA VAL A 798 -9.57 39.99 0.35
C VAL A 798 -10.80 39.28 0.92
N GLY A 799 -11.65 38.78 0.01
CA GLY A 799 -12.88 38.05 0.28
C GLY A 799 -14.10 38.98 0.26
N ALA A 800 -15.09 38.69 -0.59
CA ALA A 800 -16.34 39.46 -0.69
C ALA A 800 -17.47 38.84 0.15
N GLY A 801 -17.15 38.36 1.36
CA GLY A 801 -18.16 38.04 2.36
C GLY A 801 -18.79 39.29 2.99
N PRO A 802 -19.70 39.14 3.98
CA PRO A 802 -20.32 40.25 4.71
C PRO A 802 -19.33 41.33 5.14
N THR A 803 -18.20 40.93 5.73
CA THR A 803 -17.15 41.83 6.17
C THR A 803 -16.49 42.59 5.02
N GLY A 804 -16.11 41.90 3.94
CA GLY A 804 -15.38 42.52 2.84
C GLY A 804 -16.26 43.44 2.01
N LEU A 805 -17.53 43.08 1.80
CA LEU A 805 -18.52 43.95 1.16
C LEU A 805 -18.74 45.23 1.97
N SER A 806 -18.86 45.10 3.30
CA SER A 806 -18.98 46.27 4.18
C SER A 806 -17.70 47.12 4.18
N ALA A 807 -16.52 46.51 4.22
CA ALA A 807 -15.25 47.22 4.13
C ALA A 807 -15.13 48.00 2.80
N ALA A 808 -15.50 47.39 1.66
CA ALA A 808 -15.47 48.05 0.36
C ALA A 808 -16.47 49.20 0.26
N TYR A 809 -17.68 49.00 0.78
CA TYR A 809 -18.71 50.04 0.86
C TYR A 809 -18.24 51.25 1.70
N HIS A 810 -17.55 51.00 2.81
CA HIS A 810 -17.10 52.04 3.72
C HIS A 810 -15.79 52.73 3.31
N TYR A 811 -14.86 51.99 2.69
CA TYR A 811 -13.61 52.57 2.20
C TYR A 811 -13.87 53.54 1.03
N GLY A 812 -14.79 53.18 0.12
CA GLY A 812 -15.19 54.04 -0.98
C GLY A 812 -14.27 53.92 -2.21
N GLU A 813 -13.91 55.05 -2.80
CA GLU A 813 -13.09 55.09 -4.02
C GLU A 813 -11.66 54.57 -3.74
N GLY A 814 -11.11 53.79 -4.68
CA GLY A 814 -9.78 53.19 -4.53
C GLY A 814 -9.72 51.86 -3.77
N ALA A 815 -10.86 51.31 -3.35
CA ALA A 815 -10.94 49.92 -2.90
C ALA A 815 -10.90 48.94 -4.10
N LEU A 816 -10.12 47.87 -3.98
CA LEU A 816 -10.15 46.70 -4.86
C LEU A 816 -10.57 45.47 -4.06
N LEU A 817 -11.81 45.04 -4.23
CA LEU A 817 -12.37 43.86 -3.55
C LEU A 817 -12.19 42.61 -4.40
N LEU A 818 -11.42 41.65 -3.90
CA LEU A 818 -11.08 40.39 -4.58
C LEU A 818 -11.88 39.22 -4.00
N GLU A 819 -12.52 38.43 -4.84
CA GLU A 819 -13.28 37.25 -4.45
C GLU A 819 -12.98 36.07 -5.37
N LYS A 820 -12.61 34.93 -4.79
CA LYS A 820 -12.24 33.72 -5.55
C LYS A 820 -13.44 33.04 -6.23
N ASN A 821 -14.63 33.20 -5.66
CA ASN A 821 -15.85 32.60 -6.20
C ASN A 821 -16.46 33.51 -7.27
N ALA A 822 -17.34 32.96 -8.10
CA ALA A 822 -18.04 33.71 -9.14
C ALA A 822 -18.98 34.80 -8.59
N GLU A 823 -19.46 34.63 -7.36
CA GLU A 823 -20.41 35.53 -6.70
C GLU A 823 -19.95 35.94 -5.30
N VAL A 824 -20.32 37.16 -4.91
CA VAL A 824 -20.10 37.72 -3.57
C VAL A 824 -20.99 37.05 -2.53
N GLY A 825 -20.69 37.26 -1.25
CA GLY A 825 -21.51 36.82 -0.12
C GLY A 825 -20.83 35.80 0.80
N GLY A 826 -19.69 35.23 0.39
CA GLY A 826 -18.93 34.28 1.22
C GLY A 826 -19.78 33.09 1.69
N TRP A 827 -19.89 32.88 2.99
CA TRP A 827 -20.75 31.84 3.57
C TRP A 827 -22.21 32.26 3.76
N CYS A 828 -22.54 33.54 3.50
CA CYS A 828 -23.90 34.08 3.49
C CYS A 828 -24.52 34.04 2.08
N ARG A 829 -24.03 33.16 1.21
CA ARG A 829 -24.60 32.92 -0.12
C ARG A 829 -25.81 32.00 -0.07
N SER A 830 -26.57 32.03 -1.15
CA SER A 830 -27.72 31.16 -1.37
C SER A 830 -27.61 30.46 -2.73
N VAL A 831 -28.14 29.24 -2.80
CA VAL A 831 -28.24 28.40 -4.00
C VAL A 831 -29.71 28.36 -4.42
N ASN A 832 -30.00 28.58 -5.70
CA ASN A 832 -31.31 28.30 -6.27
C ASN A 832 -31.28 26.97 -7.02
N ASP A 833 -32.19 26.06 -6.69
CA ASP A 833 -32.20 24.68 -7.18
C ASP A 833 -33.66 24.24 -7.35
N GLU A 834 -34.09 23.97 -8.59
CA GLU A 834 -35.48 23.59 -8.92
C GLU A 834 -36.56 24.53 -8.33
N GLY A 835 -36.25 25.84 -8.27
CA GLY A 835 -37.14 26.86 -7.70
C GLY A 835 -37.09 26.98 -6.17
N PHE A 836 -36.38 26.11 -5.47
CA PHE A 836 -36.05 26.26 -4.05
C PHE A 836 -34.86 27.19 -3.88
N THR A 837 -34.89 28.04 -2.87
CA THR A 837 -33.73 28.85 -2.48
C THR A 837 -33.18 28.36 -1.14
N PHE A 838 -31.95 27.83 -1.17
CA PHE A 838 -31.25 27.33 0.01
C PHE A 838 -30.09 28.23 0.40
N ASP A 839 -29.97 28.63 1.66
CA ASP A 839 -28.76 29.31 2.13
C ASP A 839 -27.66 28.26 2.33
N HIS A 840 -26.40 28.68 2.24
CA HIS A 840 -25.26 27.79 2.49
C HIS A 840 -25.29 27.18 3.92
N ALA A 841 -25.90 27.88 4.88
CA ALA A 841 -26.30 27.42 6.21
C ALA A 841 -27.47 28.27 6.71
N GLY A 842 -28.08 27.96 7.87
CA GLY A 842 -29.17 28.77 8.40
C GLY A 842 -28.74 30.18 8.82
N HIS A 843 -29.23 31.20 8.12
CA HIS A 843 -28.95 32.61 8.42
C HIS A 843 -30.22 33.41 8.74
N ILE A 844 -30.07 34.39 9.62
CA ILE A 844 -31.11 35.35 9.99
C ILE A 844 -30.50 36.73 10.19
N MET A 845 -31.28 37.79 9.95
CA MET A 845 -30.89 39.17 10.25
C MET A 845 -31.42 39.57 11.62
N PHE A 846 -30.55 39.98 12.53
CA PHE A 846 -30.95 40.63 13.77
C PHE A 846 -29.79 41.50 14.23
N SER A 847 -30.12 42.64 14.83
CA SER A 847 -29.12 43.56 15.39
C SER A 847 -29.80 44.47 16.41
N ASN A 848 -29.07 44.84 17.45
CA ASN A 848 -29.45 45.94 18.34
C ASN A 848 -28.79 47.27 17.93
N ASP A 849 -27.87 47.22 16.96
CA ASP A 849 -27.17 48.38 16.44
C ASP A 849 -28.05 49.10 15.40
N ALA A 850 -28.40 50.35 15.69
CA ALA A 850 -29.26 51.17 14.86
C ALA A 850 -28.69 51.39 13.45
N TYR A 851 -27.37 51.48 13.32
CA TYR A 851 -26.70 51.63 12.03
C TYR A 851 -26.88 50.37 11.16
N VAL A 852 -26.71 49.18 11.75
CA VAL A 852 -26.91 47.91 11.01
C VAL A 852 -28.37 47.73 10.59
N LEU A 853 -29.33 48.10 11.45
CA LEU A 853 -30.75 48.03 11.11
C LEU A 853 -31.13 48.95 9.94
N GLU A 854 -30.54 50.13 9.87
CA GLU A 854 -30.73 51.04 8.75
C GLU A 854 -30.04 50.51 7.48
N LEU A 855 -28.84 49.94 7.63
CA LEU A 855 -28.13 49.31 6.53
C LEU A 855 -28.95 48.18 5.90
N TYR A 856 -29.64 47.34 6.68
CA TYR A 856 -30.56 46.33 6.12
C TYR A 856 -31.65 46.94 5.23
N LYS A 857 -32.21 48.09 5.61
CA LYS A 857 -33.22 48.79 4.79
C LYS A 857 -32.62 49.34 3.50
N ILE A 858 -31.42 49.93 3.57
CA ILE A 858 -30.70 50.47 2.41
C ILE A 858 -30.42 49.36 1.38
N LEU A 859 -30.01 48.18 1.85
CA LEU A 859 -29.58 47.08 0.99
C LEU A 859 -30.74 46.27 0.41
N LEU A 860 -31.87 46.13 1.13
CA LEU A 860 -32.99 45.28 0.71
C LEU A 860 -34.25 46.04 0.30
N GLY A 861 -34.43 47.29 0.74
CA GLY A 861 -35.67 48.05 0.52
C GLY A 861 -36.92 47.25 0.93
N ASP A 862 -37.86 47.11 -0.01
CA ASP A 862 -39.11 46.37 0.19
C ASP A 862 -38.94 44.84 0.25
N ASN A 863 -37.74 44.31 -0.04
CA ASN A 863 -37.44 42.87 0.03
C ASN A 863 -37.19 42.39 1.48
N LEU A 864 -37.47 43.21 2.50
CA LEU A 864 -37.21 42.90 3.91
C LEU A 864 -38.45 42.33 4.62
N HIS A 865 -38.32 41.12 5.18
CA HIS A 865 -39.38 40.47 5.97
C HIS A 865 -38.99 40.37 7.45
N TRP A 866 -39.80 40.90 8.36
CA TRP A 866 -39.59 40.76 9.81
C TRP A 866 -40.62 39.85 10.45
N GLN A 867 -40.16 38.93 11.30
CA GLN A 867 -41.02 37.95 11.95
C GLN A 867 -40.54 37.54 13.34
N ASN A 868 -41.45 36.92 14.10
CA ASN A 868 -41.17 36.42 15.44
C ASN A 868 -40.52 35.04 15.37
N ARG A 869 -39.51 34.83 16.21
CA ARG A 869 -38.72 33.61 16.23
C ARG A 869 -39.50 32.42 16.78
N GLU A 870 -39.47 31.32 16.04
CA GLU A 870 -40.00 30.02 16.46
C GLU A 870 -38.87 28.98 16.43
N ALA A 871 -38.12 28.92 17.53
CA ALA A 871 -36.96 28.04 17.71
C ALA A 871 -37.25 26.98 18.78
N TRP A 872 -36.91 25.73 18.49
CA TRP A 872 -37.33 24.58 19.30
C TRP A 872 -36.19 23.59 19.54
N VAL A 873 -36.34 22.72 20.53
CA VAL A 873 -35.46 21.61 20.84
C VAL A 873 -36.25 20.32 20.78
N TYR A 874 -35.77 19.34 20.02
CA TYR A 874 -36.36 18.01 19.95
C TYR A 874 -35.57 17.03 20.84
N SER A 875 -36.20 16.54 21.90
CA SER A 875 -35.59 15.56 22.81
C SER A 875 -36.69 14.67 23.39
N LYS A 876 -36.38 13.38 23.60
CA LYS A 876 -37.33 12.40 24.16
C LYS A 876 -38.66 12.30 23.40
N GLY A 877 -38.63 12.50 22.09
CA GLY A 877 -39.81 12.42 21.24
C GLY A 877 -40.76 13.63 21.33
N VAL A 878 -40.37 14.71 22.02
CA VAL A 878 -41.20 15.91 22.17
C VAL A 878 -40.45 17.16 21.73
N HIS A 879 -41.21 18.17 21.30
CA HIS A 879 -40.70 19.49 20.96
C HIS A 879 -40.90 20.45 22.15
N THR A 880 -39.81 21.05 22.63
CA THR A 880 -39.83 22.11 23.66
C THR A 880 -39.30 23.42 23.07
N ARG A 881 -39.81 24.57 23.54
CA ARG A 881 -39.35 25.87 23.04
C ARG A 881 -37.91 26.12 23.46
N TYR A 882 -37.15 26.81 22.62
CA TYR A 882 -35.85 27.35 23.03
C TYR A 882 -36.03 28.62 23.88
N PRO A 883 -35.30 28.78 25.00
CA PRO A 883 -34.20 27.95 25.48
C PRO A 883 -34.63 26.75 26.35
N PHE A 884 -34.00 25.58 26.15
CA PHE A 884 -34.33 24.33 26.86
C PHE A 884 -34.38 24.50 28.38
N GLN A 885 -33.38 25.20 28.93
CA GLN A 885 -33.25 25.42 30.37
C GLN A 885 -34.46 26.12 30.99
N GLY A 886 -35.18 26.95 30.24
CA GLY A 886 -36.36 27.67 30.72
C GLY A 886 -37.70 27.09 30.27
N ALA A 887 -37.72 25.99 29.51
CA ALA A 887 -38.91 25.49 28.83
C ALA A 887 -39.02 23.96 28.91
N LEU A 888 -39.06 23.44 30.14
CA LEU A 888 -39.07 21.99 30.44
C LEU A 888 -40.46 21.36 30.29
N TYR A 889 -41.52 22.16 30.20
CA TYR A 889 -42.90 21.71 30.09
C TYR A 889 -43.11 20.79 28.89
N GLY A 890 -43.75 19.63 29.12
CA GLY A 890 -43.99 18.61 28.10
C GLY A 890 -42.91 17.53 28.01
N LEU A 891 -41.76 17.68 28.68
CA LEU A 891 -40.78 16.60 28.84
C LEU A 891 -41.31 15.51 29.80
N PRO A 892 -40.73 14.28 29.74
CA PRO A 892 -41.07 13.24 30.71
C PRO A 892 -40.89 13.73 32.16
N PRO A 893 -41.81 13.43 33.09
CA PRO A 893 -41.75 13.93 34.47
C PRO A 893 -40.43 13.64 35.19
N THR A 894 -39.80 12.51 34.89
CA THR A 894 -38.49 12.12 35.44
C THR A 894 -37.37 13.05 34.95
N VAL A 895 -37.39 13.45 33.68
CA VAL A 895 -36.44 14.40 33.08
C VAL A 895 -36.62 15.79 33.70
N ILE A 896 -37.87 16.23 33.87
CA ILE A 896 -38.20 17.50 34.54
C ILE A 896 -37.65 17.51 35.96
N ALA A 897 -37.91 16.45 36.73
CA ALA A 897 -37.42 16.32 38.11
C ALA A 897 -35.89 16.38 38.19
N GLU A 898 -35.19 15.65 37.31
CA GLU A 898 -33.72 15.69 37.24
C GLU A 898 -33.19 17.10 36.92
N CYS A 899 -33.81 17.82 35.97
CA CYS A 899 -33.43 19.18 35.59
C CYS A 899 -33.62 20.17 36.74
N VAL A 900 -34.79 20.16 37.39
CA VAL A 900 -35.11 21.06 38.50
C VAL A 900 -34.23 20.77 39.72
N LEU A 901 -34.09 19.51 40.13
CA LEU A 901 -33.24 19.12 41.26
C LEU A 901 -31.77 19.48 41.00
N GLY A 902 -31.26 19.20 39.79
CA GLY A 902 -29.90 19.57 39.41
C GLY A 902 -29.65 21.07 39.46
N ALA A 903 -30.62 21.88 39.03
CA ALA A 903 -30.55 23.35 39.08
C ALA A 903 -30.63 23.91 40.51
N ILE A 904 -31.31 23.21 41.44
CA ILE A 904 -31.33 23.53 42.87
C ILE A 904 -29.98 23.19 43.50
N GLU A 905 -29.47 21.98 43.27
CA GLU A 905 -28.18 21.52 43.81
C GLU A 905 -27.03 22.40 43.35
N ALA A 906 -27.02 22.84 42.08
CA ALA A 906 -25.99 23.73 41.55
C ALA A 906 -25.97 25.11 42.22
N ARG A 907 -27.13 25.62 42.67
CA ARG A 907 -27.25 26.94 43.31
C ARG A 907 -27.08 26.92 44.83
N TYR A 908 -27.52 25.86 45.49
CA TYR A 908 -27.58 25.79 46.97
C TYR A 908 -26.74 24.67 47.60
N GLY A 909 -26.09 23.82 46.79
CA GLY A 909 -25.29 22.67 47.26
C GLY A 909 -26.15 21.46 47.67
N LYS A 910 -25.53 20.26 47.70
CA LYS A 910 -26.20 19.03 48.17
C LYS A 910 -26.32 19.06 49.70
N GLN A 911 -27.54 18.99 50.24
CA GLN A 911 -27.73 18.71 51.67
C GLN A 911 -27.23 17.29 51.99
N GLY A 912 -26.09 17.19 52.66
CA GLY A 912 -25.52 15.94 53.10
C GLY A 912 -26.35 15.29 54.21
N LYS A 913 -26.66 14.00 54.06
CA LYS A 913 -27.03 13.12 55.18
C LYS A 913 -25.83 13.03 56.13
N GLN A 914 -25.84 13.79 57.23
CA GLN A 914 -24.98 13.53 58.40
C GLN A 914 -25.80 12.83 59.50
N GLY A 915 -25.34 11.65 59.90
CA GLY A 915 -25.81 10.97 61.10
C GLY A 915 -25.20 11.57 62.38
N THR A 916 -26.08 12.01 63.27
CA THR A 916 -26.00 12.04 64.75
C THR A 916 -24.63 12.17 65.44
N GLN A 917 -24.37 13.34 66.02
CA GLN A 917 -24.06 13.51 67.46
C GLN A 917 -24.27 14.99 67.92
N PRO A 918 -24.70 15.29 69.16
CA PRO A 918 -25.16 16.62 69.59
C PRO A 918 -24.14 17.31 70.56
N PRO A 919 -24.42 18.48 71.19
CA PRO A 919 -23.96 19.79 70.73
C PRO A 919 -23.09 20.56 71.75
N ARG A 920 -22.29 21.54 71.31
CA ARG A 920 -21.78 22.63 72.18
C ARG A 920 -21.78 24.00 71.50
N THR A 921 -22.85 24.73 71.79
CA THR A 921 -22.92 26.11 72.33
C THR A 921 -22.18 27.29 71.66
N LEU A 922 -23.05 28.19 71.18
CA LEU A 922 -23.24 29.60 71.57
C LEU A 922 -22.47 30.74 70.89
N GLY A 923 -23.29 31.72 70.46
CA GLY A 923 -22.97 33.15 70.33
C GLY A 923 -22.78 33.56 68.87
N GLY A 924 -23.61 34.36 68.22
CA GLY A 924 -24.68 35.25 68.67
C GLY A 924 -24.66 36.48 67.74
N VAL A 925 -25.85 36.94 67.33
CA VAL A 925 -26.13 38.31 66.80
C VAL A 925 -25.50 38.64 65.43
N GLY A 926 -26.18 39.25 64.45
CA GLY A 926 -27.47 39.92 64.43
C GLY A 926 -27.97 40.16 63.01
N ILE A 927 -29.17 40.69 62.99
CA ILE A 927 -30.12 40.83 61.90
C ILE A 927 -29.87 42.17 61.21
N ALA A 928 -30.09 42.24 59.89
CA ALA A 928 -31.01 43.20 59.24
C ALA A 928 -30.47 43.99 58.04
N GLN A 929 -31.35 43.96 57.03
CA GLN A 929 -31.69 45.01 56.06
C GLN A 929 -30.77 45.21 54.85
N ALA A 930 -31.14 44.46 53.80
CA ALA A 930 -31.05 44.89 52.42
C ALA A 930 -31.83 46.21 52.23
N ALA A 931 -31.11 47.30 52.00
CA ALA A 931 -31.63 48.55 51.50
C ALA A 931 -31.50 48.58 49.96
N ILE A 932 -32.55 49.09 49.33
CA ILE A 932 -32.72 49.29 47.90
C ILE A 932 -31.73 50.36 47.39
N LEU A 933 -31.06 50.09 46.26
CA LEU A 933 -30.41 51.06 45.39
C LEU A 933 -30.67 50.68 43.91
N PRO A 934 -30.63 51.66 42.98
CA PRO A 934 -31.74 52.00 42.09
C PRO A 934 -31.58 51.44 40.66
N PRO A 935 -32.61 51.57 39.79
CA PRO A 935 -32.46 51.24 38.37
C PRO A 935 -31.54 52.28 37.72
N VAL A 936 -30.51 51.82 37.02
CA VAL A 936 -29.66 52.68 36.19
C VAL A 936 -29.73 52.20 34.75
N GLU A 937 -30.22 53.12 33.93
CA GLU A 937 -30.32 53.10 32.48
C GLU A 937 -28.98 52.93 31.78
N ASP A 938 -29.10 52.33 30.60
CA ASP A 938 -28.32 52.58 29.39
C ASP A 938 -27.65 53.96 29.35
N CYS A 939 -26.32 53.98 29.31
CA CYS A 939 -25.57 55.19 28.99
C CYS A 939 -24.20 54.85 28.41
N CYS A 940 -24.15 54.82 27.07
CA CYS A 940 -23.00 55.03 26.18
C CYS A 940 -21.88 53.95 26.23
N GLY A 941 -21.32 53.48 25.12
CA GLY A 941 -21.29 54.02 23.77
C GLY A 941 -19.98 54.76 23.48
N ASP A 942 -18.83 54.11 23.63
CA ASP A 942 -17.58 54.48 22.96
C ASP A 942 -16.48 53.41 23.16
N GLY A 943 -16.13 52.73 22.07
CA GLY A 943 -14.94 51.91 22.01
C GLY A 943 -13.70 52.74 21.68
N THR A 944 -13.29 53.67 22.55
CA THR A 944 -11.92 54.24 22.52
C THR A 944 -11.27 54.29 23.90
N MET A 945 -10.19 53.48 24.05
CA MET A 945 -9.11 53.50 25.07
C MET A 945 -9.51 53.05 26.50
N SER A 946 -8.69 52.39 27.33
CA SER A 946 -7.35 51.79 27.27
C SER A 946 -7.26 50.59 28.24
N ALA A 947 -6.30 49.70 28.05
CA ALA A 947 -6.14 48.44 28.80
C ALA A 947 -5.60 48.59 30.25
N ASP A 948 -5.45 49.79 30.79
CA ASP A 948 -4.74 50.01 32.06
C ASP A 948 -5.59 50.80 33.08
N ALA A 949 -6.50 50.12 33.77
CA ALA A 949 -6.89 50.40 35.16
C ALA A 949 -8.09 49.54 35.55
N LEU A 950 -7.84 48.44 36.29
CA LEU A 950 -8.68 47.86 37.37
C LEU A 950 -8.21 46.44 37.73
N ILE A 951 -6.89 46.23 37.83
CA ILE A 951 -6.35 45.18 38.71
C ILE A 951 -6.24 45.80 40.10
N ALA A 952 -7.34 45.81 40.83
CA ALA A 952 -7.39 45.84 42.30
C ALA A 952 -8.83 46.03 42.76
N THR A 953 -9.53 44.94 43.12
CA THR A 953 -9.97 44.69 44.50
C THR A 953 -10.89 43.46 44.58
N ALA A 954 -10.50 42.55 45.45
CA ALA A 954 -11.11 41.29 45.87
C ALA A 954 -12.64 41.14 45.80
N VAL A 955 -13.10 40.10 45.09
CA VAL A 955 -13.90 39.00 45.67
C VAL A 955 -13.50 37.69 44.96
N GLN A 956 -12.84 36.79 45.69
CA GLN A 956 -12.65 35.40 45.28
C GLN A 956 -14.01 34.69 45.25
N SER A 957 -14.52 34.41 44.05
CA SER A 957 -15.38 33.25 43.83
C SER A 957 -14.97 32.63 42.49
N THR A 958 -14.76 31.32 42.50
CA THR A 958 -14.12 30.52 41.43
C THR A 958 -14.88 30.59 40.11
N ASP A 959 -14.45 31.42 39.16
CA ASP A 959 -14.98 31.37 37.79
C ASP A 959 -14.66 30.00 37.16
N PRO A 960 -15.62 29.40 36.42
CA PRO A 960 -15.41 28.11 35.79
C PRO A 960 -14.28 28.21 34.75
N HIS A 961 -13.27 27.35 34.88
CA HIS A 961 -12.10 27.36 34.02
C HIS A 961 -12.41 26.91 32.58
N ASN A 962 -13.48 26.13 32.37
CA ASN A 962 -13.89 25.66 31.05
C ASN A 962 -15.41 25.57 30.90
N PHE A 963 -15.86 25.35 29.66
CA PHE A 963 -17.27 25.36 29.30
C PHE A 963 -18.06 24.23 29.96
N GLU A 964 -17.48 23.05 30.14
CA GLU A 964 -18.15 21.95 30.86
C GLU A 964 -18.41 22.30 32.33
N GLN A 965 -17.42 22.84 33.03
CA GLN A 965 -17.58 23.31 34.41
C GLN A 965 -18.63 24.42 34.51
N PHE A 966 -18.66 25.33 33.53
CA PHE A 966 -19.70 26.36 33.43
C PHE A 966 -21.09 25.72 33.32
N ILE A 967 -21.28 24.75 32.42
CA ILE A 967 -22.56 24.06 32.21
C ILE A 967 -23.08 23.44 33.52
N TYR A 968 -22.22 22.69 34.23
CA TYR A 968 -22.61 22.06 35.49
C TYR A 968 -22.86 23.07 36.61
N LYS A 969 -22.05 24.13 36.72
CA LYS A 969 -22.18 25.15 37.77
C LYS A 969 -23.43 26.02 37.57
N VAL A 970 -23.77 26.33 36.32
CA VAL A 970 -24.82 27.32 36.01
C VAL A 970 -26.18 26.66 35.77
N TRP A 971 -26.23 25.52 35.06
CA TRP A 971 -27.50 24.85 34.73
C TRP A 971 -27.74 23.56 35.52
N GLY A 972 -26.72 23.02 36.19
CA GLY A 972 -26.86 21.82 37.02
C GLY A 972 -26.89 20.51 36.22
N ALA A 973 -26.72 19.41 36.95
CA ALA A 973 -26.46 18.09 36.36
C ALA A 973 -27.58 17.56 35.45
N GLY A 974 -28.85 17.90 35.74
CA GLY A 974 -29.98 17.46 34.92
C GLY A 974 -30.00 18.12 33.54
N ILE A 975 -29.93 19.46 33.48
CA ILE A 975 -29.89 20.20 32.21
C ILE A 975 -28.60 19.88 31.44
N ALA A 976 -27.48 19.72 32.16
CA ALA A 976 -26.21 19.25 31.59
C ALA A 976 -26.39 17.92 30.85
N LYS A 977 -26.97 16.92 31.51
CA LYS A 977 -27.20 15.57 30.98
C LYS A 977 -28.14 15.53 29.78
N HIS A 978 -29.28 16.22 29.85
CA HIS A 978 -30.35 16.05 28.85
C HIS A 978 -30.22 16.94 27.63
N PHE A 979 -29.49 18.06 27.71
CA PHE A 979 -29.36 18.98 26.58
C PHE A 979 -27.95 19.54 26.44
N ALA A 980 -27.43 20.24 27.46
CA ALA A 980 -26.29 21.11 27.26
C ALA A 980 -25.00 20.36 26.88
N ILE A 981 -24.67 19.24 27.55
CA ILE A 981 -23.51 18.42 27.20
C ILE A 981 -23.70 17.70 25.86
N PRO A 982 -24.77 16.91 25.62
CA PRO A 982 -24.90 16.16 24.38
C PRO A 982 -24.99 17.09 23.15
N TYR A 983 -25.73 18.19 23.24
CA TYR A 983 -25.83 19.17 22.16
C TYR A 983 -24.49 19.82 21.84
N ASN A 984 -23.77 20.33 22.85
CA ASN A 984 -22.50 21.02 22.62
C ASN A 984 -21.39 20.06 22.18
N LYS A 985 -21.35 18.81 22.67
CA LYS A 985 -20.44 17.79 22.12
C LYS A 985 -20.72 17.52 20.64
N LYS A 986 -22.00 17.49 20.26
CA LYS A 986 -22.43 17.26 18.87
C LYS A 986 -22.13 18.44 17.95
N LEU A 987 -22.28 19.67 18.43
CA LEU A 987 -22.03 20.93 17.72
C LEU A 987 -20.52 21.23 17.60
N TRP A 988 -19.80 21.22 18.72
CA TRP A 988 -18.41 21.66 18.79
C TRP A 988 -17.42 20.58 18.44
N THR A 989 -17.79 19.30 18.58
CA THR A 989 -16.96 18.15 18.19
C THR A 989 -15.59 18.08 18.89
N VAL A 990 -15.38 18.92 19.91
CA VAL A 990 -14.18 18.98 20.75
C VAL A 990 -14.59 18.78 22.22
N PRO A 991 -13.67 18.30 23.08
CA PRO A 991 -13.93 18.23 24.50
C PRO A 991 -14.29 19.60 25.09
N LEU A 992 -15.45 19.70 25.75
CA LEU A 992 -15.93 20.96 26.35
C LEU A 992 -15.05 21.43 27.52
N THR A 993 -14.21 20.53 28.05
CA THR A 993 -13.16 20.85 29.03
C THR A 993 -12.01 21.68 28.46
N GLU A 994 -11.83 21.69 27.15
CA GLU A 994 -10.78 22.45 26.46
C GLU A 994 -11.26 23.81 25.97
N MET A 995 -12.57 24.07 26.05
CA MET A 995 -13.18 25.33 25.64
C MET A 995 -13.24 26.30 26.82
N GLU A 996 -12.72 27.50 26.62
CA GLU A 996 -12.81 28.60 27.57
C GLU A 996 -14.17 29.33 27.49
N THR A 997 -14.42 30.27 28.40
CA THR A 997 -15.78 30.79 28.69
C THR A 997 -16.01 32.23 28.23
N SER A 998 -14.99 32.94 27.72
CA SER A 998 -15.09 34.36 27.35
C SER A 998 -16.15 34.66 26.28
N TRP A 999 -16.42 33.72 25.38
CA TRP A 999 -17.38 33.87 24.27
C TRP A 999 -18.86 33.73 24.68
N LEU A 1000 -19.16 33.35 25.93
CA LEU A 1000 -20.53 33.10 26.39
C LEU A 1000 -21.33 34.39 26.66
N GLY A 1001 -20.65 35.51 26.90
CA GLY A 1001 -21.23 36.80 27.29
C GLY A 1001 -22.34 37.27 26.33
N GLY A 1002 -23.58 37.36 26.83
CA GLY A 1002 -24.75 37.85 26.09
C GLY A 1002 -25.37 36.88 25.06
N ARG A 1003 -24.78 35.69 24.85
CA ARG A 1003 -25.19 34.74 23.79
C ARG A 1003 -25.99 33.56 24.28
N VAL A 1004 -25.79 33.17 25.54
CA VAL A 1004 -26.52 32.04 26.13
C VAL A 1004 -27.54 32.53 27.16
N PRO A 1005 -28.83 32.13 27.06
CA PRO A 1005 -29.84 32.53 28.03
C PRO A 1005 -29.56 31.93 29.41
N LEU A 1006 -29.66 32.76 30.45
CA LEU A 1006 -29.43 32.37 31.84
C LEU A 1006 -30.71 32.54 32.67
N PRO A 1007 -31.69 31.64 32.57
CA PRO A 1007 -32.90 31.75 33.37
C PRO A 1007 -32.59 31.53 34.85
N ASP A 1008 -33.27 32.27 35.71
CA ASP A 1008 -33.20 32.06 37.15
C ASP A 1008 -33.93 30.76 37.57
N LEU A 1009 -33.77 30.34 38.84
CA LEU A 1009 -34.40 29.10 39.29
C LEU A 1009 -35.92 29.14 39.24
N LYS A 1010 -36.53 30.32 39.48
CA LYS A 1010 -37.98 30.50 39.44
C LYS A 1010 -38.49 30.33 38.00
N GLU A 1011 -37.79 30.87 37.03
CA GLU A 1011 -38.09 30.73 35.60
C GLU A 1011 -37.97 29.27 35.14
N ILE A 1012 -36.94 28.53 35.60
CA ILE A 1012 -36.80 27.09 35.32
C ILE A 1012 -37.98 26.28 35.89
N ILE A 1013 -38.41 26.57 37.13
CA ILE A 1013 -39.54 25.89 37.76
C ILE A 1013 -40.85 26.25 37.06
N GLN A 1014 -41.08 27.53 36.76
CA GLN A 1014 -42.29 27.97 36.06
C GLN A 1014 -42.39 27.33 34.68
N GLY A 1015 -41.28 27.32 33.93
CA GLY A 1015 -41.19 26.69 32.62
C GLY A 1015 -41.29 25.17 32.63
N ALA A 1016 -41.26 24.52 33.80
CA ALA A 1016 -41.59 23.11 33.98
C ALA A 1016 -43.09 22.87 34.24
N LEU A 1017 -43.80 23.86 34.79
CA LEU A 1017 -45.21 23.78 35.17
C LEU A 1017 -46.16 24.21 34.05
N GLU A 1018 -45.75 25.15 33.21
CA GLU A 1018 -46.57 25.68 32.12
C GLU A 1018 -45.75 25.98 30.84
N PRO A 1019 -46.39 26.00 29.65
CA PRO A 1019 -45.74 26.41 28.41
C PRO A 1019 -45.21 27.85 28.47
N VAL A 1020 -43.98 28.07 28.00
CA VAL A 1020 -43.38 29.40 27.93
C VAL A 1020 -43.99 30.22 26.80
N ALA A 1021 -44.61 31.36 27.14
CA ALA A 1021 -45.39 32.18 26.21
C ALA A 1021 -44.59 33.24 25.41
N ARG A 1022 -43.26 33.36 25.58
CA ARG A 1022 -42.44 34.42 24.93
C ARG A 1022 -41.17 33.88 24.26
N PRO A 1023 -40.82 34.33 23.04
CA PRO A 1023 -39.48 34.12 22.49
C PRO A 1023 -38.47 34.98 23.26
N MET A 1024 -37.40 34.37 23.78
CA MET A 1024 -36.34 35.02 24.57
C MET A 1024 -35.00 35.11 23.83
N GLY A 1025 -34.26 36.21 24.00
CA GLY A 1025 -32.91 36.42 23.46
C GLY A 1025 -32.83 37.50 22.38
N PRO A 1026 -31.62 37.90 21.94
CA PRO A 1026 -31.39 39.06 21.06
C PRO A 1026 -32.00 38.89 19.65
N ASN A 1027 -32.30 37.66 19.25
CA ASN A 1027 -32.94 37.32 17.98
C ASN A 1027 -34.41 36.91 18.13
N ALA A 1028 -35.10 37.29 19.22
CA ALA A 1028 -36.51 36.96 19.46
C ALA A 1028 -37.44 37.45 18.33
N ARG A 1029 -37.05 38.53 17.66
CA ARG A 1029 -37.56 38.96 16.36
C ARG A 1029 -36.39 39.00 15.39
N PHE A 1030 -36.58 38.52 14.18
CA PHE A 1030 -35.52 38.50 13.16
C PHE A 1030 -36.07 38.86 11.78
N GLY A 1031 -35.17 39.34 10.93
CA GLY A 1031 -35.41 39.69 9.55
C GLY A 1031 -34.87 38.64 8.60
N TYR A 1032 -35.47 38.52 7.42
CA TYR A 1032 -34.99 37.67 6.34
C TYR A 1032 -35.43 38.27 4.97
N PRO A 1033 -34.68 38.11 3.87
CA PRO A 1033 -35.13 38.60 2.56
C PRO A 1033 -36.35 37.85 2.01
N LEU A 1034 -37.34 38.56 1.46
CA LEU A 1034 -38.52 37.92 0.85
C LEU A 1034 -38.12 37.07 -0.37
N LYS A 1035 -37.23 37.54 -1.23
CA LYS A 1035 -36.75 36.81 -2.41
C LYS A 1035 -35.23 36.74 -2.44
N GLY A 1036 -34.71 35.66 -3.03
CA GLY A 1036 -33.28 35.48 -3.32
C GLY A 1036 -32.43 35.03 -2.13
N GLY A 1037 -33.04 34.66 -1.00
CA GLY A 1037 -32.32 34.20 0.19
C GLY A 1037 -31.35 35.25 0.75
N PHE A 1038 -30.41 34.83 1.60
CA PHE A 1038 -29.40 35.74 2.14
C PHE A 1038 -28.47 36.34 1.07
N GLN A 1039 -28.34 35.70 -0.10
CA GLN A 1039 -27.65 36.25 -1.27
C GLN A 1039 -28.18 37.64 -1.67
N ALA A 1040 -29.49 37.88 -1.54
CA ALA A 1040 -30.09 39.17 -1.88
C ALA A 1040 -29.54 40.32 -1.02
N LEU A 1041 -29.27 40.05 0.26
CA LEU A 1041 -28.66 41.03 1.17
C LEU A 1041 -27.22 41.32 0.75
N MET A 1042 -26.45 40.29 0.37
CA MET A 1042 -25.07 40.44 -0.08
C MET A 1042 -24.99 41.22 -1.40
N ASN A 1043 -25.85 40.89 -2.35
CA ASN A 1043 -25.94 41.60 -3.64
C ASN A 1043 -26.39 43.05 -3.46
N GLY A 1044 -27.17 43.36 -2.42
CA GLY A 1044 -27.60 44.71 -2.09
C GLY A 1044 -26.46 45.70 -1.85
N PHE A 1045 -25.24 45.23 -1.53
CA PHE A 1045 -24.07 46.10 -1.39
C PHE A 1045 -23.53 46.58 -2.73
N LEU A 1046 -23.65 45.77 -3.80
CA LEU A 1046 -22.97 46.01 -5.08
C LEU A 1046 -23.30 47.38 -5.71
N PRO A 1047 -24.56 47.87 -5.72
CA PRO A 1047 -24.87 49.19 -6.26
C PRO A 1047 -24.22 50.36 -5.52
N TYR A 1048 -23.76 50.15 -4.29
CA TYR A 1048 -23.21 51.18 -3.43
C TYR A 1048 -21.69 51.11 -3.26
N ILE A 1049 -21.03 50.05 -3.75
CA ILE A 1049 -19.57 49.95 -3.74
C ILE A 1049 -19.02 50.86 -4.84
N LYS A 1050 -18.21 51.83 -4.45
CA LYS A 1050 -17.55 52.77 -5.37
C LYS A 1050 -16.21 52.26 -5.92
N GLY A 1051 -15.64 51.25 -5.26
CA GLY A 1051 -14.41 50.58 -5.68
C GLY A 1051 -14.64 49.49 -6.73
N GLU A 1052 -13.56 48.86 -7.18
CA GLU A 1052 -13.62 47.73 -8.11
C GLU A 1052 -13.95 46.43 -7.34
N VAL A 1053 -14.85 45.61 -7.89
CA VAL A 1053 -15.16 44.27 -7.38
C VAL A 1053 -14.77 43.24 -8.43
N ALA A 1054 -13.79 42.39 -8.12
CA ALA A 1054 -13.29 41.34 -8.99
C ALA A 1054 -13.64 39.96 -8.41
N THR A 1055 -14.64 39.30 -9.00
CA THR A 1055 -15.00 37.91 -8.68
C THR A 1055 -14.19 36.93 -9.54
N SER A 1056 -14.29 35.62 -9.24
CA SER A 1056 -13.50 34.55 -9.87
C SER A 1056 -11.98 34.82 -9.84
N THR A 1057 -11.52 35.59 -8.86
CA THR A 1057 -10.16 36.11 -8.74
C THR A 1057 -9.55 35.55 -7.47
N GLU A 1058 -8.75 34.49 -7.62
CA GLU A 1058 -8.12 33.80 -6.50
C GLU A 1058 -6.75 34.39 -6.19
N ILE A 1059 -6.47 34.65 -4.92
CA ILE A 1059 -5.13 35.01 -4.45
C ILE A 1059 -4.34 33.74 -4.21
N VAL A 1060 -3.10 33.72 -4.71
CA VAL A 1060 -2.26 32.52 -4.71
C VAL A 1060 -0.95 32.74 -3.98
N HIS A 1061 -0.58 34.00 -3.75
CA HIS A 1061 0.55 34.38 -2.92
C HIS A 1061 0.30 35.78 -2.33
N LEU A 1062 0.72 35.99 -1.09
CA LEU A 1062 0.80 37.30 -0.45
C LEU A 1062 2.25 37.53 -0.01
N LEU A 1063 2.84 38.66 -0.39
CA LEU A 1063 4.19 39.07 -0.02
C LEU A 1063 4.08 40.30 0.90
N PRO A 1064 3.90 40.14 2.22
CA PRO A 1064 3.70 41.26 3.14
C PRO A 1064 4.88 42.24 3.19
N ARG A 1065 6.13 41.78 2.98
CA ARG A 1065 7.28 42.70 2.99
C ARG A 1065 7.35 43.60 1.77
N GLU A 1066 6.92 43.07 0.62
CA GLU A 1066 6.90 43.81 -0.64
C GLU A 1066 5.57 44.54 -0.88
N HIS A 1067 4.59 44.35 0.01
CA HIS A 1067 3.21 44.83 -0.16
C HIS A 1067 2.58 44.38 -1.47
N ILE A 1068 2.77 43.12 -1.86
CA ILE A 1068 2.26 42.58 -3.13
C ILE A 1068 1.32 41.39 -2.92
N VAL A 1069 0.18 41.43 -3.60
CA VAL A 1069 -0.74 40.31 -3.79
C VAL A 1069 -0.54 39.74 -5.19
N THR A 1070 -0.41 38.41 -5.30
CA THR A 1070 -0.35 37.71 -6.59
C THR A 1070 -1.65 36.92 -6.81
N LEU A 1071 -2.24 37.11 -7.98
CA LEU A 1071 -3.49 36.46 -8.39
C LEU A 1071 -3.21 35.18 -9.21
N SER A 1072 -4.20 34.30 -9.29
CA SER A 1072 -4.13 33.02 -10.00
C SER A 1072 -3.97 33.14 -11.51
N ASP A 1073 -4.24 34.32 -12.09
CA ASP A 1073 -4.06 34.65 -13.51
C ASP A 1073 -2.71 35.31 -13.83
N GLY A 1074 -1.89 35.58 -12.81
CA GLY A 1074 -0.51 36.05 -12.95
C GLY A 1074 -0.35 37.55 -12.76
N ARG A 1075 -1.46 38.27 -12.58
CA ARG A 1075 -1.42 39.68 -12.19
C ARG A 1075 -0.81 39.83 -10.80
N ARG A 1076 -0.01 40.88 -10.63
CA ARG A 1076 0.55 41.32 -9.35
C ARG A 1076 0.01 42.70 -9.02
N ILE A 1077 -0.47 42.87 -7.80
CA ILE A 1077 -1.04 44.12 -7.30
C ILE A 1077 -0.23 44.55 -6.07
N HIS A 1078 0.42 45.71 -6.16
CA HIS A 1078 0.95 46.40 -5.00
C HIS A 1078 -0.18 47.06 -4.22
N TYR A 1079 -0.20 46.91 -2.90
CA TYR A 1079 -1.20 47.52 -2.02
C TYR A 1079 -0.56 48.51 -1.04
N ASP A 1080 -1.23 49.62 -0.75
CA ASP A 1080 -0.79 50.47 0.37
C ASP A 1080 -1.30 49.89 1.70
N HIS A 1081 -2.56 49.41 1.69
CA HIS A 1081 -3.16 48.65 2.79
C HIS A 1081 -3.89 47.42 2.28
N LEU A 1082 -3.94 46.37 3.11
CA LEU A 1082 -4.70 45.16 2.81
C LEU A 1082 -5.66 44.83 3.95
N ILE A 1083 -6.96 44.73 3.65
CA ILE A 1083 -7.97 44.22 4.59
C ILE A 1083 -8.21 42.75 4.26
N SER A 1084 -7.86 41.86 5.17
CA SER A 1084 -8.11 40.43 5.02
C SER A 1084 -9.36 40.00 5.76
N THR A 1085 -10.24 39.27 5.07
CA THR A 1085 -11.43 38.63 5.67
C THR A 1085 -11.39 37.11 5.58
N MET A 1086 -10.34 36.56 4.98
CA MET A 1086 -10.16 35.12 4.80
C MET A 1086 -9.76 34.43 6.11
N PRO A 1087 -9.90 33.09 6.21
CA PRO A 1087 -9.45 32.34 7.38
C PRO A 1087 -7.98 32.58 7.69
N LEU A 1088 -7.69 32.94 8.95
CA LEU A 1088 -6.36 33.35 9.41
C LEU A 1088 -5.27 32.28 9.16
N PRO A 1089 -5.50 30.97 9.36
CA PRO A 1089 -4.53 29.94 9.00
C PRO A 1089 -4.25 29.89 7.49
N GLU A 1090 -5.25 30.12 6.64
CA GLU A 1090 -5.08 30.13 5.18
C GLU A 1090 -4.34 31.39 4.71
N LEU A 1091 -4.58 32.54 5.35
CA LEU A 1091 -3.82 33.76 5.09
C LEU A 1091 -2.33 33.55 5.36
N VAL A 1092 -1.98 32.96 6.51
CA VAL A 1092 -0.59 32.69 6.88
C VAL A 1092 0.05 31.65 5.95
N LYS A 1093 -0.71 30.67 5.44
CA LYS A 1093 -0.22 29.74 4.40
C LYS A 1093 0.07 30.45 3.07
N LEU A 1094 -0.74 31.43 2.66
CA LEU A 1094 -0.49 32.19 1.42
C LEU A 1094 0.77 33.08 1.50
N ILE A 1095 1.26 33.36 2.70
CA ILE A 1095 2.44 34.19 2.98
C ILE A 1095 3.74 33.36 3.02
N GLY A 1096 3.63 32.07 3.26
CA GLY A 1096 4.22 31.45 4.45
C GLY A 1096 5.69 31.67 4.81
N LYS A 1097 6.73 31.47 3.99
CA LYS A 1097 8.13 31.63 4.49
C LYS A 1097 8.41 33.06 4.98
N GLU A 1098 7.72 34.08 4.43
CA GLU A 1098 7.85 35.46 4.93
C GLU A 1098 7.32 35.63 6.36
N ALA A 1099 6.32 34.83 6.75
CA ALA A 1099 5.81 34.80 8.11
C ALA A 1099 6.80 34.08 9.02
N PRO A 1100 7.24 34.67 10.16
CA PRO A 1100 8.16 34.02 11.09
C PRO A 1100 7.65 32.65 11.57
N ALA A 1101 8.57 31.76 11.94
CA ALA A 1101 8.23 30.41 12.42
C ALA A 1101 7.21 30.42 13.59
N ALA A 1102 7.33 31.38 14.51
CA ALA A 1102 6.38 31.57 15.60
C ALA A 1102 4.96 31.93 15.11
N VAL A 1103 4.85 32.75 14.05
CA VAL A 1103 3.56 33.13 13.44
C VAL A 1103 2.94 31.93 12.72
N ARG A 1104 3.74 31.16 11.98
CA ARG A 1104 3.27 29.93 11.31
C ARG A 1104 2.79 28.88 12.33
N ALA A 1105 3.54 28.67 13.42
CA ALA A 1105 3.14 27.76 14.48
C ALA A 1105 1.86 28.20 15.19
N ALA A 1106 1.76 29.50 15.52
CA ALA A 1106 0.54 30.08 16.11
C ALA A 1106 -0.67 29.88 15.18
N ALA A 1107 -0.52 30.06 13.87
CA ALA A 1107 -1.59 29.87 12.89
C ALA A 1107 -2.03 28.41 12.75
N GLN A 1108 -1.08 27.47 12.76
CA GLN A 1108 -1.36 26.03 12.72
C GLN A 1108 -2.08 25.52 13.98
N ALA A 1109 -1.85 26.18 15.12
CA ALA A 1109 -2.48 25.83 16.40
C ALA A 1109 -3.94 26.31 16.53
N LEU A 1110 -4.45 27.12 15.60
CA LEU A 1110 -5.83 27.62 15.65
C LEU A 1110 -6.85 26.54 15.27
N ARG A 1111 -7.75 26.21 16.21
CA ARG A 1111 -8.76 25.16 16.04
C ARG A 1111 -10.10 25.70 15.50
N HIS A 1112 -10.79 24.86 14.74
CA HIS A 1112 -12.09 25.15 14.16
C HIS A 1112 -12.94 23.88 14.07
N VAL A 1113 -14.22 24.08 13.77
CA VAL A 1113 -15.20 23.02 13.45
C VAL A 1113 -15.75 23.29 12.06
N SER A 1114 -15.94 22.21 11.30
CA SER A 1114 -16.53 22.25 9.97
C SER A 1114 -18.01 21.88 10.03
N VAL A 1115 -18.81 22.37 9.09
CA VAL A 1115 -20.23 22.03 8.98
C VAL A 1115 -20.53 21.59 7.55
N ARG A 1116 -21.18 20.44 7.43
CA ARG A 1116 -21.79 19.97 6.19
C ARG A 1116 -23.28 20.23 6.25
N CYS A 1117 -23.80 20.99 5.29
CA CYS A 1117 -25.22 21.27 5.14
C CYS A 1117 -25.81 20.37 4.06
N VAL A 1118 -26.94 19.74 4.38
CA VAL A 1118 -27.74 18.96 3.43
C VAL A 1118 -29.05 19.69 3.20
N ASN A 1119 -29.20 20.24 2.01
CA ASN A 1119 -30.41 20.93 1.59
C ASN A 1119 -31.38 19.93 0.96
N LEU A 1120 -32.63 19.95 1.41
CA LEU A 1120 -33.69 19.04 0.99
C LEU A 1120 -34.91 19.86 0.57
N GLY A 1121 -35.32 19.73 -0.69
CA GLY A 1121 -36.57 20.28 -1.21
C GLY A 1121 -37.56 19.14 -1.47
N ILE A 1122 -38.73 19.18 -0.84
CA ILE A 1122 -39.73 18.12 -0.91
C ILE A 1122 -41.06 18.60 -1.53
N ASN A 1123 -41.89 17.66 -1.98
CA ASN A 1123 -43.19 17.91 -2.63
C ASN A 1123 -44.38 18.06 -1.67
N ARG A 1124 -44.19 18.70 -0.51
CA ARG A 1124 -45.26 18.96 0.44
C ARG A 1124 -45.06 20.29 1.13
N GLU A 1125 -46.11 21.11 1.16
CA GLU A 1125 -46.10 22.40 1.85
C GLU A 1125 -46.39 22.28 3.35
N ASN A 1126 -46.04 23.33 4.11
CA ASN A 1126 -46.45 23.53 5.50
C ASN A 1126 -46.07 22.37 6.44
N ILE A 1127 -44.84 21.84 6.31
CA ILE A 1127 -44.41 20.67 7.09
C ILE A 1127 -44.23 20.94 8.59
N THR A 1128 -43.98 22.19 8.96
CA THR A 1128 -43.92 22.68 10.34
C THR A 1128 -44.12 24.19 10.37
N ASP A 1129 -44.42 24.75 11.54
CA ASP A 1129 -44.48 26.18 11.85
C ASP A 1129 -43.16 26.77 12.40
N LYS A 1130 -42.09 25.97 12.45
CA LYS A 1130 -40.83 26.27 13.15
C LYS A 1130 -39.83 26.88 12.18
N HIS A 1131 -38.96 27.74 12.68
CA HIS A 1131 -37.85 28.31 11.91
C HIS A 1131 -36.59 27.47 12.01
N TRP A 1132 -36.28 26.93 13.20
CA TRP A 1132 -35.21 25.93 13.36
C TRP A 1132 -35.40 25.07 14.60
N VAL A 1133 -34.81 23.88 14.55
CA VAL A 1133 -34.91 22.87 15.61
C VAL A 1133 -33.52 22.35 15.96
N TYR A 1134 -33.22 22.25 17.26
CA TYR A 1134 -31.98 21.69 17.80
C TYR A 1134 -32.16 20.23 18.21
N TYR A 1135 -31.18 19.40 17.88
CA TYR A 1135 -31.23 17.95 18.08
C TYR A 1135 -30.03 17.45 18.91
N PRO A 1136 -30.15 17.38 20.26
CA PRO A 1136 -29.09 16.88 21.15
C PRO A 1136 -28.84 15.36 21.03
N GLU A 1137 -29.81 14.58 20.56
CA GLU A 1137 -29.79 13.10 20.60
C GLU A 1137 -29.22 12.48 19.30
N GLU A 1138 -29.54 11.22 19.01
CA GLU A 1138 -28.88 10.33 18.02
C GLU A 1138 -29.05 10.68 16.52
N SER A 1139 -29.63 11.83 16.17
CA SER A 1139 -29.71 12.25 14.76
C SER A 1139 -28.32 12.61 14.21
N ILE A 1140 -28.13 12.53 12.89
CA ILE A 1140 -26.86 12.95 12.27
C ILE A 1140 -26.64 14.47 12.37
N PHE A 1141 -27.70 15.25 12.15
CA PHE A 1141 -27.67 16.71 12.24
C PHE A 1141 -27.82 17.19 13.68
N HIS A 1142 -27.13 18.29 13.99
CA HIS A 1142 -27.28 18.98 15.27
C HIS A 1142 -28.39 20.04 15.22
N ARG A 1143 -28.69 20.54 14.01
CA ARG A 1143 -29.74 21.54 13.77
C ARG A 1143 -30.40 21.29 12.42
N ILE A 1144 -31.71 21.50 12.34
CA ILE A 1144 -32.41 21.70 11.07
C ILE A 1144 -32.84 23.16 11.01
N PHE A 1145 -32.51 23.84 9.93
CA PHE A 1145 -33.01 25.16 9.59
C PHE A 1145 -34.11 25.03 8.54
N VAL A 1146 -35.27 25.58 8.85
CA VAL A 1146 -36.49 25.42 8.06
C VAL A 1146 -36.65 26.67 7.20
N GLN A 1147 -35.83 26.76 6.17
CA GLN A 1147 -35.74 27.96 5.35
C GLN A 1147 -37.06 28.30 4.65
N GLY A 1148 -37.86 27.27 4.31
CA GLY A 1148 -39.18 27.47 3.73
C GLY A 1148 -40.14 28.32 4.57
N ASN A 1149 -39.94 28.42 5.90
CA ASN A 1149 -40.71 29.31 6.78
C ASN A 1149 -40.07 30.69 6.95
N THR A 1150 -38.80 30.85 6.60
CA THR A 1150 -38.12 32.14 6.75
C THR A 1150 -38.52 33.14 5.68
N SER A 1151 -38.92 32.65 4.51
CA SER A 1151 -39.62 33.43 3.50
C SER A 1151 -40.61 32.56 2.73
N PRO A 1152 -41.84 33.04 2.51
CA PRO A 1152 -42.83 32.33 1.69
C PRO A 1152 -42.44 32.25 0.21
N LEU A 1153 -41.50 33.07 -0.28
CA LEU A 1153 -41.11 33.10 -1.70
C LEU A 1153 -39.79 32.37 -1.99
N CYS A 1154 -39.26 31.64 -1.01
CA CYS A 1154 -38.08 30.78 -1.19
C CYS A 1154 -38.43 29.34 -1.58
N ASN A 1155 -39.72 28.97 -1.64
CA ASN A 1155 -40.18 27.67 -2.10
C ASN A 1155 -40.98 27.80 -3.42
N PRO A 1156 -40.91 26.80 -4.31
CA PRO A 1156 -41.85 26.70 -5.41
C PRO A 1156 -43.25 26.30 -4.92
N PRO A 1157 -44.33 26.60 -5.67
CA PRO A 1157 -45.67 26.13 -5.35
C PRO A 1157 -45.73 24.62 -5.18
N GLY A 1158 -46.36 24.13 -4.12
CA GLY A 1158 -46.46 22.71 -3.78
C GLY A 1158 -45.22 22.12 -3.09
N GLY A 1159 -44.16 22.91 -2.88
CA GLY A 1159 -42.89 22.44 -2.34
C GLY A 1159 -42.49 23.10 -1.02
N PHE A 1160 -41.58 22.45 -0.28
CA PHE A 1160 -41.01 23.02 0.94
C PHE A 1160 -39.55 22.64 1.16
N GLY A 1161 -38.69 23.63 1.47
CA GLY A 1161 -37.25 23.47 1.64
C GLY A 1161 -36.76 23.52 3.09
N LEU A 1162 -35.84 22.64 3.44
CA LEU A 1162 -35.14 22.61 4.74
C LEU A 1162 -33.66 22.24 4.60
N THR A 1163 -32.84 22.68 5.57
CA THR A 1163 -31.40 22.44 5.60
C THR A 1163 -31.03 21.70 6.88
N CYS A 1164 -30.44 20.51 6.76
CA CYS A 1164 -29.84 19.79 7.87
C CYS A 1164 -28.39 20.20 8.04
N GLU A 1165 -27.99 20.66 9.23
CA GLU A 1165 -26.63 21.05 9.54
C GLU A 1165 -25.92 19.97 10.38
N ILE A 1166 -24.76 19.52 9.91
CA ILE A 1166 -23.98 18.45 10.52
C ILE A 1166 -22.58 18.96 10.82
N SER A 1167 -22.27 19.17 12.10
CA SER A 1167 -20.90 19.50 12.52
C SER A 1167 -20.02 18.26 12.44
N TYR A 1168 -18.83 18.45 11.86
CA TYR A 1168 -17.77 17.46 11.80
C TYR A 1168 -16.41 18.09 12.06
N SER A 1169 -15.48 17.25 12.47
CA SER A 1169 -14.08 17.57 12.68
C SER A 1169 -13.26 16.28 12.57
N PRO A 1170 -11.92 16.34 12.65
CA PRO A 1170 -11.11 15.13 12.71
C PRO A 1170 -11.51 14.16 13.85
N TRP A 1171 -12.03 14.69 14.97
CA TRP A 1171 -12.47 13.90 16.13
C TRP A 1171 -13.90 13.36 16.02
N LYS A 1172 -14.73 13.99 15.19
CA LYS A 1172 -16.09 13.53 14.87
C LYS A 1172 -16.27 13.61 13.35
N PRO A 1173 -15.67 12.69 12.58
CA PRO A 1173 -15.80 12.71 11.13
C PRO A 1173 -17.23 12.38 10.72
N LEU A 1174 -17.65 12.84 9.54
CA LEU A 1174 -18.96 12.49 8.99
C LEU A 1174 -19.06 10.96 8.85
N PRO A 1175 -20.16 10.33 9.29
CA PRO A 1175 -20.32 8.87 9.25
C PRO A 1175 -20.48 8.34 7.82
N VAL A 1176 -20.93 9.18 6.89
CA VAL A 1176 -21.14 8.94 5.45
C VAL A 1176 -21.02 10.30 4.73
N ASP A 1177 -20.81 10.32 3.41
CA ASP A 1177 -20.81 11.56 2.62
C ASP A 1177 -21.56 11.36 1.28
N GLY A 1178 -21.75 12.43 0.50
CA GLY A 1178 -22.45 12.40 -0.79
C GLY A 1178 -23.90 11.97 -0.65
N GLN A 1179 -24.38 11.14 -1.59
CA GLN A 1179 -25.75 10.65 -1.58
C GLN A 1179 -26.09 9.87 -0.29
N ALA A 1180 -25.15 9.09 0.25
CA ALA A 1180 -25.39 8.35 1.48
C ALA A 1180 -25.64 9.27 2.69
N LEU A 1181 -25.05 10.47 2.70
CA LEU A 1181 -25.33 11.49 3.72
C LEU A 1181 -26.70 12.14 3.52
N ILE A 1182 -27.11 12.37 2.27
CA ILE A 1182 -28.46 12.84 1.92
C ILE A 1182 -29.48 11.81 2.42
N ASP A 1183 -29.32 10.54 2.04
CA ASP A 1183 -30.20 9.45 2.42
C ASP A 1183 -30.27 9.29 3.95
N ARG A 1184 -29.12 9.40 4.63
CA ARG A 1184 -29.07 9.36 6.09
C ARG A 1184 -29.79 10.55 6.72
N CYS A 1185 -29.67 11.76 6.15
CA CYS A 1185 -30.40 12.92 6.64
C CYS A 1185 -31.91 12.78 6.42
N VAL A 1186 -32.35 12.25 5.28
CA VAL A 1186 -33.76 11.94 5.01
C VAL A 1186 -34.28 10.92 6.03
N ALA A 1187 -33.56 9.81 6.24
CA ALA A 1187 -33.94 8.79 7.22
C ALA A 1187 -34.02 9.34 8.65
N ASP A 1188 -33.04 10.15 9.07
CA ASP A 1188 -33.08 10.78 10.39
C ASP A 1188 -34.18 11.86 10.48
N CYS A 1189 -34.49 12.58 9.40
CA CYS A 1189 -35.62 13.51 9.35
C CYS A 1189 -36.97 12.77 9.51
N ILE A 1190 -37.14 11.61 8.87
CA ILE A 1190 -38.32 10.76 9.06
C ILE A 1190 -38.38 10.26 10.51
N LYS A 1191 -37.25 9.78 11.05
CA LYS A 1191 -37.15 9.27 12.42
C LYS A 1191 -37.52 10.30 13.48
N VAL A 1192 -37.17 11.57 13.28
CA VAL A 1192 -37.53 12.66 14.20
C VAL A 1192 -38.87 13.33 13.88
N GLY A 1193 -39.60 12.81 12.88
CA GLY A 1193 -40.93 13.30 12.50
C GLY A 1193 -40.93 14.64 11.74
N MET A 1194 -39.80 15.07 11.19
CA MET A 1194 -39.72 16.25 10.32
C MET A 1194 -40.25 15.94 8.91
N LEU A 1195 -39.98 14.73 8.42
CA LEU A 1195 -40.48 14.21 7.14
C LEU A 1195 -41.34 12.96 7.37
N THR A 1196 -42.15 12.58 6.38
CA THR A 1196 -42.86 11.29 6.35
C THR A 1196 -42.34 10.41 5.21
N SER A 1197 -42.68 9.13 5.20
CA SER A 1197 -42.29 8.19 4.14
C SER A 1197 -42.91 8.52 2.77
N GLU A 1198 -43.97 9.32 2.75
CA GLU A 1198 -44.70 9.75 1.55
C GLU A 1198 -44.11 11.01 0.92
N ASP A 1199 -43.25 11.73 1.65
CA ASP A 1199 -42.56 12.92 1.16
C ASP A 1199 -41.55 12.51 0.08
N LYS A 1200 -41.72 13.06 -1.13
CA LYS A 1200 -40.78 12.88 -2.23
C LYS A 1200 -39.80 14.04 -2.28
N LEU A 1201 -38.53 13.67 -2.33
CA LEU A 1201 -37.45 14.62 -2.57
C LEU A 1201 -37.51 15.09 -4.02
N LEU A 1202 -37.74 16.40 -4.21
CA LEU A 1202 -37.73 17.07 -5.51
C LEU A 1202 -36.32 17.50 -5.88
N THR A 1203 -35.55 18.00 -4.92
CA THR A 1203 -34.15 18.34 -5.09
C THR A 1203 -33.36 18.17 -3.80
N SER A 1204 -32.05 17.98 -3.93
CA SER A 1204 -31.12 18.01 -2.81
C SER A 1204 -29.72 18.39 -3.24
N ASN A 1205 -29.04 19.17 -2.40
CA ASN A 1205 -27.64 19.51 -2.61
C ASN A 1205 -26.87 19.56 -1.29
N LEU A 1206 -25.54 19.53 -1.41
CA LEU A 1206 -24.61 19.54 -0.29
C LEU A 1206 -23.78 20.81 -0.34
N VAL A 1207 -23.69 21.49 0.80
CA VAL A 1207 -22.79 22.63 0.99
C VAL A 1207 -21.81 22.31 2.10
N ASP A 1208 -20.52 22.38 1.79
CA ASP A 1208 -19.47 22.18 2.78
C ASP A 1208 -18.90 23.52 3.26
N ILE A 1209 -18.79 23.68 4.57
CA ILE A 1209 -18.23 24.86 5.24
C ILE A 1209 -17.04 24.39 6.08
N PRO A 1210 -15.81 24.37 5.51
CA PRO A 1210 -14.63 23.84 6.19
C PRO A 1210 -14.29 24.61 7.47
N TYR A 1211 -14.40 25.94 7.41
CA TYR A 1211 -14.28 26.82 8.58
C TYR A 1211 -15.66 27.33 8.93
N ALA A 1212 -16.42 26.59 9.75
CA ALA A 1212 -17.75 27.00 10.17
C ALA A 1212 -17.70 27.71 11.53
N TYR A 1213 -17.14 27.07 12.55
CA TYR A 1213 -17.01 27.64 13.90
C TYR A 1213 -15.56 27.75 14.32
N VAL A 1214 -15.16 28.91 14.84
CA VAL A 1214 -13.87 29.09 15.51
C VAL A 1214 -13.96 28.52 16.93
N VAL A 1215 -12.96 27.74 17.35
CA VAL A 1215 -12.94 27.13 18.69
C VAL A 1215 -12.21 28.07 19.65
N TYR A 1216 -12.86 28.41 20.76
CA TYR A 1216 -12.28 29.18 21.86
C TYR A 1216 -11.57 28.23 22.82
N ASP A 1217 -10.37 27.79 22.45
CA ASP A 1217 -9.48 27.08 23.37
C ASP A 1217 -8.60 28.06 24.17
N HIS A 1218 -7.92 27.54 25.18
CA HIS A 1218 -7.09 28.35 26.08
C HIS A 1218 -5.86 28.99 25.40
N ALA A 1219 -5.42 28.50 24.24
CA ALA A 1219 -4.26 29.03 23.52
C ALA A 1219 -4.63 30.05 22.43
N ARG A 1220 -5.91 30.09 22.01
CA ARG A 1220 -6.44 30.93 20.94
C ARG A 1220 -5.99 32.38 21.05
N LEU A 1221 -6.20 33.03 22.19
CA LEU A 1221 -5.95 34.47 22.36
C LEU A 1221 -4.47 34.81 22.13
N ALA A 1222 -3.56 34.01 22.67
CA ALA A 1222 -2.12 34.20 22.48
C ALA A 1222 -1.68 33.97 21.02
N ASN A 1223 -2.24 32.93 20.38
CA ASN A 1223 -1.96 32.62 18.98
C ASN A 1223 -2.44 33.72 18.03
N VAL A 1224 -3.69 34.18 18.20
CA VAL A 1224 -4.26 35.28 17.40
C VAL A 1224 -3.47 36.57 17.61
N ALA A 1225 -3.10 36.91 18.85
CA ALA A 1225 -2.31 38.11 19.15
C ALA A 1225 -0.94 38.07 18.47
N THR A 1226 -0.27 36.92 18.46
CA THR A 1226 1.03 36.71 17.80
C THR A 1226 0.93 36.99 16.31
N ILE A 1227 -0.08 36.45 15.63
CA ILE A 1227 -0.27 36.61 14.18
C ILE A 1227 -0.68 38.05 13.85
N LYS A 1228 -1.65 38.61 14.58
CA LYS A 1228 -2.17 39.97 14.36
C LYS A 1228 -1.09 41.03 14.52
N THR A 1229 -0.24 40.91 15.54
CA THR A 1229 0.85 41.87 15.80
C THR A 1229 1.85 41.89 14.65
N TRP A 1230 2.17 40.72 14.09
CA TRP A 1230 3.10 40.65 12.97
C TRP A 1230 2.49 41.19 11.66
N LEU A 1231 1.25 40.82 11.35
CA LEU A 1231 0.57 41.30 10.13
C LEU A 1231 0.35 42.82 10.13
N ALA A 1232 0.08 43.42 11.29
CA ALA A 1232 -0.07 44.87 11.43
C ALA A 1232 1.23 45.65 11.10
N GLN A 1233 2.40 45.03 11.22
CA GLN A 1233 3.69 45.64 10.82
C GLN A 1233 3.86 45.76 9.29
N HIS A 1234 2.98 45.11 8.53
CA HIS A 1234 2.99 45.03 7.07
C HIS A 1234 1.71 45.61 6.46
N ASP A 1235 1.04 46.53 7.17
CA ASP A 1235 -0.21 47.20 6.75
C ASP A 1235 -1.35 46.21 6.37
N VAL A 1236 -1.33 45.00 6.93
CA VAL A 1236 -2.39 44.00 6.79
C VAL A 1236 -3.33 44.05 8.00
N VAL A 1237 -4.57 44.48 7.77
CA VAL A 1237 -5.64 44.58 8.76
C VAL A 1237 -6.52 43.33 8.70
N LEU A 1238 -6.65 42.62 9.83
CA LEU A 1238 -7.55 41.47 9.97
C LEU A 1238 -8.95 41.93 10.34
N ALA A 1239 -9.97 41.47 9.62
CA ALA A 1239 -11.36 41.82 9.90
C ALA A 1239 -12.31 40.62 9.73
N GLY A 1240 -13.25 40.46 10.66
CA GLY A 1240 -14.35 39.50 10.51
C GLY A 1240 -14.08 38.12 11.10
N ARG A 1241 -15.12 37.27 11.06
CA ARG A 1241 -15.21 35.97 11.76
C ARG A 1241 -13.94 35.12 11.66
N TYR A 1242 -13.47 34.90 10.45
CA TYR A 1242 -12.37 33.96 10.20
C TYR A 1242 -11.00 34.62 10.16
N SER A 1243 -10.90 35.94 10.01
CA SER A 1243 -9.62 36.63 10.00
C SER A 1243 -9.20 37.11 11.39
N GLU A 1244 -10.15 37.61 12.18
CA GLU A 1244 -9.93 37.89 13.61
C GLU A 1244 -10.04 36.63 14.47
N TRP A 1245 -10.46 35.52 13.86
CA TRP A 1245 -10.70 34.23 14.51
C TRP A 1245 -11.73 34.32 15.66
N GLU A 1246 -12.71 35.21 15.55
CA GLU A 1246 -13.76 35.47 16.54
C GLU A 1246 -15.11 34.91 16.05
N TYR A 1247 -15.98 34.47 16.96
CA TYR A 1247 -17.33 34.05 16.60
C TYR A 1247 -18.20 35.27 16.37
N TYR A 1248 -18.54 35.54 15.11
CA TYR A 1248 -19.41 36.65 14.69
C TYR A 1248 -20.71 36.17 14.04
N ASN A 1249 -21.77 36.96 14.23
CA ASN A 1249 -22.95 36.95 13.38
C ASN A 1249 -22.76 37.98 12.24
N SER A 1250 -23.73 38.07 11.31
CA SER A 1250 -23.63 38.94 10.14
C SER A 1250 -23.57 40.45 10.46
N ASP A 1251 -24.28 40.90 11.50
CA ASP A 1251 -24.23 42.27 12.02
C ASP A 1251 -22.81 42.66 12.49
N HIS A 1252 -22.17 41.80 13.29
CA HIS A 1252 -20.80 41.99 13.76
C HIS A 1252 -19.80 41.95 12.60
N ALA A 1253 -20.05 41.10 11.59
CA ALA A 1253 -19.21 41.05 10.40
C ALA A 1253 -19.27 42.35 9.59
N PHE A 1254 -20.44 42.97 9.45
CA PHE A 1254 -20.57 44.30 8.84
C PHE A 1254 -19.82 45.36 9.64
N LEU A 1255 -20.02 45.41 10.95
CA LEU A 1255 -19.34 46.38 11.81
C LEU A 1255 -17.81 46.21 11.79
N ALA A 1256 -17.31 44.97 11.71
CA ALA A 1256 -15.88 44.70 11.58
C ALA A 1256 -15.32 45.23 10.24
N GLY A 1257 -16.06 45.06 9.14
CA GLY A 1257 -15.69 45.61 7.83
C GLY A 1257 -15.65 47.14 7.85
N LYS A 1258 -16.69 47.77 8.40
CA LYS A 1258 -16.76 49.23 8.63
C LYS A 1258 -15.56 49.73 9.43
N LYS A 1259 -15.30 49.11 10.59
CA LYS A 1259 -14.22 49.50 11.48
C LYS A 1259 -12.85 49.42 10.81
N ALA A 1260 -12.58 48.33 10.07
CA ALA A 1260 -11.31 48.16 9.37
C ALA A 1260 -11.08 49.25 8.30
N ALA A 1261 -12.12 49.60 7.54
CA ALA A 1261 -12.05 50.68 6.56
C ALA A 1261 -11.83 52.06 7.21
N GLU A 1262 -12.59 52.37 8.27
CA GLU A 1262 -12.48 53.62 9.02
C GLU A 1262 -11.11 53.77 9.71
N GLU A 1263 -10.53 52.68 10.22
CA GLU A 1263 -9.20 52.66 10.83
C GLU A 1263 -8.09 53.04 9.84
N ILE A 1264 -8.16 52.50 8.61
CA ILE A 1264 -7.21 52.84 7.54
C ILE A 1264 -7.37 54.31 7.11
N LEU A 1265 -8.61 54.76 6.85
CA LEU A 1265 -8.88 56.14 6.43
C LEU A 1265 -8.48 57.17 7.50
N ALA A 1266 -8.75 56.89 8.77
CA ALA A 1266 -8.31 57.73 9.88
C ALA A 1266 -6.77 57.76 10.02
N GLY A 1267 -6.10 56.63 9.79
CA GLY A 1267 -4.64 56.53 9.74
C GLY A 1267 -4.02 57.37 8.62
N GLN A 1268 -4.61 57.33 7.42
CA GLN A 1268 -4.20 58.14 6.27
C GLN A 1268 -4.38 59.64 6.55
N TYR A 1269 -5.52 60.04 7.12
CA TYR A 1269 -5.79 61.43 7.50
C TYR A 1269 -4.79 61.96 8.56
N ARG A 1270 -4.43 61.14 9.56
CA ARG A 1270 -3.39 61.49 10.55
C ARG A 1270 -1.99 61.61 9.93
N ARG A 1271 -1.64 60.77 8.95
CA ARG A 1271 -0.36 60.88 8.22
C ARG A 1271 -0.32 62.14 7.35
N GLN A 1272 -1.43 62.53 6.73
CA GLN A 1272 -1.53 63.79 5.97
C GLN A 1272 -1.38 65.04 6.87
N ILE A 1273 -2.06 65.08 8.03
CA ILE A 1273 -1.94 66.21 8.97
C ILE A 1273 -0.52 66.33 9.57
N ASN A 1274 0.21 65.22 9.75
CA ASN A 1274 1.59 65.25 10.26
C ASN A 1274 2.65 65.51 9.17
N ALA A 1275 2.28 65.47 7.89
CA ALA A 1275 3.16 65.72 6.74
C ALA A 1275 3.01 67.14 6.16
N GLU A 1276 1.92 67.84 6.50
CA GLU A 1276 1.76 69.30 6.38
C GLU A 1276 2.31 70.02 7.63
#